data_AF-A0A364KWT5-F1
#
_entry.id   AF-A0A364KWT5-F1
#
_cell.length_a   1.000
_cell.length_b   1.000
_cell.length_c   1.000
_cell.angle_alpha   90.00
_cell.angle_beta   90.00
_cell.angle_gamma   90.00
#
_symmetry.space_group_name_H-M   'P 1'
#
loop_
_entity.id
_entity.type
_entity.pdbx_description
1 polymer ?
#
loop_
_entity_poly.entity_id
_entity_poly.type
_entity_poly.pdbx_seq_one_letter_code
_entity_poly.pdbx_strand_id
1 'polypeptide(L)'
;MVFKPFTHLARQNFAKAFTHGYAQSVVAASQTIPSSSTTLNPLATNSLKFHRTSQLQSTFQNASSSSGSGAKAGQAGSNSGDSGLAAYYAAWQHAQQTGDDSDWRQFQFKRRIGWKPKDEVAEKSQTLPEDHSPRDLKKAAVNVDVSAKVEEAVAREIQIQEENAEAEDDAATVVAADDNTADSAAHELTIDINAEKSIVASGRVVQLAVEEKYAEIPAAFEAILRDGVTPSVEAYNSLLQAAIKLHTDSYHAVPKALDVYSDMLRRRVMPNQETYKTLIAVLVSRAVEVSVSGAALEKQRVRFGGLEEPGKFLFRSSEIEKELVSEDHSLTIALKLFDAATSRHNEMVFPLEVYKSLIITCAEEGRVEDMIRIYAHMETQKLVPHAAIFPPMIRAFAKIGDLKSAVECYNEYRELAVADDNGVFSIVERRDGQVYAALVGAYFSCGKSEGGMRFFERIRSSYDNVQEDKASRLEAVESTIIRDAFVQSSIDAGNFEEALKQATGKLENTALQQAMAKICVAAADAGSAAVAVESYDQLAAESVDAIGSAVPMLALHVREGNVLAARTFWGILSNLDQTTSDLIQPTAMYAVALVKSGHVEEGLMEARKMFGRIRKDTAAQQLVQLPVREEIDEAIELLGRILMVESGMVISSPAAMTLVRSMVENGGLISPIAEHAISSLGPMGISQLSVDDLTLALQVQAGMIINNEFTFNAPHLVRFAHMVDVALSTGVPLDVFTSRLVDQAILKLSESRPDLVRRWQDQFVPVARQQSSVGSSRYTPVSETSSQVNPSTPSSEDSYDPYAYSTDYRGSTIISDELEATSKRIESHLNEAMTKLRNIRRLGRHPRYITYAKLINAAAKCNRMNLANDILAMARHDVPLLPQYSAVRYGWSSILDAMVAACLTVGERDLAAQYHQELLQIGSAPSANTFGLYITTLKESTKTFDEATEAVKIFHRAIAEGVEPTSFLYNALIGKLGKARRIDDCLLYFAEMRSNGVRPTSVTYGTIVNALCRVSDERFAEEMFDEMESMPNYKPRPAPYNSMIQYFLNTKRDRSKILAYYERMRSRNIEPTMHTYKLLIDAHASLEPVNMEAAEKVLESIKASGQRPEAVHYASLIHAKGCVLHDMDGARALFDSIVSNRDVRVQPCLYQALFEAMVANGHVSSTSDLVSSMSRHGIEMTPYIANTLIQGWAAEGNISKAYEIYNSVGIEKREPSTYEAMTRAFITAEERSSAAGVVQEMLSRGYPAAVAGKIVDMVGGSTIATPIATY
;
A
#
# COMPACT_ATOMS: atom_id res chain seq x y z
N MET A 1 55.37 -2.05 -16.26
CA MET A 1 55.54 -1.22 -15.05
C MET A 1 54.50 -1.66 -14.05
N VAL A 2 54.91 -1.97 -12.82
CA VAL A 2 54.01 -2.41 -11.74
C VAL A 2 53.48 -1.14 -11.08
N PHE A 3 52.24 -0.76 -11.40
CA PHE A 3 51.52 0.24 -10.60
C PHE A 3 51.44 -0.30 -9.16
N LYS A 4 51.85 0.51 -8.17
CA LYS A 4 51.70 0.13 -6.77
C LYS A 4 50.19 0.17 -6.47
N PRO A 5 49.56 -0.93 -6.06
CA PRO A 5 48.10 -0.97 -5.95
C PRO A 5 47.60 -0.13 -4.78
N PHE A 6 46.43 0.50 -4.98
CA PHE A 6 45.56 1.21 -4.02
C PHE A 6 45.32 0.44 -2.68
N THR A 7 45.65 -0.84 -2.66
CA THR A 7 45.35 -1.83 -1.62
C THR A 7 46.17 -1.74 -0.33
N HIS A 8 47.19 -0.89 -0.23
CA HIS A 8 48.10 -0.93 0.94
C HIS A 8 47.49 -0.33 2.23
N LEU A 9 46.47 0.54 2.12
CA LEU A 9 45.71 1.04 3.27
C LEU A 9 44.53 0.12 3.62
N ALA A 10 43.84 -0.44 2.62
CA ALA A 10 42.80 -1.44 2.82
C ALA A 10 43.35 -2.69 3.55
N ARG A 11 44.57 -3.14 3.20
CA ARG A 11 45.22 -4.27 3.89
C ARG A 11 45.50 -4.04 5.38
N GLN A 12 45.62 -2.80 5.87
CA GLN A 12 45.77 -2.55 7.31
C GLN A 12 44.47 -2.76 8.09
N ASN A 13 43.31 -2.54 7.46
CA ASN A 13 42.02 -2.87 8.08
C ASN A 13 41.62 -4.34 7.87
N PHE A 14 42.09 -4.99 6.81
CA PHE A 14 41.83 -6.42 6.55
C PHE A 14 42.66 -7.40 7.42
N ALA A 15 43.81 -6.97 7.97
CA ALA A 15 44.74 -7.87 8.69
C ALA A 15 44.34 -8.24 10.14
N LYS A 16 43.11 -7.96 10.60
CA LYS A 16 42.63 -8.40 11.94
C LYS A 16 41.48 -9.41 11.91
N ALA A 17 41.02 -9.87 10.74
CA ALA A 17 39.82 -10.72 10.65
C ALA A 17 40.04 -12.15 10.14
N PHE A 18 41.26 -12.58 9.76
CA PHE A 18 41.49 -13.91 9.18
C PHE A 18 42.72 -14.64 9.76
N THR A 19 42.54 -15.27 10.91
CA THR A 19 43.30 -16.44 11.41
C THR A 19 42.33 -17.16 12.37
N HIS A 20 41.78 -18.35 12.15
CA HIS A 20 42.25 -19.57 11.51
C HIS A 20 41.03 -20.41 11.08
N GLY A 21 41.06 -20.95 9.87
CA GLY A 21 40.33 -22.16 9.49
C GLY A 21 41.32 -23.31 9.31
N TYR A 22 41.03 -24.42 9.99
CA TYR A 22 41.42 -25.82 9.74
C TYR A 22 42.90 -26.24 9.66
N ALA A 23 43.32 -27.07 10.63
CA ALA A 23 43.62 -28.50 10.39
C ALA A 23 44.00 -29.27 11.69
N GLN A 24 43.35 -30.44 11.87
CA GLN A 24 43.85 -31.72 12.43
C GLN A 24 44.17 -31.91 13.94
N SER A 25 43.21 -32.56 14.63
CA SER A 25 43.28 -33.91 15.24
C SER A 25 44.13 -34.24 16.50
N VAL A 26 43.47 -35.05 17.36
CA VAL A 26 43.93 -36.10 18.32
C VAL A 26 44.29 -35.74 19.78
N VAL A 27 43.68 -36.51 20.71
CA VAL A 27 44.11 -36.95 22.07
C VAL A 27 43.71 -36.11 23.33
N ALA A 28 42.81 -36.71 24.11
CA ALA A 28 42.72 -36.81 25.60
C ALA A 28 42.39 -35.62 26.54
N ALA A 29 41.24 -35.78 27.21
CA ALA A 29 41.04 -35.96 28.67
C ALA A 29 41.39 -34.85 29.71
N SER A 30 40.31 -34.34 30.32
CA SER A 30 39.99 -34.44 31.78
C SER A 30 40.22 -33.25 32.76
N GLN A 31 39.16 -33.02 33.59
CA GLN A 31 39.10 -32.41 34.95
C GLN A 31 39.27 -30.87 35.09
N THR A 32 38.65 -30.07 35.97
CA THR A 32 37.56 -30.11 36.98
C THR A 32 37.33 -28.66 37.52
N ILE A 33 36.06 -28.27 37.73
CA ILE A 33 35.33 -27.33 38.65
C ILE A 33 36.09 -26.72 39.90
N PRO A 34 35.61 -25.73 40.72
CA PRO A 34 34.85 -24.43 40.58
C PRO A 34 35.44 -23.21 41.40
N SER A 35 34.81 -22.03 41.39
CA SER A 35 34.19 -21.31 42.58
C SER A 35 34.06 -19.77 42.43
N SER A 36 33.53 -19.09 43.45
CA SER A 36 32.40 -18.12 43.48
C SER A 36 32.67 -16.72 44.09
N SER A 37 31.64 -15.84 44.10
CA SER A 37 31.35 -14.69 45.04
C SER A 37 31.98 -13.31 44.71
N THR A 38 31.53 -12.08 45.09
CA THR A 38 30.28 -11.38 45.51
C THR A 38 30.57 -9.86 45.66
N THR A 39 29.59 -8.98 45.37
CA THR A 39 29.15 -7.73 46.10
C THR A 39 29.94 -6.38 46.14
N LEU A 40 29.15 -5.29 46.03
CA LEU A 40 29.15 -3.96 46.72
C LEU A 40 29.30 -2.65 45.89
N ASN A 41 28.38 -1.71 46.19
CA ASN A 41 28.22 -0.28 45.81
C ASN A 41 28.43 0.58 47.11
N PRO A 42 28.35 1.96 47.23
CA PRO A 42 27.94 3.05 46.28
C PRO A 42 28.70 4.44 46.45
N LEU A 43 28.15 5.51 45.82
CA LEU A 43 28.08 6.96 46.17
C LEU A 43 28.97 8.06 45.49
N ALA A 44 28.26 8.97 44.80
CA ALA A 44 28.27 10.47 44.87
C ALA A 44 29.02 11.39 43.85
N THR A 45 28.18 12.14 43.10
CA THR A 45 28.19 13.59 42.77
C THR A 45 29.00 14.23 41.61
N ASN A 46 28.20 14.85 40.72
CA ASN A 46 28.32 16.16 40.03
C ASN A 46 29.05 16.37 38.68
N SER A 47 28.20 16.81 37.72
CA SER A 47 28.34 17.90 36.74
C SER A 47 28.81 17.64 35.29
N LEU A 48 27.84 17.84 34.38
CA LEU A 48 27.87 18.41 33.02
C LEU A 48 29.02 18.05 32.06
N LYS A 49 28.69 17.32 30.97
CA LYS A 49 29.03 17.63 29.56
C LYS A 49 28.51 16.55 28.59
N PHE A 50 28.19 17.01 27.38
CA PHE A 50 27.86 16.26 26.15
C PHE A 50 28.72 15.00 25.93
N HIS A 51 28.14 13.89 25.45
CA HIS A 51 28.70 13.10 24.34
C HIS A 51 27.74 12.05 23.73
N ARG A 52 27.85 12.01 22.40
CA ARG A 52 27.51 10.98 21.39
C ARG A 52 27.64 9.50 21.80
N THR A 53 26.71 8.71 21.27
CA THR A 53 26.90 7.42 20.54
C THR A 53 28.22 6.67 20.73
N SER A 54 28.18 5.49 21.35
CA SER A 54 28.86 4.26 20.88
C SER A 54 28.82 3.17 21.97
N GLN A 55 28.10 2.09 21.70
CA GLN A 55 28.39 0.77 22.25
C GLN A 55 28.00 -0.27 21.20
N LEU A 56 28.95 -0.55 20.31
CA LEU A 56 29.00 -1.73 19.47
C LEU A 56 30.19 -2.58 19.93
N GLN A 57 29.95 -3.87 19.98
CA GLN A 57 30.91 -4.98 19.98
C GLN A 57 31.82 -5.16 21.20
N SER A 58 31.47 -6.14 22.02
CA SER A 58 32.07 -7.49 22.00
C SER A 58 31.30 -8.31 23.05
N THR A 59 30.88 -9.56 22.86
CA THR A 59 31.60 -10.71 22.35
C THR A 59 30.62 -11.80 21.91
N PHE A 60 30.81 -12.30 20.69
CA PHE A 60 30.36 -13.64 20.30
C PHE A 60 31.32 -14.70 20.87
N GLN A 61 30.79 -15.93 20.93
CA GLN A 61 31.41 -17.24 21.19
C GLN A 61 31.39 -17.71 22.65
N ASN A 62 30.88 -18.90 23.00
CA ASN A 62 30.34 -20.01 22.20
C ASN A 62 29.54 -20.94 23.12
N ALA A 63 28.50 -21.59 22.59
CA ALA A 63 28.22 -23.00 22.84
C ALA A 63 27.28 -23.54 21.78
N SER A 64 27.87 -24.10 20.73
CA SER A 64 27.29 -25.11 19.84
C SER A 64 27.42 -26.51 20.46
N SER A 65 26.61 -27.44 19.95
CA SER A 65 26.51 -28.89 20.19
C SER A 65 25.55 -29.30 21.34
N SER A 66 24.59 -30.20 21.16
CA SER A 66 24.40 -31.24 20.13
C SER A 66 22.94 -31.72 20.07
N SER A 67 22.43 -31.89 18.83
CA SER A 67 21.57 -32.98 18.30
C SER A 67 20.51 -33.64 19.20
N GLY A 68 19.25 -33.88 18.81
CA GLY A 68 18.60 -33.94 17.50
C GLY A 68 17.33 -34.82 17.61
N SER A 69 16.45 -34.77 16.61
CA SER A 69 15.10 -35.39 16.45
C SER A 69 13.96 -34.43 16.91
N GLY A 70 13.28 -33.68 16.03
CA GLY A 70 12.32 -34.13 15.00
C GLY A 70 10.93 -34.22 15.64
N ALA A 71 9.88 -33.45 15.31
CA ALA A 71 9.39 -33.11 13.97
C ALA A 71 8.49 -31.85 13.93
N LYS A 72 8.72 -31.09 12.85
CA LYS A 72 7.81 -30.37 11.94
C LYS A 72 6.45 -29.82 12.46
N ALA A 73 6.41 -28.50 12.47
CA ALA A 73 5.24 -27.64 12.42
C ALA A 73 4.65 -27.54 11.00
N GLY A 74 3.33 -27.37 10.92
CA GLY A 74 2.60 -27.03 9.69
C GLY A 74 1.99 -25.63 9.79
N GLN A 75 2.65 -24.66 9.15
CA GLN A 75 2.15 -23.33 8.82
C GLN A 75 1.76 -23.32 7.33
N ALA A 76 0.59 -22.78 7.00
CA ALA A 76 0.30 -22.22 5.68
C ALA A 76 -0.91 -21.25 5.76
N GLY A 77 -0.62 -19.96 5.61
CA GLY A 77 -1.51 -18.86 5.23
C GLY A 77 -0.82 -18.09 4.10
N SER A 78 -1.60 -17.60 3.13
CA SER A 78 -1.17 -17.27 1.76
C SER A 78 -0.75 -15.82 1.54
N ASN A 79 0.06 -15.57 0.51
CA ASN A 79 -0.21 -14.45 -0.40
C ASN A 79 0.16 -14.84 -1.86
N SER A 80 -0.74 -14.53 -2.79
CA SER A 80 -0.65 -14.82 -4.23
C SER A 80 -0.36 -13.51 -4.96
N GLY A 81 0.87 -13.18 -5.36
CA GLY A 81 1.54 -13.77 -6.54
C GLY A 81 2.53 -14.90 -6.28
N ASP A 82 2.66 -15.30 -5.01
CA ASP A 82 3.49 -16.39 -4.55
C ASP A 82 2.72 -17.68 -4.23
N SER A 83 1.42 -17.81 -4.52
CA SER A 83 0.74 -19.12 -4.36
C SER A 83 1.33 -20.15 -5.31
N GLY A 84 1.85 -19.72 -6.45
CA GLY A 84 2.69 -20.54 -7.31
C GLY A 84 4.05 -20.84 -6.68
N LEU A 85 4.66 -19.90 -5.96
CA LEU A 85 5.99 -20.02 -5.36
C LEU A 85 5.97 -20.87 -4.08
N ALA A 86 4.97 -20.71 -3.22
CA ALA A 86 4.75 -21.52 -2.02
C ALA A 86 4.31 -22.95 -2.37
N ALA A 87 3.47 -23.12 -3.39
CA ALA A 87 3.17 -24.45 -3.94
C ALA A 87 4.38 -25.07 -4.66
N TYR A 88 5.21 -24.26 -5.32
CA TYR A 88 6.48 -24.65 -5.94
C TYR A 88 7.53 -25.05 -4.90
N TYR A 89 7.69 -24.30 -3.81
CA TYR A 89 8.59 -24.61 -2.70
C TYR A 89 8.11 -25.85 -1.94
N ALA A 90 6.80 -26.02 -1.77
CA ALA A 90 6.22 -27.23 -1.20
C ALA A 90 6.42 -28.46 -2.12
N ALA A 91 6.23 -28.31 -3.44
CA ALA A 91 6.47 -29.37 -4.42
C ALA A 91 7.97 -29.70 -4.59
N TRP A 92 8.85 -28.70 -4.49
CA TRP A 92 10.31 -28.85 -4.50
C TRP A 92 10.83 -29.54 -3.24
N GLN A 93 10.35 -29.13 -2.05
CA GLN A 93 10.66 -29.82 -0.80
C GLN A 93 10.09 -31.25 -0.76
N HIS A 94 8.95 -31.47 -1.42
CA HIS A 94 8.37 -32.80 -1.57
C HIS A 94 9.27 -33.68 -2.45
N ALA A 95 9.71 -33.19 -3.63
CA ALA A 95 10.61 -33.91 -4.54
C ALA A 95 11.97 -34.25 -3.90
N GLN A 96 12.57 -33.34 -3.12
CA GLN A 96 13.81 -33.61 -2.37
C GLN A 96 13.63 -34.66 -1.26
N GLN A 97 12.43 -34.77 -0.68
CA GLN A 97 12.16 -35.71 0.41
C GLN A 97 11.70 -37.09 -0.09
N THR A 98 11.09 -37.17 -1.28
CA THR A 98 10.46 -38.41 -1.80
C THR A 98 11.10 -38.96 -3.07
N GLY A 99 11.89 -38.17 -3.81
CA GLY A 99 12.49 -38.54 -5.10
C GLY A 99 11.50 -38.59 -6.28
N ASP A 100 10.26 -38.08 -6.11
CA ASP A 100 9.21 -38.08 -7.13
C ASP A 100 9.01 -36.68 -7.74
N ASP A 101 9.44 -36.49 -8.99
CA ASP A 101 9.53 -35.20 -9.71
C ASP A 101 8.22 -34.77 -10.42
N SER A 102 7.14 -35.54 -10.28
CA SER A 102 5.92 -35.40 -11.08
C SER A 102 5.15 -34.08 -10.84
N ASP A 103 4.98 -33.67 -9.58
CA ASP A 103 4.26 -32.43 -9.20
C ASP A 103 5.08 -31.16 -9.52
N TRP A 104 6.41 -31.25 -9.41
CA TRP A 104 7.34 -30.17 -9.72
C TRP A 104 7.33 -29.76 -11.20
N ARG A 105 7.32 -30.75 -12.11
CA ARG A 105 7.28 -30.51 -13.58
C ARG A 105 6.02 -29.77 -14.02
N GLN A 106 4.91 -29.90 -13.30
CA GLN A 106 3.63 -29.25 -13.63
C GLN A 106 3.67 -27.71 -13.47
N PHE A 107 4.51 -27.18 -12.57
CA PHE A 107 4.65 -25.74 -12.34
C PHE A 107 5.60 -25.03 -13.33
N GLN A 108 6.45 -25.78 -14.04
CA GLN A 108 7.40 -25.23 -15.03
C GLN A 108 6.71 -24.65 -16.29
N PHE A 109 5.49 -25.10 -16.62
CA PHE A 109 4.82 -24.77 -17.88
C PHE A 109 3.88 -23.55 -17.84
N LYS A 110 3.67 -22.91 -16.68
CA LYS A 110 2.58 -21.91 -16.49
C LYS A 110 2.96 -20.43 -16.54
N ARG A 111 4.24 -20.03 -16.45
CA ARG A 111 4.63 -18.61 -16.66
C ARG A 111 5.06 -18.40 -18.11
N ARG A 112 4.21 -17.77 -18.91
CA ARG A 112 4.55 -17.28 -20.26
C ARG A 112 5.15 -15.89 -20.14
N ILE A 113 6.27 -15.63 -20.81
CA ILE A 113 6.77 -14.26 -21.00
C ILE A 113 5.70 -13.53 -21.82
N GLY A 114 4.99 -12.57 -21.23
CA GLY A 114 3.89 -11.90 -21.91
C GLY A 114 4.39 -10.77 -22.79
N TRP A 115 4.56 -11.01 -24.09
CA TRP A 115 4.75 -9.94 -25.07
C TRP A 115 3.42 -9.62 -25.73
N LYS A 116 2.86 -8.45 -25.43
CA LYS A 116 1.77 -7.91 -26.26
C LYS A 116 2.41 -7.10 -27.40
N PRO A 117 2.33 -7.55 -28.66
CA PRO A 117 2.69 -6.68 -29.77
C PRO A 117 1.80 -5.44 -29.73
N LYS A 118 2.39 -4.25 -29.86
CA LYS A 118 1.62 -3.09 -30.32
C LYS A 118 1.38 -3.35 -31.80
N ASP A 119 0.16 -3.70 -32.16
CA ASP A 119 -0.26 -3.79 -33.56
C ASP A 119 -0.19 -2.38 -34.19
N GLU A 120 0.94 -2.06 -34.82
CA GLU A 120 0.94 -1.09 -35.91
C GLU A 120 0.46 -1.83 -37.16
N VAL A 121 -0.83 -1.74 -37.49
CA VAL A 121 -1.40 -1.46 -38.84
C VAL A 121 -2.92 -1.33 -38.71
N ALA A 122 -3.44 -0.09 -38.84
CA ALA A 122 -4.58 0.32 -39.67
C ALA A 122 -5.24 1.59 -39.11
N GLU A 123 -4.77 2.74 -39.59
CA GLU A 123 -5.55 3.98 -39.57
C GLU A 123 -6.89 3.76 -40.27
N LYS A 124 -7.99 3.76 -39.50
CA LYS A 124 -9.30 4.22 -39.98
C LYS A 124 -9.93 5.11 -38.92
N SER A 125 -9.89 6.40 -39.24
CA SER A 125 -10.69 7.50 -38.71
C SER A 125 -12.05 7.08 -38.15
N GLN A 126 -12.24 7.23 -36.84
CA GLN A 126 -13.52 7.57 -36.23
C GLN A 126 -13.29 8.23 -34.87
N THR A 127 -13.76 9.48 -34.79
CA THR A 127 -13.74 10.39 -33.64
C THR A 127 -14.62 9.88 -32.50
N LEU A 128 -14.05 9.72 -31.30
CA LEU A 128 -14.76 9.61 -30.02
C LEU A 128 -14.02 10.45 -28.94
N PRO A 129 -14.72 10.92 -27.89
CA PRO A 129 -14.32 12.06 -27.06
C PRO A 129 -13.23 11.70 -26.04
N GLU A 130 -12.32 12.65 -25.81
CA GLU A 130 -11.25 12.58 -24.80
C GLU A 130 -11.84 12.67 -23.38
N ASP A 131 -11.91 11.55 -22.67
CA ASP A 131 -12.00 11.53 -21.21
C ASP A 131 -10.58 11.75 -20.65
N HIS A 132 -10.31 12.97 -20.20
CA HIS A 132 -9.09 13.31 -19.46
C HIS A 132 -9.20 12.82 -18.02
N SER A 133 -8.73 11.61 -17.75
CA SER A 133 -8.25 11.25 -16.42
C SER A 133 -6.78 11.71 -16.29
N PRO A 134 -6.43 12.46 -15.22
CA PRO A 134 -5.02 12.73 -14.93
C PRO A 134 -4.34 11.38 -14.65
N ARG A 135 -3.10 11.21 -15.16
CA ARG A 135 -2.22 10.06 -14.96
C ARG A 135 -2.72 9.11 -13.86
N ASP A 136 -3.32 7.99 -14.25
CA ASP A 136 -3.38 6.82 -13.39
C ASP A 136 -1.94 6.26 -13.30
N LEU A 137 -1.07 6.95 -12.55
CA LEU A 137 0.15 6.41 -11.93
C LEU A 137 -0.23 5.40 -10.83
N LYS A 138 -1.32 4.64 -11.03
CA LYS A 138 -1.70 3.55 -10.15
C LYS A 138 -0.77 2.38 -10.43
N LYS A 139 0.07 2.12 -9.42
CA LYS A 139 0.95 0.95 -9.25
C LYS A 139 2.20 0.94 -10.13
N ALA A 140 3.18 1.74 -9.71
CA ALA A 140 4.59 1.44 -9.90
C ALA A 140 5.19 0.69 -8.68
N ALA A 141 4.39 -0.10 -7.95
CA ALA A 141 4.90 -1.07 -6.99
C ALA A 141 5.37 -2.33 -7.75
N VAL A 142 6.47 -2.20 -8.51
CA VAL A 142 7.07 -3.31 -9.27
C VAL A 142 8.45 -3.67 -8.70
N ASN A 143 9.11 -2.81 -7.94
CA ASN A 143 10.54 -3.01 -7.62
C ASN A 143 10.83 -3.93 -6.41
N VAL A 144 9.91 -4.09 -5.44
CA VAL A 144 10.14 -5.02 -4.31
C VAL A 144 10.22 -6.47 -4.78
N ASP A 145 9.38 -6.82 -5.78
CA ASP A 145 9.34 -8.14 -6.41
C ASP A 145 10.59 -8.39 -7.28
N VAL A 146 11.24 -7.35 -7.80
CA VAL A 146 12.41 -7.45 -8.67
C VAL A 146 13.70 -7.74 -7.90
N SER A 147 13.94 -7.09 -6.74
CA SER A 147 15.10 -7.41 -5.91
C SER A 147 15.02 -8.83 -5.35
N ALA A 148 13.83 -9.26 -4.91
CA ALA A 148 13.59 -10.63 -4.45
C ALA A 148 13.79 -11.67 -5.57
N LYS A 149 13.33 -11.38 -6.81
CA LYS A 149 13.60 -12.22 -7.99
C LYS A 149 15.08 -12.33 -8.32
N VAL A 150 15.85 -11.26 -8.15
CA VAL A 150 17.31 -11.28 -8.35
C VAL A 150 18.00 -12.06 -7.23
N GLU A 151 17.57 -11.92 -5.98
CA GLU A 151 18.12 -12.72 -4.87
C GLU A 151 17.81 -14.21 -5.02
N GLU A 152 16.59 -14.55 -5.44
CA GLU A 152 16.21 -15.92 -5.80
C GLU A 152 17.04 -16.44 -6.99
N ALA A 153 17.22 -15.62 -8.02
CA ALA A 153 18.03 -15.95 -9.19
C ALA A 153 19.49 -16.21 -8.82
N VAL A 154 20.11 -15.34 -8.02
CA VAL A 154 21.50 -15.49 -7.55
C VAL A 154 21.63 -16.69 -6.59
N ALA A 155 20.65 -16.95 -5.73
CA ALA A 155 20.67 -18.13 -4.86
C ALA A 155 20.58 -19.45 -5.66
N ARG A 156 19.73 -19.50 -6.68
CA ARG A 156 19.67 -20.64 -7.61
C ARG A 156 20.96 -20.79 -8.42
N GLU A 157 21.56 -19.67 -8.79
CA GLU A 157 22.83 -19.63 -9.51
C GLU A 157 23.96 -20.27 -8.70
N ILE A 158 23.99 -20.03 -7.38
CA ILE A 158 24.90 -20.68 -6.42
C ILE A 158 24.57 -22.16 -6.27
N GLN A 159 23.29 -22.52 -6.14
CA GLN A 159 22.88 -23.92 -6.01
C GLN A 159 23.27 -24.77 -7.24
N ILE A 160 23.09 -24.24 -8.46
CA ILE A 160 23.51 -24.93 -9.68
C ILE A 160 25.04 -25.09 -9.73
N GLN A 161 25.80 -24.17 -9.11
CA GLN A 161 27.26 -24.31 -9.02
C GLN A 161 27.67 -25.45 -8.07
N GLU A 162 27.03 -25.58 -6.91
CA GLU A 162 27.28 -26.68 -5.99
C GLU A 162 26.95 -28.02 -6.65
N GLU A 163 25.78 -28.13 -7.30
CA GLU A 163 25.36 -29.35 -8.03
C GLU A 163 26.31 -29.72 -9.18
N ASN A 164 26.80 -28.73 -9.96
CA ASN A 164 27.74 -28.99 -11.05
C ASN A 164 29.15 -29.34 -10.56
N ALA A 165 29.61 -28.73 -9.46
CA ALA A 165 30.90 -29.06 -8.85
C ALA A 165 30.90 -30.48 -8.27
N GLU A 166 29.79 -30.90 -7.65
CA GLU A 166 29.58 -32.28 -7.19
C GLU A 166 29.57 -33.27 -8.36
N ALA A 167 28.90 -32.92 -9.47
CA ALA A 167 28.88 -33.77 -10.67
C ALA A 167 30.25 -33.89 -11.38
N GLU A 168 31.07 -32.85 -11.35
CA GLU A 168 32.45 -32.89 -11.87
C GLU A 168 33.39 -33.71 -10.98
N ASP A 169 33.23 -33.64 -9.64
CA ASP A 169 33.96 -34.49 -8.69
C ASP A 169 33.53 -35.98 -8.80
N ASP A 170 32.25 -36.26 -9.05
CA ASP A 170 31.74 -37.60 -9.33
C ASP A 170 32.22 -38.12 -10.70
N ALA A 171 32.30 -37.28 -11.73
CA ALA A 171 32.88 -37.67 -13.02
C ALA A 171 34.40 -37.91 -12.94
N ALA A 172 35.13 -37.11 -12.16
CA ALA A 172 36.57 -37.27 -11.95
C ALA A 172 36.91 -38.53 -11.13
N THR A 173 36.02 -38.98 -10.24
CA THR A 173 36.20 -40.23 -9.48
C THR A 173 35.88 -41.49 -10.30
N VAL A 174 34.98 -41.41 -11.30
CA VAL A 174 34.68 -42.52 -12.21
C VAL A 174 35.79 -42.75 -13.24
N VAL A 175 36.49 -41.69 -13.68
CA VAL A 175 37.62 -41.82 -14.65
C VAL A 175 38.88 -42.44 -14.00
N ALA A 176 39.00 -42.44 -12.68
CA ALA A 176 40.12 -43.08 -11.97
C ALA A 176 39.92 -44.58 -11.69
N ALA A 177 38.73 -45.13 -11.95
CA ALA A 177 38.37 -46.51 -11.59
C ALA A 177 38.39 -47.52 -12.74
N ASP A 178 38.35 -47.08 -14.01
CA ASP A 178 38.30 -47.98 -15.17
C ASP A 178 39.57 -47.90 -16.02
N ASP A 179 40.65 -48.43 -15.47
CA ASP A 179 41.88 -48.74 -16.20
C ASP A 179 42.13 -50.25 -16.13
N ASN A 180 41.17 -51.06 -16.62
CA ASN A 180 41.33 -52.47 -17.01
C ASN A 180 40.02 -53.06 -17.57
N THR A 181 39.83 -53.02 -18.88
CA THR A 181 39.46 -54.18 -19.73
C THR A 181 39.07 -53.71 -21.14
N ALA A 182 39.87 -54.11 -22.13
CA ALA A 182 39.49 -54.09 -23.53
C ALA A 182 38.74 -55.39 -23.86
N ASP A 183 37.46 -55.31 -24.24
CA ASP A 183 36.98 -55.71 -25.59
C ASP A 183 35.44 -55.79 -25.67
N SER A 184 34.93 -55.16 -26.74
CA SER A 184 33.69 -55.40 -27.48
C SER A 184 32.33 -55.42 -26.74
N ALA A 185 31.59 -54.32 -26.86
CA ALA A 185 30.21 -54.36 -27.31
C ALA A 185 29.83 -53.01 -27.93
N ALA A 186 29.43 -53.02 -29.19
CA ALA A 186 28.84 -51.89 -29.87
C ALA A 186 27.55 -51.46 -29.14
N HIS A 187 27.55 -50.27 -28.56
CA HIS A 187 26.33 -49.53 -28.24
C HIS A 187 26.25 -48.31 -29.14
N GLU A 188 25.16 -48.29 -29.90
CA GLU A 188 24.81 -47.34 -30.93
C GLU A 188 24.76 -45.92 -30.39
N LEU A 189 25.33 -45.00 -31.15
CA LEU A 189 25.13 -43.56 -31.06
C LEU A 189 23.64 -43.24 -31.28
N THR A 190 22.85 -43.17 -30.21
CA THR A 190 21.59 -42.42 -30.24
C THR A 190 21.93 -40.93 -30.17
N ILE A 191 22.07 -40.31 -31.34
CA ILE A 191 22.09 -38.85 -31.47
C ILE A 191 20.75 -38.33 -30.91
N ASP A 192 20.82 -37.49 -29.88
CA ASP A 192 19.68 -36.88 -29.21
C ASP A 192 18.91 -35.98 -30.20
N ILE A 193 17.78 -36.48 -30.73
CA ILE A 193 16.90 -35.80 -31.69
C ILE A 193 16.39 -34.43 -31.15
N ASN A 194 16.45 -34.21 -29.83
CA ASN A 194 16.06 -32.95 -29.18
C ASN A 194 17.15 -31.87 -29.23
N ALA A 195 18.44 -32.24 -29.27
CA ALA A 195 19.54 -31.27 -29.32
C ALA A 195 19.63 -30.57 -30.68
N GLU A 196 19.48 -31.31 -31.79
CA GLU A 196 19.48 -30.75 -33.14
C GLU A 196 18.29 -29.81 -33.39
N LYS A 197 17.10 -30.14 -32.88
CA LYS A 197 15.91 -29.28 -32.98
C LYS A 197 16.05 -27.98 -32.20
N SER A 198 16.72 -28.01 -31.04
CA SER A 198 17.04 -26.81 -30.24
C SER A 198 17.98 -25.85 -30.97
N ILE A 199 19.01 -26.39 -31.63
CA ILE A 199 19.99 -25.58 -32.37
C ILE A 199 19.33 -24.90 -33.58
N VAL A 200 18.52 -25.63 -34.35
CA VAL A 200 17.85 -25.07 -35.56
C VAL A 200 16.79 -24.03 -35.19
N ALA A 201 15.97 -24.30 -34.17
CA ALA A 201 14.93 -23.38 -33.71
C ALA A 201 15.53 -22.10 -33.09
N SER A 202 16.60 -22.25 -32.31
CA SER A 202 17.35 -21.12 -31.74
C SER A 202 18.07 -20.29 -32.82
N GLY A 203 18.60 -20.93 -33.86
CA GLY A 203 19.30 -20.27 -34.96
C GLY A 203 18.41 -19.25 -35.70
N ARG A 204 17.10 -19.51 -35.81
CA ARG A 204 16.15 -18.56 -36.40
C ARG A 204 16.01 -17.28 -35.58
N VAL A 205 16.03 -17.36 -34.25
CA VAL A 205 15.96 -16.16 -33.37
C VAL A 205 17.24 -15.33 -33.47
N VAL A 206 18.39 -16.00 -33.50
CA VAL A 206 19.69 -15.34 -33.68
C VAL A 206 19.76 -14.65 -35.05
N GLN A 207 19.27 -15.29 -36.12
CA GLN A 207 19.20 -14.68 -37.44
C GLN A 207 18.32 -13.43 -37.46
N LEU A 208 17.17 -13.44 -36.79
CA LEU A 208 16.30 -12.25 -36.68
C LEU A 208 16.98 -11.08 -35.93
N ALA A 209 17.85 -11.38 -34.96
CA ALA A 209 18.65 -10.37 -34.27
C ALA A 209 19.73 -9.77 -35.16
N VAL A 210 20.39 -10.60 -35.98
CA VAL A 210 21.36 -10.14 -36.99
C VAL A 210 20.69 -9.29 -38.08
N GLU A 211 19.44 -9.59 -38.42
CA GLU A 211 18.61 -8.81 -39.36
C GLU A 211 17.97 -7.55 -38.73
N GLU A 212 18.26 -7.23 -37.45
CA GLU A 212 17.73 -6.09 -36.68
C GLU A 212 16.19 -6.04 -36.56
N LYS A 213 15.49 -7.17 -36.77
CA LYS A 213 14.02 -7.27 -36.68
C LYS A 213 13.56 -7.54 -35.24
N TYR A 214 13.82 -6.60 -34.34
CA TYR A 214 13.60 -6.79 -32.91
C TYR A 214 12.14 -7.03 -32.50
N ALA A 215 11.15 -6.55 -33.26
CA ALA A 215 9.72 -6.76 -32.97
C ALA A 215 9.25 -8.21 -33.18
N GLU A 216 9.90 -8.96 -34.06
CA GLU A 216 9.53 -10.34 -34.40
C GLU A 216 10.20 -11.38 -33.48
N ILE A 217 11.29 -10.98 -32.80
CA ILE A 217 12.10 -11.83 -31.92
C ILE A 217 11.28 -12.43 -30.76
N PRO A 218 10.46 -11.66 -30.03
CA PRO A 218 9.65 -12.22 -28.94
C PRO A 218 8.64 -13.27 -29.42
N ALA A 219 8.00 -13.04 -30.57
CA ALA A 219 7.03 -13.99 -31.12
C ALA A 219 7.72 -15.29 -31.60
N ALA A 220 8.90 -15.17 -32.20
CA ALA A 220 9.72 -16.32 -32.58
C ALA A 220 10.22 -17.10 -31.36
N PHE A 221 10.60 -16.40 -30.28
CA PHE A 221 11.03 -17.02 -29.03
C PHE A 221 9.87 -17.73 -28.30
N GLU A 222 8.69 -17.13 -28.27
CA GLU A 222 7.48 -17.76 -27.72
C GLU A 222 7.08 -19.04 -28.47
N ALA A 223 7.34 -19.10 -29.78
CA ALA A 223 7.13 -20.32 -30.57
C ALA A 223 8.06 -21.46 -30.11
N ILE A 224 9.34 -21.18 -29.84
CA ILE A 224 10.29 -22.16 -29.29
C ILE A 224 9.79 -22.70 -27.94
N LEU A 225 9.28 -21.81 -27.08
CA LEU A 225 8.73 -22.18 -25.78
C LEU A 225 7.45 -23.02 -25.90
N ARG A 226 6.61 -22.76 -26.92
CA ARG A 226 5.39 -23.53 -27.21
C ARG A 226 5.72 -24.95 -27.67
N ASP A 227 6.81 -25.12 -28.40
CA ASP A 227 7.28 -26.40 -28.93
C ASP A 227 8.00 -27.26 -27.88
N GLY A 228 8.16 -26.76 -26.65
CA GLY A 228 8.74 -27.50 -25.52
C GLY A 228 10.26 -27.68 -25.59
N VAL A 229 10.93 -26.94 -26.47
CA VAL A 229 12.38 -27.01 -26.69
C VAL A 229 13.09 -26.01 -25.78
N THR A 230 14.22 -26.40 -25.17
CA THR A 230 15.05 -25.49 -24.38
C THR A 230 15.77 -24.50 -25.31
N PRO A 231 15.57 -23.17 -25.14
CA PRO A 231 16.25 -22.18 -25.97
C PRO A 231 17.75 -22.11 -25.63
N SER A 232 18.58 -21.82 -26.63
CA SER A 232 20.02 -21.57 -26.44
C SER A 232 20.31 -20.23 -25.72
N VAL A 233 21.50 -20.10 -25.15
CA VAL A 233 22.01 -18.86 -24.53
C VAL A 233 21.99 -17.68 -25.51
N GLU A 234 22.35 -17.91 -26.77
CA GLU A 234 22.37 -16.88 -27.81
C GLU A 234 20.96 -16.36 -28.15
N ALA A 235 19.95 -17.23 -28.12
CA ALA A 235 18.56 -16.83 -28.30
C ALA A 235 18.05 -15.96 -27.13
N TYR A 236 18.47 -16.27 -25.89
CA TYR A 236 18.19 -15.43 -24.72
C TYR A 236 18.88 -14.06 -24.81
N ASN A 237 20.15 -14.00 -25.22
CA ASN A 237 20.87 -12.74 -25.44
C ASN A 237 20.19 -11.88 -26.52
N SER A 238 19.72 -12.51 -27.59
CA SER A 238 18.95 -11.84 -28.65
C SER A 238 17.63 -11.27 -28.14
N LEU A 239 16.93 -12.01 -27.27
CA LEU A 239 15.70 -11.55 -26.62
C LEU A 239 15.95 -10.38 -25.64
N LEU A 240 17.07 -10.42 -24.90
CA LEU A 240 17.49 -9.31 -24.03
C LEU A 240 17.76 -8.04 -24.86
N GLN A 241 18.49 -8.16 -25.98
CA GLN A 241 18.73 -7.04 -26.88
C GLN A 241 17.43 -6.48 -27.48
N ALA A 242 16.49 -7.35 -27.86
CA ALA A 242 15.16 -6.93 -28.31
C ALA A 242 14.39 -6.19 -27.21
N ALA A 243 14.43 -6.67 -25.96
CA ALA A 243 13.80 -6.00 -24.83
C ALA A 243 14.36 -4.60 -24.58
N ILE A 244 15.65 -4.40 -24.79
CA ILE A 244 16.29 -3.09 -24.62
C ILE A 244 15.93 -2.17 -25.79
N LYS A 245 15.96 -2.66 -27.03
CA LYS A 245 15.71 -1.85 -28.23
C LYS A 245 14.23 -1.49 -28.44
N LEU A 246 13.30 -2.33 -27.99
CA LEU A 246 11.86 -2.09 -28.14
C LEU A 246 11.28 -1.09 -27.14
N HIS A 247 12.00 -0.79 -26.04
CA HIS A 247 11.57 0.19 -25.05
C HIS A 247 12.49 1.41 -25.11
N THR A 248 11.94 2.58 -25.43
CA THR A 248 12.71 3.84 -25.41
C THR A 248 13.12 4.22 -24.00
N ASP A 249 12.28 3.89 -23.02
CA ASP A 249 12.48 4.27 -21.62
C ASP A 249 13.11 3.12 -20.84
N SER A 250 14.27 3.38 -20.24
CA SER A 250 15.02 2.44 -19.40
C SER A 250 14.16 1.82 -18.29
N TYR A 251 13.16 2.55 -17.80
CA TYR A 251 12.21 2.14 -16.79
C TYR A 251 11.42 0.88 -17.17
N HIS A 252 10.97 0.75 -18.42
CA HIS A 252 10.23 -0.41 -18.88
C HIS A 252 11.14 -1.54 -19.38
N ALA A 253 12.36 -1.20 -19.80
CA ALA A 253 13.35 -2.16 -20.26
C ALA A 253 13.90 -3.03 -19.11
N VAL A 254 14.21 -2.42 -17.95
CA VAL A 254 14.87 -3.10 -16.82
C VAL A 254 14.05 -4.27 -16.25
N PRO A 255 12.76 -4.11 -15.88
CA PRO A 255 11.97 -5.22 -15.34
C PRO A 255 11.84 -6.38 -16.31
N LYS A 256 11.67 -6.09 -17.61
CA LYS A 256 11.57 -7.11 -18.66
C LYS A 256 12.88 -7.84 -18.89
N ALA A 257 14.01 -7.13 -18.85
CA ALA A 257 15.33 -7.74 -18.96
C ALA A 257 15.60 -8.68 -17.76
N LEU A 258 15.20 -8.30 -16.56
CA LEU A 258 15.33 -9.13 -15.36
C LEU A 258 14.36 -10.33 -15.37
N ASP A 259 13.17 -10.19 -15.92
CA ASP A 259 12.25 -11.31 -16.14
C ASP A 259 12.86 -12.35 -17.09
N VAL A 260 13.48 -11.92 -18.19
CA VAL A 260 14.19 -12.80 -19.13
C VAL A 260 15.38 -13.50 -18.46
N TYR A 261 16.17 -12.78 -17.64
CA TYR A 261 17.25 -13.37 -16.85
C TYR A 261 16.73 -14.43 -15.86
N SER A 262 15.62 -14.15 -15.18
CA SER A 262 15.01 -15.10 -14.24
C SER A 262 14.47 -16.36 -14.93
N ASP A 263 13.92 -16.23 -16.15
CA ASP A 263 13.44 -17.37 -16.95
C ASP A 263 14.61 -18.23 -17.45
N MET A 264 15.70 -17.60 -17.87
CA MET A 264 16.93 -18.29 -18.28
C MET A 264 17.45 -19.22 -17.17
N LEU A 265 17.53 -18.72 -15.94
CA LEU A 265 17.97 -19.49 -14.77
C LEU A 265 16.95 -20.55 -14.35
N ARG A 266 15.64 -20.28 -14.44
CA ARG A 266 14.58 -21.27 -14.18
C ARG A 266 14.68 -22.51 -15.06
N ARG A 267 15.20 -22.36 -16.27
CA ARG A 267 15.35 -23.44 -17.26
C ARG A 267 16.74 -24.06 -17.27
N ARG A 268 17.57 -23.77 -16.25
CA ARG A 268 18.96 -24.26 -16.11
C ARG A 268 19.86 -23.87 -17.29
N VAL A 269 19.59 -22.75 -17.96
CA VAL A 269 20.46 -22.20 -19.00
C VAL A 269 21.43 -21.23 -18.31
N MET A 270 22.73 -21.49 -18.39
CA MET A 270 23.73 -20.67 -17.70
C MET A 270 24.02 -19.36 -18.45
N PRO A 271 23.99 -18.19 -17.78
CA PRO A 271 24.39 -16.91 -18.35
C PRO A 271 25.82 -16.94 -18.87
N ASN A 272 26.04 -16.36 -20.06
CA ASN A 272 27.38 -16.17 -20.60
C ASN A 272 27.90 -14.76 -20.33
N GLN A 273 29.15 -14.50 -20.71
CA GLN A 273 29.79 -13.19 -20.55
C GLN A 273 28.98 -12.04 -21.20
N GLU A 274 28.33 -12.30 -22.34
CA GLU A 274 27.50 -11.29 -23.03
C GLU A 274 26.20 -10.99 -22.29
N THR A 275 25.59 -12.00 -21.66
CA THR A 275 24.40 -11.83 -20.81
C THR A 275 24.69 -10.86 -19.67
N TYR A 276 25.79 -11.07 -18.93
CA TYR A 276 26.19 -10.17 -17.84
C TYR A 276 26.55 -8.77 -18.33
N LYS A 277 27.32 -8.64 -19.42
CA LYS A 277 27.66 -7.34 -20.00
C LYS A 277 26.42 -6.54 -20.38
N THR A 278 25.44 -7.19 -21.01
CA THR A 278 24.21 -6.54 -21.46
C THR A 278 23.32 -6.12 -20.28
N LEU A 279 23.14 -6.99 -19.29
CA LEU A 279 22.32 -6.68 -18.11
C LEU A 279 22.93 -5.56 -17.25
N ILE A 280 24.24 -5.65 -16.97
CA ILE A 280 24.93 -4.63 -16.17
C ILE A 280 24.92 -3.29 -16.91
N ALA A 281 25.13 -3.26 -18.23
CA ALA A 281 25.09 -2.01 -18.99
C ALA A 281 23.74 -1.28 -18.87
N VAL A 282 22.62 -2.00 -18.96
CA VAL A 282 21.26 -1.42 -18.87
C VAL A 282 20.93 -0.98 -17.45
N LEU A 283 21.33 -1.75 -16.44
CA LEU A 283 21.12 -1.38 -15.04
C LEU A 283 21.96 -0.15 -14.66
N VAL A 284 23.16 -0.03 -15.21
CA VAL A 284 24.05 1.11 -14.96
C VAL A 284 23.55 2.36 -15.69
N SER A 285 23.06 2.26 -16.92
CA SER A 285 22.44 3.41 -17.59
C SER A 285 21.23 3.91 -16.82
N ARG A 286 20.40 3.00 -16.29
CA ARG A 286 19.30 3.35 -15.40
C ARG A 286 19.78 4.01 -14.11
N ALA A 287 20.81 3.47 -13.45
CA ALA A 287 21.35 4.05 -12.23
C ALA A 287 21.88 5.48 -12.44
N VAL A 288 22.51 5.76 -13.60
CA VAL A 288 22.95 7.11 -13.96
C VAL A 288 21.75 8.05 -14.14
N GLU A 289 20.71 7.62 -14.87
CA GLU A 289 19.48 8.41 -15.04
C GLU A 289 18.79 8.71 -13.71
N VAL A 290 18.74 7.73 -12.79
CA VAL A 290 18.17 7.85 -11.45
C VAL A 290 18.98 8.84 -10.60
N SER A 291 20.31 8.77 -10.64
CA SER A 291 21.19 9.75 -9.95
C SER A 291 20.94 11.17 -10.47
N VAL A 292 20.91 11.34 -11.80
CA VAL A 292 20.71 12.65 -12.44
C VAL A 292 19.32 13.22 -12.16
N SER A 293 18.25 12.43 -12.33
CA SER A 293 16.87 12.83 -12.01
C SER A 293 16.75 13.14 -10.51
N GLY A 294 17.32 12.30 -9.64
CA GLY A 294 17.31 12.51 -8.19
C GLY A 294 17.93 13.83 -7.76
N ALA A 295 19.03 14.24 -8.39
CA ALA A 295 19.69 15.54 -8.15
C ALA A 295 18.89 16.72 -8.73
N ALA A 296 18.24 16.56 -9.88
CA ALA A 296 17.38 17.58 -10.48
C ALA A 296 16.14 17.85 -9.63
N LEU A 297 15.47 16.79 -9.16
CA LEU A 297 14.31 16.88 -8.25
C LEU A 297 14.68 17.53 -6.92
N GLU A 298 15.86 17.24 -6.36
CA GLU A 298 16.32 17.89 -5.13
C GLU A 298 16.49 19.40 -5.31
N LYS A 299 17.05 19.84 -6.45
CA LYS A 299 17.14 21.27 -6.80
C LYS A 299 15.77 21.90 -6.94
N GLN A 300 14.83 21.23 -7.61
CA GLN A 300 13.45 21.71 -7.74
C GLN A 300 12.76 21.83 -6.37
N ARG A 301 12.98 20.88 -5.46
CA ARG A 301 12.43 20.90 -4.10
C ARG A 301 12.90 22.12 -3.31
N VAL A 302 14.19 22.40 -3.31
CA VAL A 302 14.76 23.55 -2.59
C VAL A 302 14.30 24.87 -3.21
N ARG A 303 14.24 24.93 -4.54
CA ARG A 303 13.94 26.14 -5.29
C ARG A 303 12.47 26.55 -5.22
N PHE A 304 11.57 25.62 -5.54
CA PHE A 304 10.13 25.90 -5.70
C PHE A 304 9.28 25.38 -4.54
N GLY A 305 9.85 24.59 -3.63
CA GLY A 305 9.14 24.08 -2.47
C GLY A 305 8.91 25.14 -1.40
N GLY A 306 8.05 24.83 -0.42
CA GLY A 306 7.84 25.70 0.75
C GLY A 306 6.72 26.73 0.66
N LEU A 307 5.94 26.77 -0.42
CA LEU A 307 4.84 27.74 -0.62
C LEU A 307 3.54 27.39 0.12
N GLU A 308 3.28 26.10 0.33
CA GLU A 308 2.21 25.58 1.18
C GLU A 308 2.79 25.16 2.54
N GLU A 309 3.79 24.28 2.50
CA GLU A 309 4.50 23.74 3.67
C GLU A 309 6.01 23.66 3.39
N PRO A 310 6.88 24.02 4.36
CA PRO A 310 8.33 24.02 4.18
C PRO A 310 8.83 22.60 3.82
N GLY A 311 9.57 22.49 2.71
CA GLY A 311 10.20 21.23 2.27
C GLY A 311 9.34 20.34 1.37
N LYS A 312 8.08 20.70 1.10
CA LYS A 312 7.20 20.00 0.15
C LYS A 312 7.39 20.50 -1.27
N PHE A 313 7.28 19.61 -2.26
CA PHE A 313 7.30 19.98 -3.68
C PHE A 313 6.08 20.83 -4.08
N LEU A 314 6.23 21.64 -5.12
CA LEU A 314 5.14 22.43 -5.71
C LEU A 314 4.12 21.53 -6.42
N PHE A 315 4.60 20.53 -7.16
CA PHE A 315 3.80 19.56 -7.89
C PHE A 315 3.85 18.19 -7.23
N ARG A 316 2.72 17.49 -7.26
CA ARG A 316 2.56 16.13 -6.76
C ARG A 316 3.26 15.12 -7.68
N SER A 317 3.31 15.37 -8.98
CA SER A 317 4.06 14.54 -9.93
C SER A 317 5.54 14.43 -9.55
N SER A 318 6.17 15.55 -9.18
CA SER A 318 7.57 15.58 -8.74
C SER A 318 7.79 14.87 -7.40
N GLU A 319 6.80 14.90 -6.50
CA GLU A 319 6.84 14.15 -5.24
C GLU A 319 6.80 12.63 -5.49
N ILE A 320 5.91 12.18 -6.38
CA ILE A 320 5.82 10.78 -6.80
C ILE A 320 7.08 10.36 -7.54
N GLU A 321 7.62 11.19 -8.44
CA GLU A 321 8.87 10.87 -9.14
C GLU A 321 10.05 10.71 -8.16
N LYS A 322 10.11 11.56 -7.12
CA LYS A 322 11.13 11.44 -6.08
C LYS A 322 10.98 10.15 -5.26
N GLU A 323 9.75 9.75 -4.96
CA GLU A 323 9.45 8.46 -4.32
C GLU A 323 9.90 7.29 -5.20
N LEU A 324 9.56 7.31 -6.50
CA LEU A 324 9.98 6.29 -7.47
C LEU A 324 11.49 6.18 -7.62
N VAL A 325 12.19 7.31 -7.67
CA VAL A 325 13.67 7.37 -7.71
C VAL A 325 14.27 6.79 -6.43
N SER A 326 13.64 7.01 -5.27
CA SER A 326 14.12 6.46 -4.00
C SER A 326 13.90 4.95 -3.85
N GLU A 327 12.93 4.38 -4.55
CA GLU A 327 12.64 2.94 -4.59
C GLU A 327 13.42 2.18 -5.68
N ASP A 328 14.23 2.85 -6.49
CA ASP A 328 15.00 2.21 -7.56
C ASP A 328 16.26 1.53 -7.00
N HIS A 329 16.31 0.20 -7.08
CA HIS A 329 17.42 -0.62 -6.57
C HIS A 329 18.41 -1.05 -7.68
N SER A 330 18.33 -0.46 -8.88
CA SER A 330 19.13 -0.84 -10.06
C SER A 330 20.64 -0.86 -9.81
N LEU A 331 21.20 0.11 -9.07
CA LEU A 331 22.63 0.11 -8.74
C LEU A 331 23.02 -1.09 -7.85
N THR A 332 22.21 -1.37 -6.82
CA THR A 332 22.48 -2.50 -5.91
C THR A 332 22.41 -3.84 -6.66
N ILE A 333 21.45 -3.97 -7.58
CA ILE A 333 21.32 -5.15 -8.45
C ILE A 333 22.52 -5.26 -9.40
N ALA A 334 22.95 -4.16 -10.02
CA ALA A 334 24.12 -4.13 -10.90
C ALA A 334 25.39 -4.57 -10.18
N LEU A 335 25.59 -4.13 -8.93
CA LEU A 335 26.74 -4.52 -8.10
C LEU A 335 26.72 -6.01 -7.74
N LYS A 336 25.56 -6.56 -7.39
CA LYS A 336 25.41 -8.00 -7.12
C LYS A 336 25.70 -8.85 -8.37
N LEU A 337 25.19 -8.44 -9.53
CA LEU A 337 25.47 -9.12 -10.80
C LEU A 337 26.95 -8.98 -11.20
N PHE A 338 27.57 -7.84 -10.92
CA PHE A 338 29.01 -7.64 -11.11
C PHE A 338 29.82 -8.63 -10.26
N ASP A 339 29.44 -8.85 -9.00
CA ASP A 339 30.10 -9.82 -8.11
C ASP A 339 29.91 -11.27 -8.57
N ALA A 340 28.69 -11.62 -8.98
CA ALA A 340 28.40 -12.94 -9.54
C ALA A 340 29.20 -13.20 -10.83
N ALA A 341 29.32 -12.19 -11.68
CA ALA A 341 30.00 -12.35 -12.96
C ALA A 341 31.53 -12.39 -12.82
N THR A 342 32.10 -11.62 -11.89
CA THR A 342 33.54 -11.63 -11.61
C THR A 342 34.01 -12.90 -10.88
N SER A 343 33.15 -13.53 -10.07
CA SER A 343 33.47 -14.83 -9.44
C SER A 343 33.46 -15.99 -10.45
N ARG A 344 32.57 -15.93 -11.45
CA ARG A 344 32.44 -16.95 -12.52
C ARG A 344 33.49 -16.83 -13.61
N HIS A 345 33.81 -15.61 -14.00
CA HIS A 345 34.69 -15.34 -15.11
C HIS A 345 35.80 -14.39 -14.66
N ASN A 346 36.87 -14.96 -14.08
CA ASN A 346 38.04 -14.20 -13.62
C ASN A 346 38.72 -13.36 -14.73
N GLU A 347 38.55 -13.72 -16.00
CA GLU A 347 39.06 -12.99 -17.17
C GLU A 347 38.03 -12.01 -17.78
N MET A 348 36.87 -11.81 -17.15
CA MET A 348 35.82 -10.99 -17.73
C MET A 348 36.16 -9.51 -17.68
N VAL A 349 36.15 -8.89 -18.86
CA VAL A 349 36.38 -7.46 -19.03
C VAL A 349 35.09 -6.77 -19.46
N PHE A 350 34.63 -5.81 -18.67
CA PHE A 350 33.51 -4.94 -19.04
C PHE A 350 33.97 -3.79 -19.94
N PRO A 351 33.08 -3.21 -20.77
CA PRO A 351 33.37 -2.00 -21.52
C PRO A 351 33.78 -0.84 -20.58
N LEU A 352 34.72 -0.01 -21.03
CA LEU A 352 35.25 1.12 -20.24
C LEU A 352 34.14 2.09 -19.78
N GLU A 353 33.12 2.32 -20.60
CA GLU A 353 31.98 3.17 -20.23
C GLU A 353 31.15 2.58 -19.08
N VAL A 354 31.07 1.24 -18.95
CA VAL A 354 30.36 0.61 -17.83
C VAL A 354 31.14 0.78 -16.53
N TYR A 355 32.47 0.59 -16.55
CA TYR A 355 33.32 0.87 -15.39
C TYR A 355 33.26 2.34 -14.97
N LYS A 356 33.36 3.26 -15.94
CA LYS A 356 33.26 4.70 -15.71
C LYS A 356 31.93 5.05 -15.05
N SER A 357 30.81 4.62 -15.63
CA SER A 357 29.49 4.92 -15.11
C SER A 357 29.24 4.30 -13.73
N LEU A 358 29.66 3.05 -13.49
CA LEU A 358 29.59 2.41 -12.16
C LEU A 358 30.39 3.15 -11.09
N ILE A 359 31.63 3.54 -11.40
CA ILE A 359 32.49 4.23 -10.44
C ILE A 359 31.92 5.62 -10.13
N ILE A 360 31.41 6.32 -11.15
CA ILE A 360 30.80 7.65 -10.97
C ILE A 360 29.52 7.55 -10.13
N THR A 361 28.60 6.63 -10.43
CA THR A 361 27.36 6.47 -9.66
C THR A 361 27.64 6.04 -8.23
N CYS A 362 28.56 5.09 -8.01
CA CYS A 362 28.99 4.70 -6.66
C CYS A 362 29.62 5.87 -5.90
N ALA A 363 30.42 6.71 -6.56
CA ALA A 363 31.02 7.89 -5.94
C ALA A 363 29.99 8.98 -5.59
N GLU A 364 28.99 9.19 -6.44
CA GLU A 364 27.91 10.17 -6.22
C GLU A 364 26.98 9.77 -5.07
N GLU A 365 26.61 8.49 -4.99
CA GLU A 365 25.80 7.93 -3.90
C GLU A 365 26.58 7.72 -2.59
N GLY A 366 27.90 7.79 -2.62
CA GLY A 366 28.77 7.64 -1.45
C GLY A 366 29.11 6.18 -1.08
N ARG A 367 28.90 5.22 -1.99
CA ARG A 367 29.30 3.81 -1.84
C ARG A 367 30.79 3.61 -2.13
N VAL A 368 31.63 4.09 -1.22
CA VAL A 368 33.10 4.11 -1.41
C VAL A 368 33.73 2.71 -1.40
N GLU A 369 33.21 1.75 -0.64
CA GLU A 369 33.74 0.38 -0.62
C GLU A 369 33.56 -0.34 -1.97
N ASP A 370 32.36 -0.24 -2.55
CA ASP A 370 32.04 -0.81 -3.86
C ASP A 370 32.86 -0.14 -4.97
N MET A 371 33.02 1.19 -4.90
CA MET A 371 33.85 1.97 -5.81
C MET A 371 35.31 1.48 -5.83
N ILE A 372 35.92 1.28 -4.65
CA ILE A 372 37.31 0.78 -4.53
C ILE A 372 37.41 -0.62 -5.12
N ARG A 373 36.43 -1.49 -4.86
CA ARG A 373 36.41 -2.87 -5.35
C ARG A 373 36.33 -2.92 -6.88
N ILE A 374 35.45 -2.12 -7.49
CA ILE A 374 35.31 -2.04 -8.95
C ILE A 374 36.59 -1.48 -9.59
N TYR A 375 37.18 -0.44 -8.99
CA TYR A 375 38.45 0.13 -9.45
C TYR A 375 39.59 -0.88 -9.35
N ALA A 376 39.70 -1.62 -8.24
CA ALA A 376 40.70 -2.68 -8.07
C ALA A 376 40.54 -3.79 -9.13
N HIS A 377 39.32 -4.17 -9.47
CA HIS A 377 39.07 -5.12 -10.56
C HIS A 377 39.50 -4.57 -11.93
N MET A 378 39.34 -3.27 -12.18
CA MET A 378 39.82 -2.64 -13.42
C MET A 378 41.35 -2.65 -13.49
N GLU A 379 42.04 -2.41 -12.37
CA GLU A 379 43.50 -2.46 -12.28
C GLU A 379 44.08 -3.86 -12.48
N THR A 380 43.45 -4.90 -11.92
CA THR A 380 43.90 -6.30 -12.09
C THR A 380 43.86 -6.72 -13.56
N GLN A 381 42.89 -6.22 -14.31
CA GLN A 381 42.76 -6.44 -15.76
C GLN A 381 43.67 -5.53 -16.61
N LYS A 382 44.49 -4.66 -15.98
CA LYS A 382 45.42 -3.72 -16.64
C LYS A 382 44.74 -2.77 -17.63
N LEU A 383 43.49 -2.38 -17.36
CA LEU A 383 42.77 -1.39 -18.16
C LEU A 383 43.21 0.01 -17.77
N VAL A 384 43.32 0.91 -18.76
CA VAL A 384 43.62 2.31 -18.50
C VAL A 384 42.33 3.01 -18.03
N PRO A 385 42.32 3.61 -16.83
CA PRO A 385 41.15 4.31 -16.31
C PRO A 385 40.83 5.56 -17.13
N HIS A 386 39.54 5.85 -17.27
CA HIS A 386 39.09 7.10 -17.89
C HIS A 386 39.29 8.27 -16.91
N ALA A 387 39.88 9.39 -17.35
CA ALA A 387 40.18 10.53 -16.49
C ALA A 387 38.97 11.15 -15.76
N ALA A 388 37.74 10.90 -16.25
CA ALA A 388 36.51 11.42 -15.68
C ALA A 388 36.13 10.78 -14.33
N ILE A 389 36.69 9.62 -13.97
CA ILE A 389 36.38 8.93 -12.71
C ILE A 389 37.08 9.57 -11.49
N PHE A 390 38.26 10.18 -11.69
CA PHE A 390 39.08 10.68 -10.59
C PHE A 390 38.46 11.86 -9.83
N PRO A 391 37.84 12.88 -10.47
CA PRO A 391 37.21 13.97 -9.72
C PRO A 391 36.05 13.51 -8.81
N PRO A 392 35.09 12.67 -9.26
CA PRO A 392 34.07 12.10 -8.39
C PRO A 392 34.64 11.23 -7.26
N MET A 393 35.63 10.37 -7.54
CA MET A 393 36.29 9.55 -6.51
C MET A 393 36.92 10.41 -5.41
N ILE A 394 37.68 11.46 -5.78
CA ILE A 394 38.31 12.38 -4.84
C ILE A 394 37.26 13.09 -3.98
N ARG A 395 36.15 13.54 -4.57
CA ARG A 395 35.04 14.16 -3.82
C ARG A 395 34.35 13.17 -2.88
N ALA A 396 34.18 11.92 -3.27
CA ALA A 396 33.59 10.88 -2.43
C ALA A 396 34.45 10.61 -1.18
N PHE A 397 35.77 10.47 -1.35
CA PHE A 397 36.71 10.36 -0.23
C PHE A 397 36.71 11.60 0.66
N ALA A 398 36.62 12.79 0.07
CA ALA A 398 36.53 14.05 0.81
C ALA A 398 35.28 14.13 1.70
N LYS A 399 34.11 13.70 1.20
CA LYS A 399 32.86 13.69 1.98
C LYS A 399 32.93 12.76 3.21
N ILE A 400 33.65 11.65 3.10
CA ILE A 400 33.91 10.72 4.23
C ILE A 400 34.97 11.29 5.20
N GLY A 401 35.78 12.24 4.73
CA GLY A 401 36.89 12.84 5.50
C GLY A 401 38.22 12.10 5.33
N ASP A 402 38.34 11.18 4.35
CA ASP A 402 39.57 10.45 4.08
C ASP A 402 40.46 11.18 3.07
N LEU A 403 41.22 12.15 3.57
CA LEU A 403 42.16 12.91 2.76
C LEU A 403 43.33 12.07 2.22
N LYS A 404 43.72 10.97 2.88
CA LYS A 404 44.88 10.17 2.44
C LYS A 404 44.56 9.47 1.13
N SER A 405 43.42 8.79 1.08
CA SER A 405 42.94 8.11 -0.11
C SER A 405 42.65 9.08 -1.26
N ALA A 406 42.16 10.29 -0.95
CA ALA A 406 41.98 11.36 -1.95
C ALA A 406 43.31 11.81 -2.60
N VAL A 407 44.38 11.94 -1.81
CA VAL A 407 45.72 12.28 -2.32
C VAL A 407 46.34 11.11 -3.09
N GLU A 408 46.07 9.87 -2.70
CA GLU A 408 46.50 8.68 -3.43
C GLU A 408 45.85 8.59 -4.82
N CYS A 409 44.53 8.80 -4.91
CA CYS A 409 43.81 8.91 -6.20
C CYS A 409 44.44 9.96 -7.13
N TYR A 410 44.83 11.10 -6.56
CA TYR A 410 45.52 12.15 -7.31
C TYR A 410 46.91 11.73 -7.80
N ASN A 411 47.68 11.04 -6.96
CA ASN A 411 49.03 10.59 -7.35
C ASN A 411 48.96 9.57 -8.49
N GLU A 412 47.97 8.68 -8.49
CA GLU A 412 47.72 7.73 -9.59
C GLU A 412 47.37 8.47 -10.89
N TYR A 413 46.45 9.42 -10.82
CA TYR A 413 46.15 10.28 -11.98
C TYR A 413 47.40 11.02 -12.49
N ARG A 414 48.22 11.55 -11.57
CA ARG A 414 49.48 12.23 -11.94
C ARG A 414 50.45 11.29 -12.64
N GLU A 415 50.60 10.05 -12.16
CA GLU A 415 51.46 9.05 -12.80
C GLU A 415 50.96 8.71 -14.22
N LEU A 416 49.65 8.62 -14.41
CA LEU A 416 49.04 8.43 -15.72
C LEU A 416 49.27 9.63 -16.65
N ALA A 417 49.06 10.86 -16.16
CA ALA A 417 49.28 12.08 -16.92
C ALA A 417 50.75 12.25 -17.34
N VAL A 418 51.69 11.89 -16.46
CA VAL A 418 53.13 11.88 -16.79
C VAL A 418 53.45 10.79 -17.82
N ALA A 419 52.78 9.64 -17.77
CA ALA A 419 52.95 8.60 -18.78
C ALA A 419 52.40 9.01 -20.16
N ASP A 420 51.33 9.80 -20.19
CA ASP A 420 50.74 10.43 -21.38
C ASP A 420 51.69 11.48 -21.99
N ASP A 421 52.24 12.38 -21.18
CA ASP A 421 53.23 13.37 -21.60
C ASP A 421 54.52 12.72 -22.17
N ASN A 422 54.88 11.54 -21.67
CA ASN A 422 56.00 10.74 -22.16
C ASN A 422 55.66 9.90 -23.42
N GLY A 423 54.42 9.96 -23.92
CA GLY A 423 53.96 9.26 -25.12
C GLY A 423 53.82 7.74 -24.95
N VAL A 424 53.75 7.23 -23.71
CA VAL A 424 53.68 5.80 -23.43
C VAL A 424 52.24 5.27 -23.55
N PHE A 425 51.25 6.10 -23.22
CA PHE A 425 49.81 5.83 -23.32
C PHE A 425 49.07 7.11 -23.73
N SER A 426 47.84 7.01 -24.24
CA SER A 426 46.98 8.18 -24.50
C SER A 426 45.79 8.21 -23.55
N ILE A 427 45.64 9.25 -22.72
CA ILE A 427 44.50 9.41 -21.83
C ILE A 427 43.24 9.83 -22.61
N VAL A 428 42.13 9.14 -22.37
CA VAL A 428 40.81 9.52 -22.89
C VAL A 428 40.24 10.69 -22.06
N GLU A 429 40.07 11.85 -22.70
CA GLU A 429 39.63 13.14 -22.13
C GLU A 429 40.45 13.64 -20.92
N ARG A 430 41.67 14.13 -21.14
CA ARG A 430 42.50 14.73 -20.08
C ARG A 430 41.81 15.93 -19.42
N ARG A 431 41.66 15.90 -18.08
CA ARG A 431 40.91 16.89 -17.27
C ARG A 431 41.72 17.37 -16.05
N ASP A 432 42.97 17.75 -16.26
CA ASP A 432 43.91 18.13 -15.20
C ASP A 432 43.35 19.20 -14.24
N GLY A 433 42.73 20.25 -14.78
CA GLY A 433 42.15 21.34 -14.00
C GLY A 433 41.03 20.89 -13.05
N GLN A 434 40.18 19.95 -13.48
CA GLN A 434 39.07 19.44 -12.65
C GLN A 434 39.58 18.51 -11.54
N VAL A 435 40.64 17.74 -11.80
CA VAL A 435 41.27 16.88 -10.79
C VAL A 435 42.01 17.71 -9.73
N TYR A 436 42.76 18.73 -10.15
CA TYR A 436 43.37 19.68 -9.20
C TYR A 436 42.30 20.39 -8.37
N ALA A 437 41.20 20.82 -9.00
CA ALA A 437 40.09 21.43 -8.29
C ALA A 437 39.45 20.48 -7.27
N ALA A 438 39.19 19.23 -7.65
CA ALA A 438 38.64 18.23 -6.74
C ALA A 438 39.56 17.97 -5.54
N LEU A 439 40.87 17.90 -5.74
CA LEU A 439 41.82 17.69 -4.65
C LEU A 439 41.91 18.90 -3.72
N VAL A 440 41.98 20.11 -4.26
CA VAL A 440 41.94 21.34 -3.46
C VAL A 440 40.65 21.38 -2.64
N GLY A 441 39.51 21.10 -3.28
CA GLY A 441 38.22 20.96 -2.60
C GLY A 441 38.26 19.94 -1.47
N ALA A 442 38.89 18.78 -1.67
CA ALA A 442 39.03 17.75 -0.65
C ALA A 442 39.80 18.24 0.59
N TYR A 443 40.86 19.04 0.41
CA TYR A 443 41.57 19.67 1.53
C TYR A 443 40.67 20.63 2.32
N PHE A 444 39.80 21.39 1.65
CA PHE A 444 38.85 22.29 2.30
C PHE A 444 37.73 21.53 3.02
N SER A 445 37.11 20.53 2.41
CA SER A 445 36.07 19.70 3.04
C SER A 445 36.58 18.96 4.27
N CYS A 446 37.87 18.58 4.29
CA CYS A 446 38.52 17.95 5.45
C CYS A 446 39.02 18.95 6.51
N GLY A 447 38.75 20.25 6.36
CA GLY A 447 39.12 21.31 7.31
C GLY A 447 40.62 21.68 7.32
N LYS A 448 41.39 21.30 6.29
CA LYS A 448 42.83 21.59 6.16
C LYS A 448 43.10 22.64 5.09
N SER A 449 42.59 23.85 5.28
CA SER A 449 42.68 24.98 4.33
C SER A 449 44.12 25.36 3.97
N GLU A 450 45.05 25.37 4.94
CA GLU A 450 46.47 25.69 4.67
C GLU A 450 47.13 24.68 3.72
N GLY A 451 46.74 23.40 3.81
CA GLY A 451 47.25 22.35 2.93
C GLY A 451 46.80 22.53 1.48
N GLY A 452 45.52 22.87 1.29
CA GLY A 452 44.95 23.19 -0.02
C GLY A 452 45.59 24.43 -0.65
N MET A 453 45.84 25.47 0.13
CA MET A 453 46.45 26.71 -0.36
C MET A 453 47.91 26.53 -0.79
N ARG A 454 48.71 25.79 -0.02
CA ARG A 454 50.09 25.42 -0.40
C ARG A 454 50.14 24.58 -1.67
N PHE A 455 49.15 23.69 -1.84
CA PHE A 455 49.05 22.88 -3.06
C PHE A 455 48.71 23.75 -4.28
N PHE A 456 47.81 24.74 -4.12
CA PHE A 456 47.52 25.72 -5.17
C PHE A 456 48.76 26.56 -5.57
N GLU A 457 49.52 27.04 -4.60
CA GLU A 457 50.78 27.77 -4.85
C GLU A 457 51.84 26.88 -5.55
N ARG A 458 51.86 25.59 -5.21
CA ARG A 458 52.72 24.62 -5.88
C ARG A 458 52.34 24.43 -7.36
N ILE A 459 51.04 24.44 -7.67
CA ILE A 459 50.58 24.40 -9.06
C ILE A 459 51.07 25.64 -9.80
N ARG A 460 50.88 26.84 -9.21
CA ARG A 460 51.31 28.10 -9.81
C ARG A 460 52.81 28.11 -10.14
N SER A 461 53.64 27.65 -9.20
CA SER A 461 55.09 27.55 -9.40
C SER A 461 55.51 26.46 -10.39
N SER A 462 54.72 25.41 -10.61
CA SER A 462 55.06 24.38 -11.62
C SER A 462 54.93 24.87 -13.07
N TYR A 463 54.07 25.86 -13.32
CA TYR A 463 53.92 26.47 -14.65
C TYR A 463 54.98 27.53 -14.94
N ASP A 464 55.86 27.86 -13.98
CA ASP A 464 56.91 28.85 -14.21
C ASP A 464 57.94 28.42 -15.27
N ASN A 465 58.03 27.11 -15.53
CA ASN A 465 59.00 26.49 -16.43
C ASN A 465 58.49 26.23 -17.87
N VAL A 466 57.23 26.57 -18.21
CA VAL A 466 56.62 26.30 -19.54
C VAL A 466 56.71 27.56 -20.44
N GLN A 467 57.25 27.44 -21.66
CA GLN A 467 57.54 28.59 -22.54
C GLN A 467 56.46 28.93 -23.60
N GLU A 468 55.58 28.00 -23.98
CA GLU A 468 54.50 28.24 -24.97
C GLU A 468 53.12 28.33 -24.29
N ASP A 469 52.32 29.34 -24.63
CA ASP A 469 50.96 29.61 -24.10
C ASP A 469 50.84 29.57 -22.56
N LYS A 470 51.90 30.01 -21.86
CA LYS A 470 52.02 29.99 -20.38
C LYS A 470 50.85 30.69 -19.69
N ALA A 471 50.51 31.90 -20.14
CA ALA A 471 49.54 32.75 -19.46
C ALA A 471 48.10 32.21 -19.59
N SER A 472 47.70 31.80 -20.79
CA SER A 472 46.34 31.32 -21.06
C SER A 472 46.05 29.96 -20.44
N ARG A 473 47.03 29.04 -20.42
CA ARG A 473 46.88 27.72 -19.79
C ARG A 473 46.85 27.80 -18.27
N LEU A 474 47.71 28.65 -17.68
CA LEU A 474 47.70 28.90 -16.24
C LEU A 474 46.38 29.56 -15.81
N GLU A 475 45.92 30.58 -16.55
CA GLU A 475 44.65 31.26 -16.27
C GLU A 475 43.44 30.30 -16.39
N ALA A 476 43.42 29.41 -17.39
CA ALA A 476 42.35 28.41 -17.54
C ALA A 476 42.33 27.39 -16.39
N VAL A 477 43.50 26.97 -15.89
CA VAL A 477 43.61 26.03 -14.77
C VAL A 477 43.31 26.73 -13.44
N GLU A 478 43.85 27.93 -13.20
CA GLU A 478 43.59 28.72 -12.00
C GLU A 478 42.09 29.07 -11.89
N SER A 479 41.48 29.54 -12.99
CA SER A 479 40.05 29.85 -13.01
C SER A 479 39.17 28.62 -12.74
N THR A 480 39.55 27.46 -13.28
CA THR A 480 38.84 26.19 -13.01
C THR A 480 38.97 25.77 -11.55
N ILE A 481 40.16 25.87 -10.95
CA ILE A 481 40.37 25.52 -9.54
C ILE A 481 39.64 26.49 -8.61
N ILE A 482 39.71 27.79 -8.88
CA ILE A 482 39.03 28.80 -8.07
C ILE A 482 37.51 28.59 -8.14
N ARG A 483 36.95 28.38 -9.33
CA ARG A 483 35.51 28.14 -9.53
C ARG A 483 35.04 26.82 -8.91
N ASP A 484 35.70 25.71 -9.21
CA ASP A 484 35.18 24.37 -8.90
C ASP A 484 35.69 23.81 -7.55
N ALA A 485 36.68 24.45 -6.92
CA ALA A 485 37.20 24.06 -5.60
C ALA A 485 36.89 25.10 -4.52
N PHE A 486 37.40 26.32 -4.68
CA PHE A 486 37.30 27.36 -3.65
C PHE A 486 35.87 27.88 -3.52
N VAL A 487 35.29 28.36 -4.63
CA VAL A 487 33.91 28.85 -4.66
C VAL A 487 32.93 27.72 -4.32
N GLN A 488 33.08 26.54 -4.93
CA GLN A 488 32.21 25.38 -4.64
C GLN A 488 32.31 24.95 -3.16
N SER A 489 33.50 24.89 -2.57
CA SER A 489 33.65 24.51 -1.16
C SER A 489 33.05 25.54 -0.21
N SER A 490 33.13 26.85 -0.54
CA SER A 490 32.48 27.89 0.26
C SER A 490 30.95 27.84 0.12
N ILE A 491 30.44 27.48 -1.06
CA ILE A 491 29.01 27.19 -1.30
C ILE A 491 28.56 25.98 -0.47
N ASP A 492 29.29 24.87 -0.54
CA ASP A 492 28.98 23.63 0.19
C ASP A 492 29.02 23.84 1.72
N ALA A 493 29.85 24.78 2.20
CA ALA A 493 29.91 25.20 3.60
C ALA A 493 28.83 26.23 4.01
N GLY A 494 28.04 26.75 3.06
CA GLY A 494 27.01 27.77 3.29
C GLY A 494 27.53 29.20 3.48
N ASN A 495 28.82 29.45 3.23
CA ASN A 495 29.45 30.76 3.42
C ASN A 495 29.49 31.55 2.10
N PHE A 496 28.34 32.10 1.70
CA PHE A 496 28.21 32.77 0.38
C PHE A 496 28.99 34.09 0.27
N GLU A 497 29.16 34.85 1.35
CA GLU A 497 29.97 36.09 1.33
C GLU A 497 31.45 35.83 1.03
N GLU A 498 31.98 34.72 1.54
CA GLU A 498 33.36 34.32 1.30
C GLU A 498 33.52 33.84 -0.15
N ALA A 499 32.53 33.09 -0.67
CA ALA A 499 32.49 32.69 -2.08
C ALA A 499 32.50 33.91 -3.02
N LEU A 500 31.71 34.94 -2.72
CA LEU A 500 31.65 36.18 -3.51
C LEU A 500 32.99 36.93 -3.50
N LYS A 501 33.62 37.08 -2.33
CA LYS A 501 34.95 37.70 -2.20
C LYS A 501 36.04 36.94 -2.97
N GLN A 502 35.99 35.60 -2.93
CA GLN A 502 36.96 34.75 -3.63
C GLN A 502 36.78 34.81 -5.14
N ALA A 503 35.54 34.88 -5.62
CA ALA A 503 35.26 34.99 -7.04
C ALA A 503 35.63 36.38 -7.60
N THR A 504 35.21 37.47 -6.94
CA THR A 504 35.50 38.85 -7.37
C THR A 504 36.99 39.21 -7.28
N GLY A 505 37.72 38.65 -6.32
CA GLY A 505 39.13 38.95 -6.11
C GLY A 505 40.11 38.13 -6.96
N LYS A 506 39.67 37.00 -7.56
CA LYS A 506 40.59 36.03 -8.20
C LYS A 506 40.15 35.49 -9.57
N LEU A 507 38.94 35.79 -10.04
CA LEU A 507 38.44 35.37 -11.37
C LEU A 507 38.23 36.56 -12.29
N GLU A 508 38.48 36.36 -13.59
CA GLU A 508 38.22 37.34 -14.64
C GLU A 508 37.29 36.77 -15.73
N ASN A 509 36.61 37.66 -16.46
CA ASN A 509 35.86 37.37 -17.70
C ASN A 509 34.80 36.25 -17.57
N THR A 510 34.86 35.22 -18.42
CA THR A 510 33.84 34.17 -18.54
C THR A 510 33.77 33.26 -17.33
N ALA A 511 34.90 33.00 -16.67
CA ALA A 511 34.95 32.20 -15.45
C ALA A 511 34.31 32.94 -14.27
N LEU A 512 34.46 34.27 -14.21
CA LEU A 512 33.76 35.11 -13.24
C LEU A 512 32.24 35.04 -13.45
N GLN A 513 31.77 35.16 -14.70
CA GLN A 513 30.33 35.07 -15.02
C GLN A 513 29.72 33.72 -14.59
N GLN A 514 30.39 32.61 -14.89
CA GLN A 514 29.95 31.27 -14.48
C GLN A 514 30.00 31.08 -12.95
N ALA A 515 31.01 31.62 -12.28
CA ALA A 515 31.10 31.58 -10.82
C ALA A 515 30.01 32.43 -10.16
N MET A 516 29.77 33.64 -10.67
CA MET A 516 28.69 34.52 -10.22
C MET A 516 27.32 33.87 -10.42
N ALA A 517 27.07 33.21 -11.55
CA ALA A 517 25.84 32.47 -11.77
C ALA A 517 25.68 31.30 -10.78
N LYS A 518 26.73 30.51 -10.54
CA LYS A 518 26.72 29.44 -9.53
C LYS A 518 26.44 29.96 -8.12
N ILE A 519 27.09 31.06 -7.72
CA ILE A 519 26.89 31.69 -6.41
C ILE A 519 25.47 32.26 -6.31
N CYS A 520 24.99 32.95 -7.35
CA CYS A 520 23.65 33.51 -7.42
C CYS A 520 22.59 32.42 -7.24
N VAL A 521 22.69 31.33 -8.00
CA VAL A 521 21.77 30.19 -7.91
C VAL A 521 21.79 29.58 -6.51
N ALA A 522 22.97 29.29 -5.95
CA ALA A 522 23.11 28.64 -4.65
C ALA A 522 22.66 29.55 -3.49
N ALA A 523 23.03 30.83 -3.52
CA ALA A 523 22.62 31.82 -2.53
C ALA A 523 21.11 32.08 -2.59
N ALA A 524 20.54 32.17 -3.80
CA ALA A 524 19.11 32.27 -4.00
C ALA A 524 18.40 31.04 -3.44
N ASP A 525 18.79 29.82 -3.83
CA ASP A 525 18.18 28.57 -3.35
C ASP A 525 18.24 28.45 -1.81
N ALA A 526 19.33 28.92 -1.18
CA ALA A 526 19.51 28.95 0.28
C ALA A 526 18.84 30.13 1.02
N GLY A 527 18.24 31.09 0.31
CA GLY A 527 17.53 32.24 0.91
C GLY A 527 18.42 33.43 1.30
N SER A 528 19.64 33.53 0.80
CA SER A 528 20.57 34.65 1.05
C SER A 528 20.39 35.77 0.01
N ALA A 529 19.41 36.66 0.23
CA ALA A 529 19.05 37.66 -0.78
C ALA A 529 20.14 38.71 -1.09
N ALA A 530 20.87 39.18 -0.07
CA ALA A 530 21.91 40.21 -0.27
C ALA A 530 22.99 39.72 -1.24
N VAL A 531 23.52 38.51 -1.02
CA VAL A 531 24.56 37.93 -1.86
C VAL A 531 24.02 37.53 -3.23
N ALA A 532 22.77 37.05 -3.31
CA ALA A 532 22.16 36.66 -4.58
C ALA A 532 21.95 37.85 -5.53
N VAL A 533 21.45 38.99 -5.01
CA VAL A 533 21.29 40.24 -5.78
C VAL A 533 22.65 40.79 -6.22
N GLU A 534 23.62 40.87 -5.30
CA GLU A 534 24.97 41.37 -5.62
C GLU A 534 25.66 40.51 -6.68
N SER A 535 25.47 39.19 -6.63
CA SER A 535 26.01 38.27 -7.64
C SER A 535 25.30 38.41 -8.98
N TYR A 536 23.99 38.68 -8.99
CA TYR A 536 23.21 38.86 -10.22
C TYR A 536 23.55 40.17 -10.93
N ASP A 537 23.74 41.27 -10.18
CA ASP A 537 24.09 42.58 -10.73
C ASP A 537 25.46 42.58 -11.44
N GLN A 538 26.34 41.64 -11.08
CA GLN A 538 27.65 41.45 -11.73
C GLN A 538 27.57 40.57 -13.00
N LEU A 539 26.41 39.98 -13.30
CA LEU A 539 26.22 39.23 -14.53
C LEU A 539 26.01 40.17 -15.71
N ALA A 540 26.60 39.81 -16.86
CA ALA A 540 26.38 40.53 -18.10
C ALA A 540 24.90 40.40 -18.51
N ALA A 541 24.25 41.55 -18.74
CA ALA A 541 22.89 41.61 -19.27
C ALA A 541 22.78 40.76 -20.56
N GLU A 542 21.71 39.98 -20.67
CA GLU A 542 21.40 39.09 -21.82
C GLU A 542 22.30 37.85 -22.00
N SER A 543 23.18 37.53 -21.04
CA SER A 543 23.92 36.26 -21.06
C SER A 543 23.01 35.05 -20.75
N VAL A 544 23.32 33.88 -21.32
CA VAL A 544 22.63 32.60 -21.02
C VAL A 544 22.65 32.30 -19.52
N ASP A 545 23.74 32.64 -18.85
CA ASP A 545 23.93 32.46 -17.41
C ASP A 545 23.05 33.42 -16.59
N ALA A 546 22.79 34.65 -17.07
CA ALA A 546 21.85 35.59 -16.44
C ALA A 546 20.39 35.15 -16.58
N ILE A 547 20.03 34.53 -17.71
CA ILE A 547 18.69 33.94 -17.92
C ILE A 547 18.50 32.74 -16.98
N GLY A 548 19.50 31.85 -16.89
CA GLY A 548 19.49 30.71 -15.97
C GLY A 548 19.41 31.12 -14.50
N SER A 549 20.01 32.26 -14.13
CA SER A 549 19.99 32.82 -12.77
C SER A 549 18.71 33.59 -12.44
N ALA A 550 17.92 34.01 -13.44
CA ALA A 550 16.67 34.75 -13.24
C ALA A 550 15.57 33.90 -12.57
N VAL A 551 15.53 32.59 -12.84
CA VAL A 551 14.54 31.68 -12.24
C VAL A 551 14.75 31.50 -10.72
N PRO A 552 15.97 31.21 -10.21
CA PRO A 552 16.25 31.23 -8.77
C PRO A 552 15.97 32.57 -8.11
N MET A 553 16.29 33.70 -8.77
CA MET A 553 16.02 35.04 -8.23
C MET A 553 14.52 35.33 -8.10
N LEU A 554 13.73 34.92 -9.10
CA LEU A 554 12.27 34.94 -9.02
C LEU A 554 11.79 34.12 -7.82
N ALA A 555 12.29 32.88 -7.66
CA ALA A 555 11.91 31.98 -6.57
C ALA A 555 12.26 32.53 -5.19
N LEU A 556 13.44 33.14 -5.04
CA LEU A 556 13.87 33.81 -3.82
C LEU A 556 12.89 34.93 -3.43
N HIS A 557 12.63 35.88 -4.34
CA HIS A 557 11.76 37.01 -4.01
C HIS A 557 10.30 36.60 -3.80
N VAL A 558 9.83 35.55 -4.48
CA VAL A 558 8.52 34.95 -4.20
C VAL A 558 8.46 34.35 -2.79
N ARG A 559 9.48 33.59 -2.37
CA ARG A 559 9.55 33.02 -1.00
C ARG A 559 9.66 34.09 0.09
N GLU A 560 10.29 35.23 -0.19
CA GLU A 560 10.32 36.40 0.71
C GLU A 560 9.01 37.22 0.71
N GLY A 561 8.08 36.94 -0.21
CA GLY A 561 6.83 37.68 -0.39
C GLY A 561 6.97 39.02 -1.12
N ASN A 562 8.11 39.30 -1.75
CA ASN A 562 8.37 40.55 -2.49
C ASN A 562 7.99 40.42 -3.97
N VAL A 563 6.70 40.58 -4.26
CA VAL A 563 6.14 40.48 -5.61
C VAL A 563 6.70 41.54 -6.58
N LEU A 564 7.06 42.73 -6.08
CA LEU A 564 7.58 43.81 -6.92
C LEU A 564 8.97 43.50 -7.46
N ALA A 565 9.84 42.91 -6.65
CA ALA A 565 11.14 42.42 -7.09
C ALA A 565 10.97 41.20 -8.02
N ALA A 566 10.03 40.29 -7.72
CA ALA A 566 9.75 39.15 -8.60
C ALA A 566 9.30 39.58 -10.02
N ARG A 567 8.54 40.68 -10.15
CA ARG A 567 8.07 41.22 -11.43
C ARG A 567 9.19 41.56 -12.41
N THR A 568 10.35 42.05 -11.93
CA THR A 568 11.46 42.43 -12.82
C THR A 568 12.05 41.20 -13.50
N PHE A 569 12.28 40.14 -12.73
CA PHE A 569 12.79 38.86 -13.24
C PHE A 569 11.76 38.14 -14.11
N TRP A 570 10.46 38.22 -13.77
CA TRP A 570 9.38 37.72 -14.63
C TRP A 570 9.35 38.43 -15.99
N GLY A 571 9.59 39.75 -16.01
CA GLY A 571 9.72 40.52 -17.24
C GLY A 571 10.83 40.01 -18.17
N ILE A 572 11.96 39.57 -17.60
CA ILE A 572 13.07 38.98 -18.37
C ILE A 572 12.64 37.62 -18.95
N LEU A 573 12.05 36.75 -18.14
CA LEU A 573 11.63 35.40 -18.55
C LEU A 573 10.48 35.43 -19.57
N SER A 574 9.55 36.37 -19.43
CA SER A 574 8.38 36.52 -20.32
C SER A 574 8.71 37.13 -21.68
N ASN A 575 9.92 37.66 -21.88
CA ASN A 575 10.37 38.23 -23.16
C ASN A 575 11.37 37.34 -23.91
N LEU A 576 11.72 36.15 -23.40
CA LEU A 576 12.63 35.20 -24.06
C LEU A 576 12.05 34.72 -25.40
N ASP A 577 12.86 34.58 -26.46
CA ASP A 577 12.39 34.15 -27.78
C ASP A 577 12.00 32.66 -27.85
N GLN A 578 12.64 31.81 -27.05
CA GLN A 578 12.36 30.37 -26.95
C GLN A 578 11.95 30.01 -25.53
N THR A 579 10.81 29.33 -25.37
CA THR A 579 10.32 28.84 -24.08
C THR A 579 10.54 27.33 -23.95
N THR A 580 11.11 26.89 -22.82
CA THR A 580 11.32 25.48 -22.48
C THR A 580 10.28 24.98 -21.48
N SER A 581 10.10 23.65 -21.38
CA SER A 581 9.23 23.00 -20.38
C SER A 581 9.60 23.37 -18.94
N ASP A 582 10.87 23.66 -18.67
CA ASP A 582 11.36 24.03 -17.33
C ASP A 582 10.73 25.32 -16.76
N LEU A 583 10.07 26.13 -17.60
CA LEU A 583 9.39 27.36 -17.18
C LEU A 583 8.00 27.12 -16.59
N ILE A 584 7.44 25.91 -16.64
CA ILE A 584 6.09 25.60 -16.12
C ILE A 584 6.02 25.83 -14.60
N GLN A 585 6.95 25.24 -13.83
CA GLN A 585 7.01 25.40 -12.36
C GLN A 585 7.24 26.88 -11.93
N PRO A 586 8.20 27.63 -12.50
CA PRO A 586 8.36 29.06 -12.23
C PRO A 586 7.09 29.88 -12.51
N THR A 587 6.39 29.55 -13.61
CA THR A 587 5.11 30.20 -13.98
C THR A 587 4.04 29.96 -12.92
N ALA A 588 3.88 28.70 -12.51
CA ALA A 588 2.92 28.32 -11.48
C ALA A 588 3.23 29.03 -10.15
N MET A 589 4.48 29.02 -9.71
CA MET A 589 4.93 29.68 -8.50
C MET A 589 4.66 31.20 -8.51
N TYR A 590 5.01 31.89 -9.60
CA TYR A 590 4.79 33.32 -9.71
C TYR A 590 3.29 33.68 -9.76
N ALA A 591 2.49 32.90 -10.49
CA ALA A 591 1.05 33.07 -10.53
C ALA A 591 0.41 32.83 -9.16
N VAL A 592 0.86 31.83 -8.40
CA VAL A 592 0.44 31.60 -7.01
C VAL A 592 0.78 32.79 -6.12
N ALA A 593 1.98 33.35 -6.25
CA ALA A 593 2.39 34.53 -5.49
C ALA A 593 1.50 35.76 -5.79
N LEU A 594 1.20 35.99 -7.07
CA LEU A 594 0.29 37.07 -7.49
C LEU A 594 -1.13 36.85 -6.93
N VAL A 595 -1.65 35.63 -7.00
CA VAL A 595 -2.95 35.25 -6.43
C VAL A 595 -2.99 35.48 -4.93
N LYS A 596 -1.97 35.02 -4.17
CA LYS A 596 -1.86 35.24 -2.71
C LYS A 596 -1.73 36.73 -2.36
N SER A 597 -1.13 37.54 -3.23
CA SER A 597 -1.02 39.01 -3.06
C SER A 597 -2.29 39.80 -3.42
N GLY A 598 -3.34 39.13 -3.91
CA GLY A 598 -4.61 39.73 -4.31
C GLY A 598 -4.72 40.13 -5.79
N HIS A 599 -3.67 39.95 -6.59
CA HIS A 599 -3.63 40.24 -8.03
C HIS A 599 -4.04 39.01 -8.86
N VAL A 600 -5.25 38.49 -8.61
CA VAL A 600 -5.74 37.21 -9.18
C VAL A 600 -5.81 37.23 -10.71
N GLU A 601 -6.35 38.31 -11.29
CA GLU A 601 -6.53 38.42 -12.74
C GLU A 601 -5.19 38.48 -13.49
N GLU A 602 -4.24 39.26 -12.97
CA GLU A 602 -2.89 39.38 -13.52
C GLU A 602 -2.15 38.03 -13.44
N GLY A 603 -2.23 37.34 -12.30
CA GLY A 603 -1.58 36.03 -12.11
C GLY A 603 -2.10 34.98 -13.09
N LEU A 604 -3.41 34.88 -13.28
CA LEU A 604 -4.02 33.93 -14.22
C LEU A 604 -3.73 34.29 -15.69
N MET A 605 -3.70 35.58 -16.04
CA MET A 605 -3.36 36.01 -17.39
C MET A 605 -1.91 35.72 -17.75
N GLU A 606 -0.96 36.02 -16.85
CA GLU A 606 0.46 35.73 -17.06
C GLU A 606 0.72 34.23 -17.18
N ALA A 607 0.07 33.42 -16.33
CA ALA A 607 0.14 31.96 -16.43
C ALA A 607 -0.37 31.44 -17.78
N ARG A 608 -1.57 31.88 -18.20
CA ARG A 608 -2.15 31.49 -19.49
C ARG A 608 -1.26 31.91 -20.66
N LYS A 609 -0.70 33.13 -20.63
CA LYS A 609 0.19 33.64 -21.67
C LYS A 609 1.43 32.75 -21.79
N MET A 610 2.08 32.43 -20.68
CA MET A 610 3.30 31.60 -20.70
C MET A 610 3.00 30.15 -21.13
N PHE A 611 1.96 29.51 -20.60
CA PHE A 611 1.56 28.17 -21.04
C PHE A 611 1.22 28.12 -22.53
N GLY A 612 0.56 29.16 -23.05
CA GLY A 612 0.29 29.29 -24.48
C GLY A 612 1.54 29.39 -25.35
N ARG A 613 2.62 29.98 -24.84
CA ARG A 613 3.92 30.05 -25.54
C ARG A 613 4.64 28.72 -25.51
N ILE A 614 4.72 28.08 -24.35
CA ILE A 614 5.33 26.76 -24.17
C ILE A 614 4.67 25.76 -25.12
N ARG A 615 3.32 25.76 -25.22
CA ARG A 615 2.61 24.89 -26.17
C ARG A 615 2.95 25.17 -27.64
N LYS A 616 3.14 26.44 -28.03
CA LYS A 616 3.48 26.81 -29.42
C LYS A 616 4.90 26.37 -29.79
N ASP A 617 5.85 26.52 -28.87
CA ASP A 617 7.25 26.15 -29.11
C ASP A 617 7.42 24.61 -29.12
N THR A 618 6.66 23.89 -28.28
CA THR A 618 6.68 22.41 -28.22
C THR A 618 5.83 21.74 -29.33
N ALA A 619 5.02 22.50 -30.07
CA ALA A 619 4.14 21.97 -31.12
C ALA A 619 4.88 21.22 -32.25
N ALA A 620 6.18 21.48 -32.43
CA ALA A 620 7.00 20.84 -33.46
C ALA A 620 7.42 19.38 -33.12
N GLN A 621 7.34 18.96 -31.85
CA GLN A 621 7.85 17.65 -31.39
C GLN A 621 6.73 16.82 -30.74
N GLN A 622 6.05 15.97 -31.52
CA GLN A 622 4.89 15.17 -31.07
C GLN A 622 5.15 14.31 -29.81
N LEU A 623 6.36 13.79 -29.62
CA LEU A 623 6.71 12.95 -28.46
C LEU A 623 6.78 13.70 -27.12
N VAL A 624 7.01 15.03 -27.14
CA VAL A 624 7.19 15.86 -25.94
C VAL A 624 5.88 16.55 -25.51
N GLN A 625 4.82 16.47 -26.33
CA GLN A 625 3.58 17.20 -26.10
C GLN A 625 2.76 16.66 -24.91
N LEU A 626 2.74 15.35 -24.71
CA LEU A 626 1.99 14.69 -23.63
C LEU A 626 2.48 15.08 -22.23
N PRO A 627 3.78 14.93 -21.88
CA PRO A 627 4.25 15.27 -20.53
C PRO A 627 4.09 16.77 -20.22
N VAL A 628 4.33 17.63 -21.20
CA VAL A 628 4.16 19.09 -21.06
C VAL A 628 2.71 19.47 -20.82
N ARG A 629 1.76 18.81 -21.50
CA ARG A 629 0.31 19.03 -21.28
C ARG A 629 -0.09 18.63 -19.86
N GLU A 630 0.38 17.49 -19.38
CA GLU A 630 0.09 17.00 -18.02
C GLU A 630 0.65 17.91 -16.92
N GLU A 631 1.88 18.41 -17.08
CA GLU A 631 2.47 19.35 -16.12
C GLU A 631 1.73 20.71 -16.10
N ILE A 632 1.24 21.18 -17.26
CA ILE A 632 0.40 22.38 -17.33
C ILE A 632 -0.95 22.15 -16.65
N ASP A 633 -1.59 20.98 -16.82
CA ASP A 633 -2.84 20.66 -16.13
C ASP A 633 -2.65 20.62 -14.62
N GLU A 634 -1.55 20.05 -14.13
CA GLU A 634 -1.22 20.05 -12.70
C GLU A 634 -0.97 21.48 -12.16
N ALA A 635 -0.31 22.34 -12.94
CA ALA A 635 -0.14 23.74 -12.60
C ALA A 635 -1.49 24.49 -12.50
N ILE A 636 -2.40 24.25 -13.44
CA ILE A 636 -3.77 24.79 -13.41
C ILE A 636 -4.54 24.22 -12.21
N GLU A 637 -4.33 22.94 -11.88
CA GLU A 637 -4.95 22.30 -10.73
C GLU A 637 -4.55 22.98 -9.42
N LEU A 638 -3.25 23.20 -9.25
CA LEU A 638 -2.67 23.90 -8.10
C LEU A 638 -3.26 25.31 -7.96
N LEU A 639 -3.29 26.09 -9.04
CA LEU A 639 -3.87 27.43 -9.06
C LEU A 639 -5.35 27.41 -8.67
N GLY A 640 -6.13 26.48 -9.22
CA GLY A 640 -7.54 26.31 -8.88
C GLY A 640 -7.76 25.91 -7.41
N ARG A 641 -6.92 25.03 -6.86
CA ARG A 641 -7.00 24.59 -5.46
C ARG A 641 -6.71 25.74 -4.49
N ILE A 642 -5.68 26.55 -4.75
CA ILE A 642 -5.32 27.71 -3.92
C ILE A 642 -6.44 28.77 -3.93
N LEU A 643 -7.08 28.96 -5.09
CA LEU A 643 -8.26 29.83 -5.23
C LEU A 643 -9.49 29.31 -4.45
N MET A 644 -9.62 27.99 -4.26
CA MET A 644 -10.72 27.40 -3.47
C MET A 644 -10.45 27.39 -1.96
N VAL A 645 -9.24 27.01 -1.54
CA VAL A 645 -8.93 26.63 -0.15
C VAL A 645 -8.44 27.80 0.69
N GLU A 646 -7.52 28.61 0.18
CA GLU A 646 -6.77 29.56 1.02
C GLU A 646 -7.34 30.97 1.04
N SER A 647 -8.10 31.37 0.01
CA SER A 647 -8.37 32.80 -0.21
C SER A 647 -9.78 33.27 0.17
N GLY A 648 -10.82 32.42 0.13
CA GLY A 648 -12.20 32.89 0.35
C GLY A 648 -12.59 34.10 -0.52
N MET A 649 -11.81 34.37 -1.58
CA MET A 649 -11.90 35.54 -2.42
C MET A 649 -12.95 35.28 -3.49
N VAL A 650 -13.81 36.28 -3.72
CA VAL A 650 -14.76 36.25 -4.83
C VAL A 650 -13.95 36.32 -6.13
N ILE A 651 -13.89 35.21 -6.86
CA ILE A 651 -13.29 35.19 -8.19
C ILE A 651 -14.10 36.13 -9.09
N SER A 652 -13.43 37.09 -9.74
CA SER A 652 -14.08 37.97 -10.70
C SER A 652 -14.48 37.18 -11.95
N SER A 653 -15.56 37.59 -12.63
CA SER A 653 -16.00 36.90 -13.86
C SER A 653 -14.89 36.80 -14.93
N PRO A 654 -14.05 37.83 -15.16
CA PRO A 654 -12.89 37.71 -16.07
C PRO A 654 -11.84 36.68 -15.62
N ALA A 655 -11.55 36.60 -14.33
CA ALA A 655 -10.61 35.63 -13.78
C ALA A 655 -11.13 34.18 -13.91
N ALA A 656 -12.42 33.96 -13.63
CA ALA A 656 -13.07 32.67 -13.80
C ALA A 656 -13.01 32.20 -15.26
N MET A 657 -13.28 33.10 -16.22
CA MET A 657 -13.21 32.76 -17.64
C MET A 657 -11.79 32.54 -18.14
N THR A 658 -10.80 33.26 -17.60
CA THR A 658 -9.39 33.04 -17.93
C THR A 658 -8.94 31.64 -17.50
N LEU A 659 -9.37 31.19 -16.32
CA LEU A 659 -9.10 29.84 -15.81
C LEU A 659 -9.79 28.75 -16.65
N VAL A 660 -11.06 28.96 -17.02
CA VAL A 660 -11.79 28.04 -17.93
C VAL A 660 -11.09 27.95 -19.29
N ARG A 661 -10.63 29.08 -19.82
CA ARG A 661 -9.93 29.11 -21.10
C ARG A 661 -8.56 28.44 -21.04
N SER A 662 -7.80 28.61 -19.96
CA SER A 662 -6.53 27.89 -19.81
C SER A 662 -6.71 26.37 -19.79
N MET A 663 -7.79 25.87 -19.16
CA MET A 663 -8.15 24.44 -19.18
C MET A 663 -8.49 23.98 -20.60
N VAL A 664 -9.42 24.66 -21.28
CA VAL A 664 -9.86 24.28 -22.63
C VAL A 664 -8.74 24.36 -23.66
N GLU A 665 -7.83 25.35 -23.56
CA GLU A 665 -6.66 25.44 -24.44
C GLU A 665 -5.63 24.32 -24.21
N ASN A 666 -5.61 23.75 -23.01
CA ASN A 666 -4.82 22.54 -22.74
C ASN A 666 -5.59 21.27 -23.13
N GLY A 667 -6.80 21.40 -23.67
CA GLY A 667 -7.60 20.35 -24.30
C GLY A 667 -8.44 19.49 -23.36
N GLY A 668 -8.54 19.82 -22.07
CA GLY A 668 -9.35 19.09 -21.09
C GLY A 668 -9.90 19.97 -19.98
N LEU A 669 -10.99 19.54 -19.33
CA LEU A 669 -11.58 20.27 -18.19
C LEU A 669 -11.26 19.54 -16.88
N ILE A 670 -10.73 20.27 -15.91
CA ILE A 670 -10.50 19.74 -14.55
C ILE A 670 -11.79 19.93 -13.74
N SER A 671 -12.62 18.87 -13.62
CA SER A 671 -14.02 18.95 -13.15
C SER A 671 -14.21 19.77 -11.86
N PRO A 672 -13.45 19.56 -10.77
CA PRO A 672 -13.66 20.32 -9.53
C PRO A 672 -13.43 21.83 -9.70
N ILE A 673 -12.48 22.21 -10.56
CA ILE A 673 -12.08 23.60 -10.80
C ILE A 673 -13.01 24.28 -11.78
N ALA A 674 -13.40 23.58 -12.84
CA ALA A 674 -14.43 24.04 -13.77
C ALA A 674 -15.76 24.30 -13.01
N GLU A 675 -16.14 23.40 -12.10
CA GLU A 675 -17.31 23.57 -11.22
C GLU A 675 -17.22 24.84 -10.38
N HIS A 676 -16.10 25.04 -9.68
CA HIS A 676 -15.91 26.22 -8.85
C HIS A 676 -15.87 27.52 -9.66
N ALA A 677 -15.14 27.54 -10.78
CA ALA A 677 -15.04 28.68 -11.67
C ALA A 677 -16.42 29.09 -12.21
N ILE A 678 -17.23 28.14 -12.68
CA ILE A 678 -18.59 28.45 -13.16
C ILE A 678 -19.52 28.79 -12.00
N SER A 679 -19.34 28.19 -10.82
CA SER A 679 -20.15 28.54 -9.64
C SER A 679 -19.94 29.99 -9.19
N SER A 680 -18.74 30.54 -9.41
CA SER A 680 -18.40 31.93 -9.10
C SER A 680 -19.07 32.95 -10.05
N LEU A 681 -19.58 32.51 -11.20
CA LEU A 681 -20.33 33.35 -12.13
C LEU A 681 -21.73 33.63 -11.58
N GLY A 682 -21.88 34.77 -10.90
CA GLY A 682 -23.19 35.30 -10.50
C GLY A 682 -24.02 35.80 -11.70
N PRO A 683 -25.32 36.10 -11.50
CA PRO A 683 -26.23 36.54 -12.59
C PRO A 683 -25.77 37.85 -13.25
N MET A 684 -25.21 38.78 -12.47
CA MET A 684 -24.61 40.01 -12.99
C MET A 684 -23.30 39.77 -13.75
N GLY A 685 -22.54 38.73 -13.38
CA GLY A 685 -21.34 38.33 -14.10
C GLY A 685 -21.67 37.74 -15.46
N ILE A 686 -22.69 36.86 -15.51
CA ILE A 686 -23.15 36.20 -16.73
C ILE A 686 -23.65 37.23 -17.76
N SER A 687 -24.35 38.28 -17.35
CA SER A 687 -24.83 39.33 -18.26
C SER A 687 -23.74 40.26 -18.78
N GLN A 688 -22.58 40.28 -18.13
CA GLN A 688 -21.42 41.09 -18.50
C GLN A 688 -20.36 40.32 -19.31
N LEU A 689 -20.57 39.01 -19.56
CA LEU A 689 -19.64 38.20 -20.35
C LEU A 689 -19.61 38.64 -21.82
N SER A 690 -18.44 38.52 -22.44
CA SER A 690 -18.29 38.66 -23.89
C SER A 690 -19.05 37.54 -24.62
N VAL A 691 -19.35 37.74 -25.91
CA VAL A 691 -20.03 36.71 -26.72
C VAL A 691 -19.25 35.40 -26.69
N ASP A 692 -17.94 35.45 -26.89
CA ASP A 692 -17.07 34.28 -26.90
C ASP A 692 -17.03 33.61 -25.51
N ASP A 693 -16.94 34.39 -24.44
CA ASP A 693 -16.94 33.86 -23.07
C ASP A 693 -18.27 33.22 -22.68
N LEU A 694 -19.39 33.80 -23.12
CA LEU A 694 -20.72 33.23 -22.91
C LEU A 694 -20.87 31.90 -23.66
N THR A 695 -20.36 31.79 -24.89
CA THR A 695 -20.38 30.51 -25.63
C THR A 695 -19.55 29.44 -24.95
N LEU A 696 -18.34 29.77 -24.49
CA LEU A 696 -17.46 28.85 -23.78
C LEU A 696 -18.07 28.40 -22.46
N ALA A 697 -18.61 29.34 -21.68
CA ALA A 697 -19.26 29.02 -20.42
C ALA A 697 -20.50 28.13 -20.63
N LEU A 698 -21.27 28.35 -21.71
CA LEU A 698 -22.39 27.49 -22.10
C LEU A 698 -21.94 26.07 -22.47
N GLN A 699 -20.87 25.93 -23.26
CA GLN A 699 -20.31 24.63 -23.64
C GLN A 699 -19.89 23.82 -22.40
N VAL A 700 -19.14 24.46 -21.49
CA VAL A 700 -18.64 23.78 -20.28
C VAL A 700 -19.80 23.42 -19.35
N GLN A 701 -20.73 24.34 -19.07
CA GLN A 701 -21.86 24.06 -18.19
C GLN A 701 -22.82 23.01 -18.79
N ALA A 702 -23.06 23.02 -20.11
CA ALA A 702 -23.85 21.99 -20.78
C ALA A 702 -23.15 20.63 -20.74
N GLY A 703 -21.84 20.58 -21.01
CA GLY A 703 -21.06 19.34 -20.94
C GLY A 703 -21.05 18.73 -19.54
N MET A 704 -20.94 19.55 -18.50
CA MET A 704 -21.03 19.10 -17.11
C MET A 704 -22.41 18.55 -16.75
N ILE A 705 -23.49 19.13 -17.28
CA ILE A 705 -24.86 18.64 -17.06
C ILE A 705 -25.10 17.29 -17.76
N ILE A 706 -24.45 17.06 -18.90
CA ILE A 706 -24.59 15.81 -19.66
C ILE A 706 -23.75 14.69 -19.04
N ASN A 707 -22.50 14.98 -18.67
CA ASN A 707 -21.54 13.96 -18.27
C ASN A 707 -21.66 13.54 -16.79
N ASN A 708 -22.23 14.38 -15.91
CA ASN A 708 -22.19 14.17 -14.46
C ASN A 708 -23.53 13.65 -13.92
N GLU A 709 -23.74 12.32 -13.91
CA GLU A 709 -25.04 11.71 -13.56
C GLU A 709 -25.38 11.69 -12.04
N PHE A 710 -24.44 11.97 -11.12
CA PHE A 710 -24.62 11.61 -9.70
C PHE A 710 -24.56 12.73 -8.63
N THR A 711 -24.44 14.02 -8.97
CA THR A 711 -24.53 15.11 -7.95
C THR A 711 -25.20 16.38 -8.49
N PHE A 712 -26.50 16.35 -8.77
CA PHE A 712 -27.22 17.57 -9.14
C PHE A 712 -27.55 18.44 -7.92
N ASN A 713 -26.72 19.46 -7.71
CA ASN A 713 -27.07 20.62 -6.89
C ASN A 713 -27.98 21.56 -7.71
N ALA A 714 -29.19 21.86 -7.21
CA ALA A 714 -30.16 22.78 -7.82
C ALA A 714 -29.56 24.11 -8.39
N PRO A 715 -28.51 24.71 -7.80
CA PRO A 715 -27.82 25.87 -8.37
C PRO A 715 -27.23 25.74 -9.79
N HIS A 716 -26.79 24.55 -10.24
CA HIS A 716 -26.18 24.41 -11.58
C HIS A 716 -27.20 24.55 -12.70
N LEU A 717 -28.41 24.00 -12.49
CA LEU A 717 -29.53 24.10 -13.43
C LEU A 717 -30.05 25.55 -13.50
N VAL A 718 -30.09 26.26 -12.36
CA VAL A 718 -30.50 27.67 -12.31
C VAL A 718 -29.53 28.58 -13.06
N ARG A 719 -28.21 28.39 -12.88
CA ARG A 719 -27.18 29.13 -13.62
C ARG A 719 -27.24 28.84 -15.11
N PHE A 720 -27.35 27.57 -15.49
CA PHE A 720 -27.50 27.17 -16.90
C PHE A 720 -28.73 27.80 -17.54
N ALA A 721 -29.89 27.80 -16.86
CA ALA A 721 -31.10 28.46 -17.34
C ALA A 721 -30.91 29.97 -17.54
N HIS A 722 -30.19 30.65 -16.63
CA HIS A 722 -29.88 32.07 -16.76
C HIS A 722 -28.93 32.35 -17.94
N MET A 723 -27.91 31.51 -18.15
CA MET A 723 -26.98 31.64 -19.28
C MET A 723 -27.70 31.45 -20.62
N VAL A 724 -28.62 30.49 -20.71
CA VAL A 724 -29.46 30.29 -21.89
C VAL A 724 -30.37 31.49 -22.13
N ASP A 725 -31.02 32.05 -21.11
CA ASP A 725 -31.88 33.24 -21.27
C ASP A 725 -31.10 34.49 -21.71
N VAL A 726 -29.88 34.68 -21.20
CA VAL A 726 -28.96 35.73 -21.66
C VAL A 726 -28.54 35.48 -23.12
N ALA A 727 -28.23 34.26 -23.52
CA ALA A 727 -27.89 33.94 -24.92
C ALA A 727 -29.08 34.14 -25.88
N LEU A 728 -30.30 33.77 -25.46
CA LEU A 728 -31.53 33.99 -26.23
C LEU A 728 -31.85 35.48 -26.39
N SER A 729 -31.63 36.29 -25.34
CA SER A 729 -31.90 37.73 -25.36
C SER A 729 -30.84 38.55 -26.10
N THR A 730 -29.59 38.11 -26.10
CA THR A 730 -28.48 38.75 -26.83
C THR A 730 -28.36 38.29 -28.28
N GLY A 731 -28.97 37.16 -28.66
CA GLY A 731 -29.00 36.67 -30.04
C GLY A 731 -27.66 36.15 -30.53
N VAL A 732 -26.88 35.51 -29.64
CA VAL A 732 -25.54 35.01 -29.97
C VAL A 732 -25.61 33.89 -31.03
N PRO A 733 -24.83 33.96 -32.12
CA PRO A 733 -24.70 32.86 -33.07
C PRO A 733 -23.89 31.72 -32.42
N LEU A 734 -24.57 30.61 -32.10
CA LEU A 734 -23.94 29.43 -31.52
C LEU A 734 -23.49 28.47 -32.61
N ASP A 735 -22.28 27.93 -32.48
CA ASP A 735 -21.76 26.89 -33.37
C ASP A 735 -22.56 25.58 -33.22
N VAL A 736 -22.57 24.76 -34.28
CA VAL A 736 -23.32 23.49 -34.39
C VAL A 736 -22.98 22.51 -33.27
N PHE A 737 -21.73 22.51 -32.80
CA PHE A 737 -21.32 21.71 -31.65
C PHE A 737 -21.98 22.19 -30.36
N THR A 738 -21.97 23.50 -30.13
CA THR A 738 -22.54 24.14 -28.93
C THR A 738 -24.05 23.98 -28.89
N SER A 739 -24.74 24.15 -30.02
CA SER A 739 -26.20 23.99 -30.09
C SER A 739 -26.62 22.56 -29.76
N ARG A 740 -25.94 21.54 -30.27
CA ARG A 740 -26.21 20.12 -29.93
C ARG A 740 -25.99 19.81 -28.45
N LEU A 741 -24.93 20.35 -27.86
CA LEU A 741 -24.63 20.21 -26.43
C LEU A 741 -25.73 20.85 -25.58
N VAL A 742 -26.13 22.07 -25.93
CA VAL A 742 -27.23 22.74 -25.23
C VAL A 742 -28.56 22.01 -25.44
N ASP A 743 -28.84 21.46 -26.63
CA ASP A 743 -30.05 20.67 -26.90
C ASP A 743 -30.15 19.43 -26.00
N GLN A 744 -29.03 18.72 -25.78
CA GLN A 744 -29.00 17.57 -24.88
C GLN A 744 -29.18 17.98 -23.41
N ALA A 745 -28.55 19.08 -22.98
CA ALA A 745 -28.64 19.58 -21.61
C ALA A 745 -29.99 20.24 -21.29
N ILE A 746 -30.63 20.93 -22.24
CA ILE A 746 -31.86 21.70 -22.02
C ILE A 746 -33.07 20.80 -21.73
N LEU A 747 -33.03 19.53 -22.16
CA LEU A 747 -34.04 18.52 -21.82
C LEU A 747 -34.12 18.27 -20.30
N LYS A 748 -33.00 18.43 -19.58
CA LYS A 748 -32.94 18.34 -18.11
C LYS A 748 -33.60 19.53 -17.40
N LEU A 749 -33.85 20.64 -18.11
CA LEU A 749 -34.60 21.81 -17.59
C LEU A 749 -36.12 21.70 -17.81
N SER A 750 -36.61 20.63 -18.44
CA SER A 750 -38.04 20.46 -18.78
C SER A 750 -38.97 20.48 -17.57
N GLU A 751 -38.53 19.96 -16.41
CA GLU A 751 -39.30 19.95 -15.18
C GLU A 751 -39.34 21.31 -14.47
N SER A 752 -38.31 22.16 -14.65
CA SER A 752 -38.15 23.42 -13.89
C SER A 752 -38.51 24.68 -14.67
N ARG A 753 -38.19 24.76 -15.98
CA ARG A 753 -38.44 25.92 -16.85
C ARG A 753 -38.85 25.49 -18.27
N PRO A 754 -40.09 24.98 -18.46
CA PRO A 754 -40.60 24.56 -19.77
C PRO A 754 -40.77 25.72 -20.76
N ASP A 755 -40.84 26.95 -20.27
CA ASP A 755 -40.89 28.19 -21.04
C ASP A 755 -39.59 28.47 -21.81
N LEU A 756 -38.44 28.23 -21.17
CA LEU A 756 -37.13 28.39 -21.81
C LEU A 756 -36.87 27.31 -22.85
N VAL A 757 -37.28 26.06 -22.59
CA VAL A 757 -37.19 24.95 -23.55
C VAL A 757 -37.96 25.29 -24.82
N ARG A 758 -39.18 25.84 -24.71
CA ARG A 758 -39.97 26.28 -25.85
C ARG A 758 -39.32 27.44 -26.61
N ARG A 759 -38.84 28.48 -25.91
CA ARG A 759 -38.17 29.62 -26.55
C ARG A 759 -36.89 29.21 -27.30
N TRP A 760 -36.13 28.29 -26.72
CA TRP A 760 -34.96 27.71 -27.36
C TRP A 760 -35.33 26.90 -28.61
N GLN A 761 -36.34 26.02 -28.50
CA GLN A 761 -36.87 25.27 -29.64
C GLN A 761 -37.43 26.19 -30.75
N ASP A 762 -38.17 27.24 -30.39
CA ASP A 762 -38.75 28.19 -31.34
C ASP A 762 -37.70 29.03 -32.09
N GLN A 763 -36.54 29.30 -31.47
CA GLN A 763 -35.49 30.16 -32.02
C GLN A 763 -34.38 29.38 -32.75
N PHE A 764 -34.10 28.13 -32.35
CA PHE A 764 -32.99 27.33 -32.87
C PHE A 764 -33.39 25.98 -33.51
N VAL A 765 -34.65 25.53 -33.37
CA VAL A 765 -35.19 24.35 -34.07
C VAL A 765 -36.17 24.78 -35.17
N PRO A 766 -35.74 24.92 -36.43
CA PRO A 766 -36.67 25.12 -37.53
C PRO A 766 -37.33 23.78 -37.89
N VAL A 767 -38.54 23.51 -37.37
CA VAL A 767 -39.39 22.43 -37.90
C VAL A 767 -40.66 23.02 -38.51
N ALA A 768 -40.84 22.67 -39.79
CA ALA A 768 -41.93 23.00 -40.69
C ALA A 768 -43.31 23.22 -40.03
N ARG A 769 -43.86 24.41 -40.22
CA ARG A 769 -45.29 24.69 -40.05
C ARG A 769 -46.08 24.17 -41.26
N GLN A 770 -47.09 23.33 -41.00
CA GLN A 770 -48.41 23.41 -41.64
C GLN A 770 -49.44 23.27 -40.50
N GLN A 771 -50.10 24.37 -40.10
CA GLN A 771 -51.54 24.64 -40.33
C GLN A 771 -52.43 23.48 -39.84
N SER A 772 -53.34 23.62 -38.87
CA SER A 772 -54.36 24.67 -38.70
C SER A 772 -55.13 24.56 -37.37
N SER A 773 -55.49 25.72 -36.81
CA SER A 773 -56.70 26.10 -36.06
C SER A 773 -57.63 25.09 -35.35
N VAL A 774 -57.90 25.42 -34.07
CA VAL A 774 -59.22 25.51 -33.40
C VAL A 774 -60.03 24.23 -33.13
N GLY A 775 -60.35 24.01 -31.83
CA GLY A 775 -61.70 23.56 -31.42
C GLY A 775 -61.81 22.32 -30.54
N SER A 776 -62.05 22.56 -29.24
CA SER A 776 -63.15 21.97 -28.44
C SER A 776 -63.31 20.43 -28.32
N SER A 777 -63.21 19.97 -27.06
CA SER A 777 -64.22 19.17 -26.34
C SER A 777 -64.62 17.77 -26.82
N ARG A 778 -64.42 16.82 -25.89
CA ARG A 778 -65.32 15.73 -25.44
C ARG A 778 -65.40 14.39 -26.20
N TYR A 779 -65.28 13.34 -25.37
CA TYR A 779 -65.96 12.03 -25.40
C TYR A 779 -65.67 11.05 -26.56
N THR A 780 -64.94 9.97 -26.20
CA THR A 780 -65.25 8.51 -26.37
C THR A 780 -65.74 7.94 -27.72
N PRO A 781 -65.66 6.62 -27.98
CA PRO A 781 -64.63 5.61 -27.67
C PRO A 781 -64.43 4.58 -28.84
N VAL A 782 -63.72 3.47 -28.56
CA VAL A 782 -63.91 2.11 -29.15
C VAL A 782 -63.28 1.79 -30.53
N SER A 783 -62.34 0.81 -30.47
CA SER A 783 -62.09 -0.34 -31.36
C SER A 783 -61.74 -0.11 -32.84
N GLU A 784 -60.97 -0.93 -33.54
CA GLU A 784 -60.24 -2.18 -33.28
C GLU A 784 -59.30 -2.40 -34.50
N THR A 785 -58.19 -3.08 -34.26
CA THR A 785 -57.49 -4.00 -35.19
C THR A 785 -57.17 -3.54 -36.63
N SER A 786 -55.88 -3.48 -36.96
CA SER A 786 -55.21 -4.63 -37.59
C SER A 786 -53.74 -4.36 -37.86
N SER A 787 -52.98 -5.40 -37.59
CA SER A 787 -51.54 -5.61 -37.69
C SER A 787 -50.94 -5.32 -39.06
N GLN A 788 -49.74 -4.72 -39.09
CA GLN A 788 -48.65 -5.22 -39.93
C GLN A 788 -47.28 -4.91 -39.32
N VAL A 789 -46.51 -5.97 -39.20
CA VAL A 789 -45.16 -6.06 -38.63
C VAL A 789 -44.12 -5.66 -39.67
N ASN A 790 -43.09 -4.94 -39.27
CA ASN A 790 -41.72 -5.20 -39.72
C ASN A 790 -40.69 -4.69 -38.68
N PRO A 791 -39.52 -5.34 -38.55
CA PRO A 791 -38.82 -5.46 -37.28
C PRO A 791 -37.47 -4.76 -37.29
N SER A 792 -37.26 -3.79 -36.39
CA SER A 792 -35.93 -3.37 -35.91
C SER A 792 -36.05 -2.15 -34.99
N THR A 793 -36.20 -2.41 -33.67
CA THR A 793 -35.77 -1.57 -32.53
C THR A 793 -36.41 -2.14 -31.25
N PRO A 794 -35.66 -2.69 -30.27
CA PRO A 794 -36.18 -2.80 -28.92
C PRO A 794 -35.92 -1.47 -28.22
N SER A 795 -36.92 -0.60 -28.21
CA SER A 795 -36.97 0.57 -27.34
C SER A 795 -38.33 0.58 -26.64
N SER A 796 -38.28 0.64 -25.30
CA SER A 796 -39.36 1.00 -24.35
C SER A 796 -40.44 -0.03 -23.95
N GLU A 797 -40.08 -1.22 -23.46
CA GLU A 797 -41.03 -2.09 -22.71
C GLU A 797 -40.62 -2.43 -21.26
N ASP A 798 -39.44 -2.07 -20.77
CA ASP A 798 -38.89 -2.62 -19.51
C ASP A 798 -39.45 -2.06 -18.18
N SER A 799 -40.46 -1.18 -18.17
CA SER A 799 -40.96 -0.51 -16.95
C SER A 799 -42.46 -0.72 -16.65
N TYR A 800 -43.11 -1.71 -17.24
CA TYR A 800 -44.54 -1.97 -16.99
C TYR A 800 -44.76 -2.93 -15.80
N ASP A 801 -45.41 -2.46 -14.72
CA ASP A 801 -45.87 -3.27 -13.59
C ASP A 801 -47.40 -3.48 -13.64
N PRO A 802 -47.88 -4.72 -13.90
CA PRO A 802 -49.31 -5.04 -13.96
C PRO A 802 -50.08 -4.78 -12.66
N TYR A 803 -49.38 -4.74 -11.52
CA TYR A 803 -49.97 -4.65 -10.18
C TYR A 803 -49.92 -3.24 -9.58
N ALA A 804 -49.38 -2.26 -10.32
CA ALA A 804 -49.25 -0.88 -9.86
C ALA A 804 -50.60 -0.24 -9.47
N TYR A 805 -51.69 -0.57 -10.18
CA TYR A 805 -53.03 -0.02 -9.93
C TYR A 805 -53.64 -0.48 -8.58
N SER A 806 -53.33 -1.70 -8.14
CA SER A 806 -53.81 -2.28 -6.88
C SER A 806 -52.87 -2.05 -5.70
N THR A 807 -51.73 -1.38 -5.94
CA THR A 807 -50.71 -1.12 -4.91
C THR A 807 -51.09 0.08 -4.02
N ASP A 808 -51.15 -0.12 -2.71
CA ASP A 808 -51.33 0.95 -1.73
C ASP A 808 -49.99 1.50 -1.23
N TYR A 809 -49.56 2.61 -1.83
CA TYR A 809 -48.33 3.32 -1.48
C TYR A 809 -48.38 3.93 -0.08
N ARG A 810 -49.51 4.52 0.31
CA ARG A 810 -49.65 5.23 1.59
C ARG A 810 -49.73 4.26 2.75
N GLY A 811 -50.45 3.15 2.59
CA GLY A 811 -50.45 2.07 3.57
C GLY A 811 -49.06 1.44 3.74
N SER A 812 -48.32 1.30 2.63
CA SER A 812 -46.96 0.73 2.63
C SER A 812 -45.92 1.56 3.37
N THR A 813 -45.98 2.90 3.26
CA THR A 813 -45.08 3.79 4.00
C THR A 813 -45.39 3.76 5.49
N ILE A 814 -46.67 3.82 5.88
CA ILE A 814 -47.08 3.77 7.28
C ILE A 814 -46.63 2.46 7.95
N ILE A 815 -46.77 1.32 7.25
CA ILE A 815 -46.27 0.02 7.75
C ILE A 815 -44.74 0.03 7.88
N SER A 816 -44.02 0.62 6.91
CA SER A 816 -42.56 0.71 6.97
C SER A 816 -42.07 1.56 8.14
N ASP A 817 -42.65 2.75 8.33
CA ASP A 817 -42.29 3.70 9.39
C ASP A 817 -42.56 3.11 10.78
N GLU A 818 -43.63 2.32 10.92
CA GLU A 818 -44.00 1.67 12.18
C GLU A 818 -43.07 0.51 12.54
N LEU A 819 -42.57 -0.23 11.55
CA LEU A 819 -41.55 -1.27 11.76
C LEU A 819 -40.16 -0.68 12.06
N GLU A 820 -39.91 0.57 11.65
CA GLU A 820 -38.64 1.28 11.87
C GLU A 820 -38.61 2.10 13.18
N ALA A 821 -39.76 2.32 13.82
CA ALA A 821 -39.87 3.09 15.05
C ALA A 821 -39.22 2.40 16.27
N THR A 822 -38.19 3.01 16.86
CA THR A 822 -37.43 2.51 18.03
C THR A 822 -38.15 2.63 19.39
N SER A 823 -39.37 3.18 19.43
CA SER A 823 -40.03 3.65 20.65
C SER A 823 -40.81 2.59 21.46
N LYS A 824 -41.09 1.39 20.94
CA LYS A 824 -41.83 0.31 21.65
C LYS A 824 -41.19 -1.07 21.42
N ARG A 825 -41.64 -2.08 22.16
CA ARG A 825 -41.22 -3.49 21.98
C ARG A 825 -41.53 -3.95 20.55
N ILE A 826 -40.59 -4.62 19.91
CA ILE A 826 -40.66 -5.06 18.50
C ILE A 826 -41.95 -5.86 18.21
N GLU A 827 -42.40 -6.67 19.16
CA GLU A 827 -43.63 -7.47 19.03
C GLU A 827 -44.91 -6.63 18.90
N SER A 828 -45.01 -5.49 19.59
CA SER A 828 -46.21 -4.65 19.51
C SER A 828 -46.31 -3.96 18.16
N HIS A 829 -45.18 -3.49 17.63
CA HIS A 829 -45.09 -2.85 16.32
C HIS A 829 -45.44 -3.81 15.19
N LEU A 830 -44.97 -5.06 15.28
CA LEU A 830 -45.31 -6.10 14.31
C LEU A 830 -46.81 -6.40 14.30
N ASN A 831 -47.45 -6.50 15.47
CA ASN A 831 -48.88 -6.76 15.55
C ASN A 831 -49.71 -5.60 14.96
N GLU A 832 -49.33 -4.34 15.24
CA GLU A 832 -49.98 -3.14 14.70
C GLU A 832 -49.83 -3.06 13.17
N ALA A 833 -48.61 -3.27 12.66
CA ALA A 833 -48.32 -3.38 11.23
C ALA A 833 -49.14 -4.49 10.55
N MET A 834 -49.31 -5.65 11.20
CA MET A 834 -50.13 -6.75 10.69
C MET A 834 -51.62 -6.42 10.65
N THR A 835 -52.14 -5.64 11.61
CA THR A 835 -53.53 -5.16 11.53
C THR A 835 -53.74 -4.22 10.36
N LYS A 836 -52.77 -3.35 10.08
CA LYS A 836 -52.80 -2.43 8.93
C LYS A 836 -52.71 -3.18 7.60
N LEU A 837 -51.85 -4.21 7.51
CA LEU A 837 -51.78 -5.10 6.35
C LEU A 837 -53.14 -5.75 6.05
N ARG A 838 -53.81 -6.30 7.07
CA ARG A 838 -55.13 -6.92 6.92
C ARG A 838 -56.18 -5.91 6.46
N ASN A 839 -56.12 -4.66 6.93
CA ASN A 839 -57.03 -3.60 6.50
C ASN A 839 -56.82 -3.22 5.02
N ILE A 840 -55.57 -3.14 4.56
CA ILE A 840 -55.24 -2.90 3.13
C ILE A 840 -55.84 -4.01 2.26
N ARG A 841 -55.66 -5.29 2.66
CA ARG A 841 -56.20 -6.45 1.94
C ARG A 841 -57.73 -6.48 1.93
N ARG A 842 -58.39 -6.08 3.02
CA ARG A 842 -59.87 -5.96 3.08
C ARG A 842 -60.43 -4.93 2.11
N LEU A 843 -59.63 -3.92 1.73
CA LEU A 843 -60.00 -2.91 0.73
C LEU A 843 -59.74 -3.36 -0.71
N GLY A 844 -59.30 -4.61 -0.92
CA GLY A 844 -58.95 -5.14 -2.25
C GLY A 844 -57.66 -4.57 -2.83
N ARG A 845 -56.79 -4.00 -1.98
CA ARG A 845 -55.47 -3.47 -2.36
C ARG A 845 -54.37 -4.32 -1.74
N HIS A 846 -53.14 -4.18 -2.22
CA HIS A 846 -51.96 -4.83 -1.65
C HIS A 846 -50.82 -3.83 -1.37
N PRO A 847 -49.94 -4.09 -0.39
CA PRO A 847 -48.73 -3.30 -0.19
C PRO A 847 -47.70 -3.47 -1.32
N ARG A 848 -46.68 -2.62 -1.30
CA ARG A 848 -45.46 -2.76 -2.12
C ARG A 848 -44.68 -4.02 -1.75
N TYR A 849 -43.99 -4.61 -2.71
CA TYR A 849 -43.11 -5.78 -2.52
C TYR A 849 -42.12 -5.63 -1.35
N ILE A 850 -41.45 -4.47 -1.26
CA ILE A 850 -40.49 -4.15 -0.19
C ILE A 850 -41.15 -4.18 1.20
N THR A 851 -42.44 -3.83 1.30
CA THR A 851 -43.18 -3.85 2.58
C THR A 851 -43.38 -5.28 3.07
N TYR A 852 -43.66 -6.23 2.17
CA TYR A 852 -43.72 -7.66 2.52
C TYR A 852 -42.36 -8.16 3.02
N ALA A 853 -41.27 -7.80 2.34
CA ALA A 853 -39.90 -8.13 2.77
C ALA A 853 -39.57 -7.60 4.18
N LYS A 854 -39.95 -6.35 4.48
CA LYS A 854 -39.76 -5.76 5.83
C LYS A 854 -40.57 -6.48 6.91
N LEU A 855 -41.82 -6.86 6.60
CA LEU A 855 -42.68 -7.61 7.52
C LEU A 855 -42.13 -9.01 7.83
N ILE A 856 -41.60 -9.71 6.81
CA ILE A 856 -40.95 -11.01 6.97
C ILE A 856 -39.72 -10.90 7.89
N ASN A 857 -38.85 -9.92 7.65
CA ASN A 857 -37.68 -9.67 8.51
C ASN A 857 -38.07 -9.32 9.96
N ALA A 858 -39.15 -8.55 10.16
CA ALA A 858 -39.65 -8.23 11.50
C ALA A 858 -40.24 -9.45 12.21
N ALA A 859 -40.97 -10.31 11.50
CA ALA A 859 -41.49 -11.58 12.04
C ALA A 859 -40.36 -12.53 12.46
N ALA A 860 -39.29 -12.59 11.68
CA ALA A 860 -38.10 -13.39 11.97
C ALA A 860 -37.37 -12.90 13.23
N LYS A 861 -37.21 -11.58 13.40
CA LYS A 861 -36.65 -10.98 14.63
C LYS A 861 -37.47 -11.28 15.89
N CYS A 862 -38.79 -11.48 15.75
CA CYS A 862 -39.68 -11.92 16.83
C CYS A 862 -39.71 -13.45 17.02
N ASN A 863 -38.90 -14.19 16.27
CA ASN A 863 -38.86 -15.65 16.26
C ASN A 863 -40.21 -16.31 15.92
N ARG A 864 -41.02 -15.68 15.06
CA ARG A 864 -42.35 -16.17 14.64
C ARG A 864 -42.34 -16.62 13.18
N MET A 865 -41.75 -17.78 12.92
CA MET A 865 -41.57 -18.30 11.55
C MET A 865 -42.88 -18.62 10.83
N ASN A 866 -43.89 -19.13 11.55
CA ASN A 866 -45.23 -19.38 11.00
C ASN A 866 -45.85 -18.10 10.40
N LEU A 867 -45.65 -16.96 11.07
CA LEU A 867 -46.16 -15.68 10.59
C LEU A 867 -45.41 -15.20 9.35
N ALA A 868 -44.09 -15.44 9.26
CA ALA A 868 -43.31 -15.13 8.06
C ALA A 868 -43.79 -15.95 6.84
N ASN A 869 -44.04 -17.24 7.03
CA ASN A 869 -44.64 -18.12 6.01
C ASN A 869 -46.06 -17.66 5.62
N ASP A 870 -46.89 -17.25 6.59
CA ASP A 870 -48.21 -16.68 6.30
C ASP A 870 -48.10 -15.41 5.45
N ILE A 871 -47.16 -14.52 5.76
CA ILE A 871 -46.92 -13.29 4.99
C ILE A 871 -46.47 -13.60 3.56
N LEU A 872 -45.62 -14.60 3.38
CA LEU A 872 -45.21 -15.08 2.05
C LEU A 872 -46.40 -15.65 1.28
N ALA A 873 -47.26 -16.45 1.92
CA ALA A 873 -48.48 -16.98 1.30
C ALA A 873 -49.46 -15.85 0.91
N MET A 874 -49.58 -14.81 1.75
CA MET A 874 -50.34 -13.60 1.43
C MET A 874 -49.76 -12.88 0.20
N ALA A 875 -48.43 -12.74 0.12
CA ALA A 875 -47.77 -12.13 -1.05
C ALA A 875 -48.00 -12.95 -2.34
N ARG A 876 -47.91 -14.29 -2.27
CA ARG A 876 -48.16 -15.19 -3.42
C ARG A 876 -49.58 -15.08 -3.96
N HIS A 877 -50.55 -14.88 -3.07
CA HIS A 877 -51.95 -14.71 -3.44
C HIS A 877 -52.25 -13.30 -3.98
N ASP A 878 -51.71 -12.27 -3.33
CA ASP A 878 -52.03 -10.87 -3.66
C ASP A 878 -51.30 -10.41 -4.93
N VAL A 879 -50.09 -10.90 -5.18
CA VAL A 879 -49.23 -10.48 -6.31
C VAL A 879 -48.56 -11.68 -6.98
N PRO A 880 -49.28 -12.49 -7.77
CA PRO A 880 -48.73 -13.69 -8.40
C PRO A 880 -47.46 -13.44 -9.23
N LEU A 881 -46.51 -14.38 -9.20
CA LEU A 881 -45.29 -14.29 -9.98
C LEU A 881 -45.60 -14.43 -11.48
N LEU A 882 -45.40 -13.35 -12.23
CA LEU A 882 -45.48 -13.32 -13.69
C LEU A 882 -44.08 -13.10 -14.26
N PRO A 883 -43.37 -14.16 -14.72
CA PRO A 883 -41.96 -14.09 -15.13
C PRO A 883 -41.70 -13.13 -16.31
N GLN A 884 -42.73 -12.87 -17.10
CA GLN A 884 -42.67 -12.01 -18.29
C GLN A 884 -42.41 -10.52 -17.96
N TYR A 885 -42.72 -10.04 -16.75
CA TYR A 885 -42.54 -8.64 -16.37
C TYR A 885 -41.29 -8.46 -15.46
N SER A 886 -40.37 -7.59 -15.87
CA SER A 886 -39.13 -7.26 -15.14
C SER A 886 -39.41 -6.72 -13.73
N ALA A 887 -40.38 -5.80 -13.59
CA ALA A 887 -40.76 -5.19 -12.32
C ALA A 887 -41.27 -6.21 -11.29
N VAL A 888 -42.03 -7.21 -11.74
CA VAL A 888 -42.56 -8.30 -10.89
C VAL A 888 -41.43 -9.24 -10.46
N ARG A 889 -40.49 -9.58 -11.35
CA ARG A 889 -39.30 -10.38 -11.01
C ARG A 889 -38.44 -9.69 -9.95
N TYR A 890 -38.20 -8.38 -10.09
CA TYR A 890 -37.44 -7.59 -9.11
C TYR A 890 -38.18 -7.43 -7.77
N GLY A 891 -39.50 -7.28 -7.79
CA GLY A 891 -40.30 -7.27 -6.56
C GLY A 891 -40.22 -8.59 -5.79
N TRP A 892 -40.33 -9.71 -6.50
CA TRP A 892 -40.24 -11.05 -5.93
C TRP A 892 -38.85 -11.41 -5.43
N SER A 893 -37.78 -10.92 -6.07
CA SER A 893 -36.41 -11.14 -5.58
C SER A 893 -36.21 -10.53 -4.19
N SER A 894 -36.77 -9.35 -3.91
CA SER A 894 -36.71 -8.73 -2.57
C SER A 894 -37.45 -9.52 -1.50
N ILE A 895 -38.59 -10.14 -1.82
CA ILE A 895 -39.38 -10.94 -0.88
C ILE A 895 -38.66 -12.26 -0.55
N LEU A 896 -38.15 -12.95 -1.57
CA LEU A 896 -37.43 -14.21 -1.39
C LEU A 896 -36.09 -13.99 -0.69
N ASP A 897 -35.35 -12.92 -0.98
CA ASP A 897 -34.13 -12.55 -0.26
C ASP A 897 -34.39 -12.33 1.24
N ALA A 898 -35.48 -11.63 1.58
CA ALA A 898 -35.91 -11.47 2.98
C ALA A 898 -36.35 -12.79 3.62
N MET A 899 -36.89 -13.73 2.85
CA MET A 899 -37.25 -15.05 3.36
C MET A 899 -36.00 -15.89 3.67
N VAL A 900 -34.99 -15.86 2.79
CA VAL A 900 -33.70 -16.51 3.06
C VAL A 900 -33.07 -15.90 4.31
N ALA A 901 -33.04 -14.58 4.44
CA ALA A 901 -32.55 -13.89 5.64
C ALA A 901 -33.34 -14.29 6.90
N ALA A 902 -34.67 -14.37 6.83
CA ALA A 902 -35.52 -14.79 7.94
C ALA A 902 -35.23 -16.22 8.40
N CYS A 903 -35.17 -17.19 7.48
CA CYS A 903 -34.83 -18.57 7.76
C CYS A 903 -33.46 -18.68 8.47
N LEU A 904 -32.47 -17.91 8.02
CA LEU A 904 -31.13 -17.89 8.61
C LEU A 904 -31.10 -17.32 10.03
N THR A 905 -31.92 -16.31 10.33
CA THR A 905 -32.00 -15.74 11.68
C THR A 905 -32.68 -16.65 12.69
N VAL A 906 -33.61 -17.50 12.25
CA VAL A 906 -34.31 -18.49 13.08
C VAL A 906 -33.50 -19.79 13.21
N GLY A 907 -32.62 -20.07 12.26
CA GLY A 907 -31.75 -21.25 12.25
C GLY A 907 -32.19 -22.37 11.29
N GLU A 908 -33.25 -22.16 10.50
CA GLU A 908 -33.77 -23.13 9.53
C GLU A 908 -32.98 -23.07 8.20
N ARG A 909 -31.76 -23.61 8.18
CA ARG A 909 -30.86 -23.55 7.02
C ARG A 909 -31.37 -24.31 5.79
N ASP A 910 -32.06 -25.43 5.97
CA ASP A 910 -32.57 -26.24 4.85
C ASP A 910 -33.62 -25.47 4.06
N LEU A 911 -34.53 -24.80 4.78
CA LEU A 911 -35.55 -23.96 4.19
C LEU A 911 -34.93 -22.70 3.54
N ALA A 912 -33.88 -22.14 4.15
CA ALA A 912 -33.10 -21.06 3.54
C ALA A 912 -32.49 -21.49 2.19
N ALA A 913 -31.95 -22.70 2.10
CA ALA A 913 -31.37 -23.24 0.86
C ALA A 913 -32.43 -23.45 -0.23
N GLN A 914 -33.65 -23.88 0.14
CA GLN A 914 -34.76 -24.01 -0.80
C GLN A 914 -35.16 -22.66 -1.40
N TYR A 915 -35.33 -21.62 -0.57
CA TYR A 915 -35.67 -20.28 -1.06
C TYR A 915 -34.51 -19.60 -1.82
N HIS A 916 -33.25 -19.90 -1.48
CA HIS A 916 -32.09 -19.50 -2.28
C HIS A 916 -32.19 -20.08 -3.69
N GLN A 917 -32.50 -21.38 -3.82
CA GLN A 917 -32.64 -22.02 -5.11
C GLN A 917 -33.84 -21.45 -5.91
N GLU A 918 -34.97 -21.17 -5.24
CA GLU A 918 -36.12 -20.50 -5.86
C GLU A 918 -35.76 -19.11 -6.39
N LEU A 919 -34.94 -18.35 -5.64
CA LEU A 919 -34.45 -17.04 -6.06
C LEU A 919 -33.57 -17.13 -7.33
N LEU A 920 -32.68 -18.13 -7.39
CA LEU A 920 -31.85 -18.40 -8.57
C LEU A 920 -32.68 -18.81 -9.80
N GLN A 921 -33.76 -19.57 -9.61
CA GLN A 921 -34.67 -19.95 -10.71
C GLN A 921 -35.38 -18.75 -11.34
N ILE A 922 -35.59 -17.67 -10.59
CA ILE A 922 -36.16 -16.40 -11.09
C ILE A 922 -35.11 -15.56 -11.85
N GLY A 923 -33.83 -15.99 -11.82
CA GLY A 923 -32.72 -15.32 -12.48
C GLY A 923 -32.12 -14.19 -11.64
N SER A 924 -32.24 -14.26 -10.32
CA SER A 924 -31.65 -13.28 -9.38
C SER A 924 -30.79 -14.00 -8.34
N ALA A 925 -29.71 -13.35 -7.89
CA ALA A 925 -28.88 -13.85 -6.79
C ALA A 925 -29.33 -13.23 -5.45
N PRO A 926 -29.09 -13.90 -4.30
CA PRO A 926 -29.30 -13.30 -2.98
C PRO A 926 -28.45 -12.06 -2.77
N SER A 927 -28.90 -11.16 -1.89
CA SER A 927 -28.16 -9.95 -1.59
C SER A 927 -26.88 -10.25 -0.80
N ALA A 928 -25.88 -9.37 -0.90
CA ALA A 928 -24.65 -9.46 -0.11
C ALA A 928 -24.92 -9.47 1.40
N ASN A 929 -26.01 -8.84 1.85
CA ASN A 929 -26.44 -8.87 3.26
C ASN A 929 -26.89 -10.28 3.67
N THR A 930 -27.64 -10.98 2.81
CA THR A 930 -28.07 -12.36 3.04
C THR A 930 -26.88 -13.32 3.09
N PHE A 931 -25.88 -13.16 2.21
CA PHE A 931 -24.62 -13.89 2.32
C PHE A 931 -23.84 -13.56 3.60
N GLY A 932 -23.85 -12.31 4.06
CA GLY A 932 -23.28 -11.93 5.35
C GLY A 932 -24.01 -12.57 6.52
N LEU A 933 -25.33 -12.75 6.43
CA LEU A 933 -26.12 -13.51 7.40
C LEU A 933 -25.74 -15.00 7.37
N TYR A 934 -25.60 -15.60 6.19
CA TYR A 934 -25.12 -16.99 6.07
C TYR A 934 -23.82 -17.20 6.85
N ILE A 935 -22.86 -16.28 6.74
CA ILE A 935 -21.56 -16.33 7.45
C ILE A 935 -21.73 -16.09 8.95
N THR A 936 -22.47 -15.05 9.36
CA THR A 936 -22.60 -14.69 10.78
C THR A 936 -23.38 -15.73 11.60
N THR A 937 -24.38 -16.38 11.01
CA THR A 937 -25.21 -17.42 11.66
C THR A 937 -24.60 -18.82 11.61
N LEU A 938 -23.38 -19.01 11.10
CA LEU A 938 -22.64 -20.30 11.19
C LEU A 938 -22.40 -20.81 12.63
N LYS A 939 -22.68 -19.97 13.64
CA LYS A 939 -22.28 -20.16 15.05
C LYS A 939 -22.94 -21.35 15.78
N GLU A 940 -24.00 -21.95 15.24
CA GLU A 940 -24.82 -22.93 15.98
C GLU A 940 -24.90 -24.33 15.37
N SER A 941 -24.71 -24.49 14.06
CA SER A 941 -24.96 -25.78 13.38
C SER A 941 -23.75 -26.69 13.28
N THR A 942 -22.52 -26.18 13.45
CA THR A 942 -21.29 -26.95 13.18
C THR A 942 -20.26 -26.77 14.29
N LYS A 943 -20.48 -27.41 15.45
CA LYS A 943 -19.38 -27.71 16.40
C LYS A 943 -18.35 -28.71 15.82
N THR A 944 -18.55 -29.13 14.56
CA THR A 944 -17.95 -30.31 13.93
C THR A 944 -17.07 -30.03 12.71
N PHE A 945 -17.03 -28.81 12.15
CA PHE A 945 -16.19 -28.47 10.99
C PHE A 945 -15.62 -27.04 11.09
N ASP A 946 -14.53 -26.77 10.38
CA ASP A 946 -13.85 -25.46 10.37
C ASP A 946 -14.79 -24.35 9.85
N GLU A 947 -15.44 -23.64 10.78
CA GLU A 947 -16.35 -22.53 10.50
C GLU A 947 -15.72 -21.45 9.60
N ALA A 948 -14.40 -21.28 9.68
CA ALA A 948 -13.69 -20.30 8.85
C ALA A 948 -13.61 -20.74 7.39
N THR A 949 -13.35 -22.02 7.13
CA THR A 949 -13.32 -22.57 5.77
C THR A 949 -14.71 -22.55 5.12
N GLU A 950 -15.77 -22.85 5.87
CA GLU A 950 -17.15 -22.70 5.37
C GLU A 950 -17.52 -21.24 5.10
N ALA A 951 -17.09 -20.30 5.95
CA ALA A 951 -17.29 -18.87 5.70
C ALA A 951 -16.63 -18.41 4.38
N VAL A 952 -15.42 -18.89 4.09
CA VAL A 952 -14.70 -18.62 2.83
C VAL A 952 -15.43 -19.23 1.63
N LYS A 953 -15.93 -20.47 1.73
CA LYS A 953 -16.74 -21.09 0.66
C LYS A 953 -18.01 -20.30 0.35
N ILE A 954 -18.72 -19.83 1.38
CA ILE A 954 -19.92 -19.02 1.23
C ILE A 954 -19.58 -17.67 0.56
N PHE A 955 -18.45 -17.06 0.90
CA PHE A 955 -17.98 -15.83 0.27
C PHE A 955 -17.65 -16.03 -1.21
N HIS A 956 -16.88 -17.06 -1.56
CA HIS A 956 -16.59 -17.37 -2.96
C HIS A 956 -17.84 -17.76 -3.76
N ARG A 957 -18.82 -18.42 -3.11
CA ARG A 957 -20.12 -18.68 -3.72
C ARG A 957 -20.87 -17.39 -4.04
N ALA A 958 -20.84 -16.39 -3.17
CA ALA A 958 -21.45 -15.09 -3.45
C ALA A 958 -20.83 -14.44 -4.71
N ILE A 959 -19.50 -14.47 -4.82
CA ILE A 959 -18.78 -13.95 -5.99
C ILE A 959 -19.13 -14.75 -7.27
N ALA A 960 -19.16 -16.07 -7.18
CA ALA A 960 -19.50 -16.94 -8.32
C ALA A 960 -20.95 -16.76 -8.81
N GLU A 961 -21.87 -16.41 -7.91
CA GLU A 961 -23.26 -16.07 -8.22
C GLU A 961 -23.43 -14.61 -8.72
N GLY A 962 -22.32 -13.85 -8.87
CA GLY A 962 -22.32 -12.49 -9.43
C GLY A 962 -22.68 -11.40 -8.44
N VAL A 963 -22.61 -11.66 -7.13
CA VAL A 963 -22.93 -10.68 -6.08
C VAL A 963 -21.70 -9.80 -5.79
N GLU A 964 -21.87 -8.49 -5.90
CA GLU A 964 -20.85 -7.53 -5.50
C GLU A 964 -20.70 -7.48 -3.97
N PRO A 965 -19.52 -7.81 -3.41
CA PRO A 965 -19.34 -7.85 -1.97
C PRO A 965 -19.46 -6.47 -1.30
N THR A 966 -20.33 -6.37 -0.30
CA THR A 966 -20.47 -5.14 0.50
C THR A 966 -19.52 -5.14 1.70
N SER A 967 -19.34 -3.96 2.33
CA SER A 967 -18.55 -3.84 3.56
C SER A 967 -19.04 -4.74 4.69
N PHE A 968 -20.36 -5.02 4.76
CA PHE A 968 -20.92 -5.96 5.73
C PHE A 968 -20.47 -7.40 5.47
N LEU A 969 -20.48 -7.84 4.22
CA LEU A 969 -20.05 -9.19 3.84
C LEU A 969 -18.56 -9.42 4.15
N TYR A 970 -17.69 -8.46 3.80
CA TYR A 970 -16.27 -8.50 4.17
C TYR A 970 -16.08 -8.52 5.69
N ASN A 971 -16.77 -7.65 6.44
CA ASN A 971 -16.68 -7.62 7.90
C ASN A 971 -17.14 -8.94 8.55
N ALA A 972 -18.17 -9.58 8.00
CA ALA A 972 -18.65 -10.89 8.45
C ALA A 972 -17.59 -11.97 8.25
N LEU A 973 -16.97 -12.02 7.07
CA LEU A 973 -15.90 -12.95 6.74
C LEU A 973 -14.65 -12.71 7.60
N ILE A 974 -14.11 -11.49 7.59
CA ILE A 974 -12.93 -11.09 8.37
C ILE A 974 -13.16 -11.35 9.86
N GLY A 975 -14.36 -11.03 10.37
CA GLY A 975 -14.73 -11.30 11.76
C GLY A 975 -14.78 -12.78 12.12
N LYS A 976 -15.12 -13.67 11.17
CA LYS A 976 -15.07 -15.13 11.36
C LYS A 976 -13.64 -15.66 11.28
N LEU A 977 -12.86 -15.23 10.30
CA LEU A 977 -11.44 -15.59 10.15
C LEU A 977 -10.60 -15.14 11.35
N GLY A 978 -10.83 -13.93 11.84
CA GLY A 978 -10.13 -13.38 13.01
C GLY A 978 -10.46 -14.13 14.30
N LYS A 979 -11.67 -14.71 14.41
CA LYS A 979 -12.01 -15.62 15.51
C LYS A 979 -11.26 -16.95 15.43
N ALA A 980 -11.03 -17.45 14.22
CA ALA A 980 -10.23 -18.64 13.94
C ALA A 980 -8.71 -18.39 13.97
N ARG A 981 -8.27 -17.15 14.28
CA ARG A 981 -6.84 -16.74 14.29
C ARG A 981 -6.14 -16.89 12.93
N ARG A 982 -6.88 -16.91 11.83
CA ARG A 982 -6.36 -16.92 10.45
C ARG A 982 -6.11 -15.49 9.98
N ILE A 983 -5.06 -14.86 10.51
CA ILE A 983 -4.79 -13.43 10.30
C ILE A 983 -4.36 -13.12 8.88
N ASP A 984 -3.55 -13.99 8.27
CA ASP A 984 -3.11 -13.80 6.88
C ASP A 984 -4.32 -13.68 5.94
N ASP A 985 -5.32 -14.53 6.13
CA ASP A 985 -6.57 -14.46 5.38
C ASP A 985 -7.39 -13.20 5.72
N CYS A 986 -7.41 -12.75 6.99
CA CYS A 986 -8.04 -11.48 7.36
C CYS A 986 -7.42 -10.30 6.61
N LEU A 987 -6.09 -10.25 6.52
CA LEU A 987 -5.36 -9.18 5.84
C LEU A 987 -5.51 -9.26 4.32
N LEU A 988 -5.54 -10.49 3.77
CA LEU A 988 -5.84 -10.74 2.37
C LEU A 988 -7.20 -10.15 1.97
N TYR A 989 -8.27 -10.53 2.68
CA TYR A 989 -9.62 -10.03 2.36
C TYR A 989 -9.80 -8.54 2.70
N PHE A 990 -9.03 -7.99 3.62
CA PHE A 990 -8.99 -6.54 3.85
C PHE A 990 -8.33 -5.78 2.69
N ALA A 991 -7.22 -6.31 2.16
CA ALA A 991 -6.58 -5.77 0.97
C ALA A 991 -7.48 -5.91 -0.27
N GLU A 992 -8.17 -7.05 -0.42
CA GLU A 992 -9.15 -7.29 -1.48
C GLU A 992 -10.33 -6.30 -1.40
N MET A 993 -10.86 -6.06 -0.21
CA MET A 993 -11.89 -5.05 0.03
C MET A 993 -11.43 -3.66 -0.48
N ARG A 994 -10.18 -3.27 -0.20
CA ARG A 994 -9.59 -2.00 -0.69
C ARG A 994 -9.38 -2.00 -2.20
N SER A 995 -8.91 -3.10 -2.80
CA SER A 995 -8.67 -3.18 -4.24
C SER A 995 -9.97 -3.13 -5.05
N ASN A 996 -11.05 -3.65 -4.49
CA ASN A 996 -12.38 -3.65 -5.11
C ASN A 996 -13.13 -2.31 -4.90
N GLY A 997 -12.46 -1.28 -4.38
CA GLY A 997 -13.06 0.04 -4.15
C GLY A 997 -14.05 0.11 -2.98
N VAL A 998 -14.21 -0.97 -2.21
CA VAL A 998 -15.10 -1.01 -1.04
C VAL A 998 -14.39 -0.35 0.14
N ARG A 999 -14.84 0.84 0.52
CA ARG A 999 -14.16 1.64 1.55
C ARG A 999 -14.27 0.97 2.94
N PRO A 1000 -13.15 0.72 3.64
CA PRO A 1000 -13.15 0.29 5.03
C PRO A 1000 -13.94 1.23 5.94
N THR A 1001 -14.61 0.66 6.93
CA THR A 1001 -15.39 1.41 7.94
C THR A 1001 -14.74 1.27 9.31
N SER A 1002 -15.18 2.09 10.28
CA SER A 1002 -14.76 1.93 11.69
C SER A 1002 -15.00 0.51 12.24
N VAL A 1003 -15.99 -0.20 11.70
CA VAL A 1003 -16.29 -1.60 12.08
C VAL A 1003 -15.23 -2.54 11.51
N THR A 1004 -14.81 -2.32 10.26
CA THR A 1004 -13.78 -3.10 9.56
C THR A 1004 -12.43 -3.03 10.30
N TYR A 1005 -11.96 -1.82 10.60
CA TYR A 1005 -10.74 -1.64 11.39
C TYR A 1005 -10.89 -2.23 12.79
N GLY A 1006 -12.02 -2.04 13.46
CA GLY A 1006 -12.29 -2.66 14.76
C GLY A 1006 -12.23 -4.19 14.72
N THR A 1007 -12.71 -4.82 13.64
CA THR A 1007 -12.60 -6.28 13.46
C THR A 1007 -11.17 -6.75 13.24
N ILE A 1008 -10.36 -5.97 12.50
CA ILE A 1008 -8.96 -6.30 12.20
C ILE A 1008 -8.07 -6.08 13.42
N VAL A 1009 -8.21 -4.94 14.10
CA VAL A 1009 -7.50 -4.66 15.35
C VAL A 1009 -7.77 -5.77 16.37
N ASN A 1010 -9.03 -6.17 16.54
CA ASN A 1010 -9.37 -7.29 17.43
C ASN A 1010 -8.75 -8.62 16.97
N ALA A 1011 -8.65 -8.88 15.67
CA ALA A 1011 -7.99 -10.07 15.14
C ALA A 1011 -6.47 -10.04 15.41
N LEU A 1012 -5.80 -8.93 15.14
CA LEU A 1012 -4.36 -8.73 15.38
C LEU A 1012 -4.01 -8.82 16.86
N CYS A 1013 -4.82 -8.21 17.73
CA CYS A 1013 -4.70 -8.34 19.19
C CYS A 1013 -4.75 -9.81 19.64
N ARG A 1014 -5.51 -10.69 18.97
CA ARG A 1014 -5.58 -12.12 19.32
C ARG A 1014 -4.35 -12.92 18.93
N VAL A 1015 -3.60 -12.48 17.93
CA VAL A 1015 -2.34 -13.10 17.49
C VAL A 1015 -1.11 -12.41 18.08
N SER A 1016 -1.34 -11.34 18.85
CA SER A 1016 -0.32 -10.59 19.58
C SER A 1016 0.65 -9.82 18.70
N ASP A 1017 0.23 -9.46 17.50
CA ASP A 1017 0.97 -8.53 16.64
C ASP A 1017 0.66 -7.08 17.05
N GLU A 1018 1.44 -6.58 18.00
CA GLU A 1018 1.25 -5.26 18.61
C GLU A 1018 1.49 -4.13 17.61
N ARG A 1019 2.58 -4.19 16.84
CA ARG A 1019 2.97 -3.09 15.95
C ARG A 1019 1.91 -2.87 14.88
N PHE A 1020 1.49 -3.95 14.24
CA PHE A 1020 0.48 -3.86 13.19
C PHE A 1020 -0.90 -3.50 13.75
N ALA A 1021 -1.24 -3.93 14.96
CA ALA A 1021 -2.46 -3.51 15.63
C ALA A 1021 -2.48 -1.99 15.93
N GLU A 1022 -1.35 -1.41 16.36
CA GLU A 1022 -1.20 0.03 16.57
C GLU A 1022 -1.26 0.81 15.25
N GLU A 1023 -0.56 0.36 14.21
CA GLU A 1023 -0.61 0.96 12.87
C GLU A 1023 -2.03 0.97 12.28
N MET A 1024 -2.74 -0.15 12.34
CA MET A 1024 -4.13 -0.23 11.87
C MET A 1024 -5.09 0.63 12.71
N PHE A 1025 -4.79 0.83 14.00
CA PHE A 1025 -5.56 1.71 14.87
C PHE A 1025 -5.33 3.18 14.54
N ASP A 1026 -4.10 3.58 14.27
CA ASP A 1026 -3.76 4.94 13.86
C ASP A 1026 -4.28 5.26 12.46
N GLU A 1027 -4.21 4.31 11.52
CA GLU A 1027 -4.84 4.42 10.19
C GLU A 1027 -6.34 4.66 10.33
N MET A 1028 -7.02 3.90 11.20
CA MET A 1028 -8.44 4.08 11.49
C MET A 1028 -8.77 5.50 11.98
N GLU A 1029 -7.95 6.10 12.85
CA GLU A 1029 -8.17 7.47 13.34
C GLU A 1029 -7.87 8.55 12.29
N SER A 1030 -6.92 8.29 11.40
CA SER A 1030 -6.56 9.22 10.31
C SER A 1030 -7.61 9.29 9.20
N MET A 1031 -8.52 8.30 9.14
CA MET A 1031 -9.45 8.15 8.02
C MET A 1031 -10.57 9.22 8.04
N PRO A 1032 -10.87 9.87 6.91
CA PRO A 1032 -11.87 10.97 6.85
C PRO A 1032 -13.31 10.53 7.17
N ASN A 1033 -13.61 9.22 7.09
CA ASN A 1033 -14.91 8.64 7.44
C ASN A 1033 -14.95 8.05 8.86
N TYR A 1034 -13.97 8.36 9.70
CA TYR A 1034 -13.88 7.85 11.07
C TYR A 1034 -15.12 8.23 11.89
N LYS A 1035 -15.83 7.22 12.37
CA LYS A 1035 -16.91 7.36 13.35
C LYS A 1035 -16.41 6.86 14.70
N PRO A 1036 -16.28 7.74 15.71
CA PRO A 1036 -15.79 7.35 17.03
C PRO A 1036 -16.64 6.22 17.61
N ARG A 1037 -15.99 5.11 18.01
CA ARG A 1037 -16.64 3.94 18.61
C ARG A 1037 -15.82 3.42 19.79
N PRO A 1038 -16.45 2.99 20.89
CA PRO A 1038 -15.73 2.40 22.03
C PRO A 1038 -15.04 1.06 21.75
N ALA A 1039 -15.56 0.26 20.81
CA ALA A 1039 -15.14 -1.14 20.64
C ALA A 1039 -13.64 -1.32 20.28
N PRO A 1040 -13.06 -0.58 19.31
CA PRO A 1040 -11.63 -0.69 19.00
C PRO A 1040 -10.72 -0.33 20.18
N TYR A 1041 -11.05 0.72 20.94
CA TYR A 1041 -10.29 1.13 22.13
C TYR A 1041 -10.32 0.03 23.20
N ASN A 1042 -11.49 -0.56 23.44
CA ASN A 1042 -11.62 -1.66 24.38
C ASN A 1042 -10.81 -2.88 23.96
N SER A 1043 -10.71 -3.18 22.66
CA SER A 1043 -9.85 -4.26 22.15
C SER A 1043 -8.36 -4.00 22.41
N MET A 1044 -7.89 -2.76 22.24
CA MET A 1044 -6.50 -2.39 22.56
C MET A 1044 -6.24 -2.43 24.07
N ILE A 1045 -7.14 -1.85 24.87
CA ILE A 1045 -7.05 -1.88 26.34
C ILE A 1045 -7.03 -3.33 26.85
N GLN A 1046 -7.92 -4.19 26.34
CA GLN A 1046 -7.98 -5.60 26.72
C GLN A 1046 -6.72 -6.37 26.30
N TYR A 1047 -6.14 -6.04 25.15
CA TYR A 1047 -4.89 -6.62 24.69
C TYR A 1047 -3.70 -6.29 25.60
N PHE A 1048 -3.53 -5.01 25.94
CA PHE A 1048 -2.47 -4.57 26.85
C PHE A 1048 -2.69 -5.05 28.27
N LEU A 1049 -3.93 -5.29 28.69
CA LEU A 1049 -4.25 -5.87 29.99
C LEU A 1049 -3.85 -7.36 30.06
N ASN A 1050 -4.36 -8.18 29.14
CA ASN A 1050 -4.29 -9.64 29.27
C ASN A 1050 -3.01 -10.25 28.69
N THR A 1051 -2.48 -9.67 27.61
CA THR A 1051 -1.38 -10.28 26.86
C THR A 1051 -0.03 -9.66 27.22
N LYS A 1052 0.06 -8.32 27.13
CA LYS A 1052 1.32 -7.58 27.35
C LYS A 1052 1.51 -7.12 28.80
N ARG A 1053 0.43 -6.99 29.56
CA ARG A 1053 0.40 -6.53 30.96
C ARG A 1053 1.03 -5.13 31.15
N ASP A 1054 0.74 -4.20 30.24
CA ASP A 1054 1.25 -2.81 30.26
C ASP A 1054 0.17 -1.80 30.70
N ARG A 1055 0.28 -1.31 31.93
CA ARG A 1055 -0.66 -0.34 32.51
C ARG A 1055 -0.58 1.05 31.87
N SER A 1056 0.60 1.49 31.44
CA SER A 1056 0.80 2.83 30.89
C SER A 1056 0.04 2.99 29.58
N LYS A 1057 0.16 1.99 28.68
CA LYS A 1057 -0.58 1.98 27.42
C LYS A 1057 -2.09 1.88 27.64
N ILE A 1058 -2.56 1.10 28.61
CA ILE A 1058 -3.99 1.03 28.96
C ILE A 1058 -4.56 2.41 29.30
N LEU A 1059 -3.87 3.15 30.17
CA LEU A 1059 -4.29 4.49 30.57
C LEU A 1059 -4.21 5.47 29.40
N ALA A 1060 -3.17 5.37 28.56
CA ALA A 1060 -3.03 6.19 27.36
C ALA A 1060 -4.20 6.00 26.38
N TYR A 1061 -4.62 4.75 26.09
CA TYR A 1061 -5.77 4.49 25.22
C TYR A 1061 -7.10 4.93 25.85
N TYR A 1062 -7.24 4.84 27.18
CA TYR A 1062 -8.40 5.37 27.89
C TYR A 1062 -8.48 6.91 27.83
N GLU A 1063 -7.35 7.60 28.03
CA GLU A 1063 -7.27 9.05 27.88
C GLU A 1063 -7.50 9.49 26.43
N ARG A 1064 -6.94 8.75 25.46
CA ARG A 1064 -7.18 8.96 24.03
C ARG A 1064 -8.67 8.83 23.70
N MET A 1065 -9.35 7.81 24.22
CA MET A 1065 -10.80 7.63 24.09
C MET A 1065 -11.59 8.83 24.63
N ARG A 1066 -11.23 9.35 25.81
CA ARG A 1066 -11.87 10.53 26.41
C ARG A 1066 -11.60 11.81 25.63
N SER A 1067 -10.37 12.01 25.15
CA SER A 1067 -9.98 13.19 24.36
C SER A 1067 -10.77 13.31 23.04
N ARG A 1068 -11.20 12.18 22.49
CA ARG A 1068 -12.04 12.09 21.28
C ARG A 1068 -13.55 12.15 21.58
N ASN A 1069 -13.95 12.52 22.80
CA ASN A 1069 -15.34 12.57 23.26
C ASN A 1069 -16.10 11.25 23.12
N ILE A 1070 -15.43 10.11 23.28
CA ILE A 1070 -16.07 8.80 23.27
C ILE A 1070 -16.40 8.40 24.71
N GLU A 1071 -17.68 8.16 24.99
CA GLU A 1071 -18.13 7.78 26.32
C GLU A 1071 -17.66 6.36 26.70
N PRO A 1072 -16.97 6.20 27.85
CA PRO A 1072 -16.59 4.88 28.36
C PRO A 1072 -17.80 4.00 28.62
N THR A 1073 -17.73 2.75 28.17
CA THR A 1073 -18.77 1.74 28.41
C THR A 1073 -18.52 0.99 29.73
N MET A 1074 -19.53 0.28 30.25
CA MET A 1074 -19.35 -0.64 31.40
C MET A 1074 -18.19 -1.62 31.20
N HIS A 1075 -18.01 -2.13 29.98
CA HIS A 1075 -16.87 -2.99 29.66
C HIS A 1075 -15.53 -2.27 29.79
N THR A 1076 -15.46 -0.99 29.41
CA THR A 1076 -14.26 -0.15 29.55
C THR A 1076 -13.89 0.00 31.03
N TYR A 1077 -14.87 0.33 31.88
CA TYR A 1077 -14.63 0.44 33.32
C TYR A 1077 -14.20 -0.86 33.97
N LYS A 1078 -14.75 -2.01 33.53
CA LYS A 1078 -14.28 -3.33 33.99
C LYS A 1078 -12.78 -3.51 33.68
N LEU A 1079 -12.36 -3.23 32.44
CA LEU A 1079 -10.97 -3.38 32.03
C LEU A 1079 -10.02 -2.46 32.83
N LEU A 1080 -10.47 -1.25 33.18
CA LEU A 1080 -9.70 -0.35 34.04
C LEU A 1080 -9.57 -0.84 35.48
N ILE A 1081 -10.65 -1.40 36.05
CA ILE A 1081 -10.60 -2.05 37.37
C ILE A 1081 -9.61 -3.20 37.32
N ASP A 1082 -9.72 -4.09 36.32
CA ASP A 1082 -8.80 -5.22 36.13
C ASP A 1082 -7.35 -4.73 35.98
N ALA A 1083 -7.10 -3.62 35.27
CA ALA A 1083 -5.78 -3.04 35.09
C ALA A 1083 -5.17 -2.49 36.39
N HIS A 1084 -5.97 -1.84 37.24
CA HIS A 1084 -5.49 -1.34 38.53
C HIS A 1084 -5.31 -2.44 39.57
N ALA A 1085 -6.09 -3.51 39.44
CA ALA A 1085 -6.21 -4.56 40.46
C ALA A 1085 -5.37 -5.81 40.16
N SER A 1086 -5.02 -6.07 38.89
CA SER A 1086 -4.29 -7.29 38.46
C SER A 1086 -2.87 -7.04 37.92
N LEU A 1087 -2.47 -5.78 37.73
CA LEU A 1087 -1.12 -5.41 37.26
C LEU A 1087 -0.31 -4.78 38.39
N GLU A 1088 0.96 -5.14 38.49
CA GLU A 1088 1.89 -4.58 39.48
C GLU A 1088 2.41 -3.20 39.03
N PRO A 1089 2.48 -2.19 39.92
CA PRO A 1089 2.07 -2.20 41.33
C PRO A 1089 0.55 -2.14 41.49
N VAL A 1090 0.01 -3.08 42.29
CA VAL A 1090 -1.42 -3.20 42.57
C VAL A 1090 -1.89 -1.96 43.33
N ASN A 1091 -2.92 -1.29 42.81
CA ASN A 1091 -3.46 -0.09 43.43
C ASN A 1091 -4.99 -0.21 43.59
N MET A 1092 -5.39 -0.77 44.73
CA MET A 1092 -6.81 -0.98 45.03
C MET A 1092 -7.58 0.32 45.25
N GLU A 1093 -6.95 1.37 45.78
CA GLU A 1093 -7.60 2.68 45.93
C GLU A 1093 -7.99 3.26 44.57
N ALA A 1094 -7.12 3.13 43.56
CA ALA A 1094 -7.42 3.55 42.20
C ALA A 1094 -8.53 2.70 41.59
N ALA A 1095 -8.54 1.38 41.83
CA ALA A 1095 -9.60 0.48 41.36
C ALA A 1095 -10.97 0.82 41.98
N GLU A 1096 -11.02 1.15 43.27
CA GLU A 1096 -12.24 1.57 43.96
C GLU A 1096 -12.73 2.96 43.47
N LYS A 1097 -11.82 3.89 43.17
CA LYS A 1097 -12.16 5.19 42.53
C LYS A 1097 -12.81 5.02 41.17
N VAL A 1098 -12.50 3.96 40.41
CA VAL A 1098 -13.19 3.68 39.14
C VAL A 1098 -14.68 3.38 39.38
N LEU A 1099 -15.06 2.71 40.47
CA LEU A 1099 -16.48 2.52 40.82
C LEU A 1099 -17.19 3.84 41.14
N GLU A 1100 -16.49 4.79 41.78
CA GLU A 1100 -17.01 6.13 42.01
C GLU A 1100 -17.21 6.88 40.68
N SER A 1101 -16.28 6.72 39.74
CA SER A 1101 -16.40 7.30 38.40
C SER A 1101 -17.59 6.75 37.62
N ILE A 1102 -17.91 5.45 37.76
CA ILE A 1102 -19.13 4.85 37.20
C ILE A 1102 -20.37 5.55 37.76
N LYS A 1103 -20.44 5.70 39.09
CA LYS A 1103 -21.57 6.39 39.75
C LYS A 1103 -21.67 7.85 39.33
N ALA A 1104 -20.55 8.56 39.19
CA ALA A 1104 -20.49 9.95 38.75
C ALA A 1104 -20.98 10.14 37.30
N SER A 1105 -20.82 9.13 36.44
CA SER A 1105 -21.36 9.13 35.07
C SER A 1105 -22.89 8.91 34.99
N GLY A 1106 -23.57 8.77 36.14
CA GLY A 1106 -25.01 8.48 36.22
C GLY A 1106 -25.37 7.02 35.96
N GLN A 1107 -24.37 6.15 35.81
CA GLN A 1107 -24.54 4.72 35.54
C GLN A 1107 -24.32 3.91 36.83
N ARG A 1108 -24.88 2.69 36.90
CA ARG A 1108 -24.80 1.84 38.10
C ARG A 1108 -23.75 0.75 37.93
N PRO A 1109 -22.87 0.51 38.91
CA PRO A 1109 -21.91 -0.59 38.82
C PRO A 1109 -22.59 -1.97 38.71
N GLU A 1110 -22.12 -2.78 37.78
CA GLU A 1110 -22.60 -4.16 37.59
C GLU A 1110 -21.85 -5.17 38.47
N ALA A 1111 -22.45 -6.35 38.67
CA ALA A 1111 -21.86 -7.47 39.41
C ALA A 1111 -20.45 -7.85 38.92
N VAL A 1112 -20.18 -7.66 37.63
CA VAL A 1112 -18.89 -7.98 37.01
C VAL A 1112 -17.75 -7.08 37.54
N HIS A 1113 -18.02 -5.81 37.85
CA HIS A 1113 -17.00 -4.89 38.38
C HIS A 1113 -16.59 -5.24 39.80
N TYR A 1114 -17.55 -5.66 40.60
CA TYR A 1114 -17.29 -6.14 41.95
C TYR A 1114 -16.58 -7.49 41.96
N ALA A 1115 -16.91 -8.40 41.03
CA ALA A 1115 -16.22 -9.68 40.90
C ALA A 1115 -14.71 -9.48 40.66
N SER A 1116 -14.33 -8.54 39.79
CA SER A 1116 -12.93 -8.16 39.56
C SER A 1116 -12.21 -7.68 40.84
N LEU A 1117 -12.89 -6.91 41.69
CA LEU A 1117 -12.32 -6.45 42.96
C LEU A 1117 -12.22 -7.56 44.00
N ILE A 1118 -13.21 -8.46 44.08
CA ILE A 1118 -13.17 -9.64 44.96
C ILE A 1118 -11.98 -10.52 44.58
N HIS A 1119 -11.81 -10.79 43.28
CA HIS A 1119 -10.70 -11.56 42.76
C HIS A 1119 -9.36 -10.89 43.11
N ALA A 1120 -9.23 -9.58 42.94
CA ALA A 1120 -7.99 -8.89 43.28
C ALA A 1120 -7.67 -8.88 44.80
N LYS A 1121 -8.66 -8.61 45.66
CA LYS A 1121 -8.47 -8.66 47.13
C LYS A 1121 -8.10 -10.06 47.59
N GLY A 1122 -8.80 -11.07 47.09
CA GLY A 1122 -8.60 -12.45 47.50
C GLY A 1122 -7.38 -13.13 46.88
N CYS A 1123 -7.26 -13.14 45.56
CA CYS A 1123 -6.22 -13.90 44.85
C CYS A 1123 -4.88 -13.17 44.75
N VAL A 1124 -4.86 -11.84 44.65
CA VAL A 1124 -3.62 -11.06 44.43
C VAL A 1124 -3.07 -10.53 45.76
N LEU A 1125 -3.93 -9.98 46.63
CA LEU A 1125 -3.53 -9.45 47.93
C LEU A 1125 -3.60 -10.48 49.07
N HIS A 1126 -4.14 -11.69 48.81
CA HIS A 1126 -4.37 -12.72 49.82
C HIS A 1126 -5.23 -12.25 51.02
N ASP A 1127 -6.05 -11.22 50.82
CA ASP A 1127 -6.98 -10.67 51.82
C ASP A 1127 -8.37 -11.29 51.65
N MET A 1128 -8.56 -12.45 52.29
CA MET A 1128 -9.83 -13.16 52.26
C MET A 1128 -10.94 -12.46 53.03
N ASP A 1129 -10.61 -11.80 54.13
CA ASP A 1129 -11.59 -11.13 54.97
C ASP A 1129 -12.17 -9.91 54.24
N GLY A 1130 -11.32 -9.13 53.57
CA GLY A 1130 -11.74 -8.01 52.73
C GLY A 1130 -12.54 -8.46 51.50
N ALA A 1131 -12.14 -9.56 50.84
CA ALA A 1131 -12.88 -10.14 49.72
C ALA A 1131 -14.28 -10.63 50.16
N ARG A 1132 -14.36 -11.26 51.33
CA ARG A 1132 -15.61 -11.78 51.88
C ARG A 1132 -16.56 -10.67 52.33
N ALA A 1133 -16.05 -9.67 53.04
CA ALA A 1133 -16.84 -8.51 53.46
C ALA A 1133 -17.45 -7.77 52.26
N LEU A 1134 -16.69 -7.62 51.17
CA LEU A 1134 -17.19 -7.00 49.94
C LEU A 1134 -18.30 -7.86 49.30
N PHE A 1135 -18.12 -9.17 49.22
CA PHE A 1135 -19.14 -10.09 48.72
C PHE A 1135 -20.44 -10.02 49.53
N ASP A 1136 -20.35 -10.11 50.87
CA ASP A 1136 -21.51 -10.09 51.76
C ASP A 1136 -22.25 -8.73 51.69
N SER A 1137 -21.52 -7.63 51.47
CA SER A 1137 -22.11 -6.30 51.24
C SER A 1137 -22.94 -6.23 49.95
N ILE A 1138 -22.53 -6.94 48.90
CA ILE A 1138 -23.23 -6.96 47.60
C ILE A 1138 -24.46 -7.86 47.67
N VAL A 1139 -24.35 -9.03 48.30
CA VAL A 1139 -25.47 -9.96 48.51
C VAL A 1139 -26.56 -9.32 49.37
N SER A 1140 -26.17 -8.47 50.34
CA SER A 1140 -27.10 -7.72 51.17
C SER A 1140 -27.78 -6.55 50.43
N ASN A 1141 -27.19 -6.09 49.32
CA ASN A 1141 -27.68 -4.94 48.58
C ASN A 1141 -28.72 -5.36 47.51
N ARG A 1142 -29.96 -4.89 47.64
CA ARG A 1142 -31.06 -5.24 46.72
C ARG A 1142 -30.94 -4.58 45.33
N ASP A 1143 -30.08 -3.58 45.17
CA ASP A 1143 -29.94 -2.83 43.92
C ASP A 1143 -29.10 -3.55 42.86
N VAL A 1144 -28.29 -4.54 43.23
CA VAL A 1144 -27.41 -5.28 42.32
C VAL A 1144 -27.93 -6.71 42.13
N ARG A 1145 -28.16 -7.10 40.87
CA ARG A 1145 -28.53 -8.49 40.56
C ARG A 1145 -27.32 -9.39 40.78
N VAL A 1146 -27.42 -10.30 41.74
CA VAL A 1146 -26.38 -11.32 41.99
C VAL A 1146 -26.23 -12.21 40.75
N GLN A 1147 -25.00 -12.32 40.25
CA GLN A 1147 -24.65 -13.09 39.06
C GLN A 1147 -23.65 -14.21 39.41
N PRO A 1148 -23.53 -15.28 38.59
CA PRO A 1148 -22.59 -16.38 38.83
C PRO A 1148 -21.12 -15.93 38.96
N CYS A 1149 -20.73 -14.84 38.29
CA CYS A 1149 -19.36 -14.32 38.30
C CYS A 1149 -18.88 -13.87 39.70
N LEU A 1150 -19.78 -13.42 40.58
CA LEU A 1150 -19.44 -13.03 41.96
C LEU A 1150 -19.05 -14.24 42.79
N TYR A 1151 -19.79 -15.34 42.67
CA TYR A 1151 -19.49 -16.60 43.34
C TYR A 1151 -18.20 -17.22 42.79
N GLN A 1152 -18.01 -17.18 41.47
CA GLN A 1152 -16.77 -17.65 40.85
C GLN A 1152 -15.54 -16.94 41.41
N ALA A 1153 -15.52 -15.61 41.43
CA ALA A 1153 -14.39 -14.84 41.94
C ALA A 1153 -14.10 -15.12 43.43
N LEU A 1154 -15.15 -15.33 44.24
CA LEU A 1154 -14.99 -15.70 45.64
C LEU A 1154 -14.48 -17.15 45.82
N PHE A 1155 -14.92 -18.09 44.97
CA PHE A 1155 -14.40 -19.45 44.95
C PHE A 1155 -12.92 -19.49 44.56
N GLU A 1156 -12.52 -18.74 43.53
CA GLU A 1156 -11.11 -18.58 43.14
C GLU A 1156 -10.27 -17.99 44.28
N ALA A 1157 -10.79 -16.97 44.98
CA ALA A 1157 -10.15 -16.39 46.16
C ALA A 1157 -9.97 -17.40 47.30
N MET A 1158 -11.00 -18.17 47.64
CA MET A 1158 -10.91 -19.19 48.70
C MET A 1158 -9.95 -20.32 48.34
N VAL A 1159 -9.91 -20.75 47.07
CA VAL A 1159 -8.99 -21.78 46.60
C VAL A 1159 -7.55 -21.28 46.65
N ALA A 1160 -7.28 -20.04 46.22
CA ALA A 1160 -5.95 -19.43 46.27
C ALA A 1160 -5.39 -19.30 47.70
N ASN A 1161 -6.27 -19.15 48.70
CA ASN A 1161 -5.90 -19.02 50.11
C ASN A 1161 -6.07 -20.32 50.93
N GLY A 1162 -6.37 -21.46 50.28
CA GLY A 1162 -6.44 -22.77 50.93
C GLY A 1162 -7.67 -22.98 51.84
N HIS A 1163 -8.74 -22.19 51.67
CA HIS A 1163 -9.99 -22.29 52.45
C HIS A 1163 -11.08 -23.12 51.74
N VAL A 1164 -10.73 -24.23 51.10
CA VAL A 1164 -11.67 -25.00 50.26
C VAL A 1164 -12.75 -25.69 51.10
N SER A 1165 -12.46 -26.06 52.35
CA SER A 1165 -13.45 -26.63 53.28
C SER A 1165 -14.70 -25.76 53.51
N SER A 1166 -14.58 -24.44 53.42
CA SER A 1166 -15.68 -23.48 53.61
C SER A 1166 -16.57 -23.28 52.36
N THR A 1167 -16.21 -23.89 51.23
CA THR A 1167 -16.89 -23.70 49.94
C THR A 1167 -18.27 -24.38 49.89
N SER A 1168 -18.51 -25.46 50.65
CA SER A 1168 -19.78 -26.21 50.64
C SER A 1168 -20.98 -25.38 51.10
N ASP A 1169 -20.77 -24.51 52.07
CA ASP A 1169 -21.83 -23.63 52.60
C ASP A 1169 -22.22 -22.58 51.57
N LEU A 1170 -21.26 -22.12 50.76
CA LEU A 1170 -21.46 -21.15 49.68
C LEU A 1170 -22.11 -21.77 48.46
N VAL A 1171 -21.79 -23.02 48.10
CA VAL A 1171 -22.51 -23.76 47.05
C VAL A 1171 -23.98 -23.91 47.43
N SER A 1172 -24.27 -24.18 48.70
CA SER A 1172 -25.64 -24.22 49.21
C SER A 1172 -26.33 -22.85 49.15
N SER A 1173 -25.59 -21.78 49.48
CA SER A 1173 -26.08 -20.39 49.33
C SER A 1173 -26.38 -20.03 47.87
N MET A 1174 -25.52 -20.45 46.92
CA MET A 1174 -25.68 -20.20 45.49
C MET A 1174 -26.99 -20.80 44.96
N SER A 1175 -27.29 -22.05 45.34
CA SER A 1175 -28.55 -22.71 44.99
C SER A 1175 -29.78 -21.99 45.57
N ARG A 1176 -29.69 -21.44 46.80
CA ARG A 1176 -30.80 -20.65 47.40
C ARG A 1176 -31.07 -19.34 46.66
N HIS A 1177 -30.04 -18.75 46.05
CA HIS A 1177 -30.16 -17.53 45.24
C HIS A 1177 -30.60 -17.82 43.79
N GLY A 1178 -30.92 -19.08 43.45
CA GLY A 1178 -31.37 -19.46 42.11
C GLY A 1178 -30.29 -19.39 41.04
N ILE A 1179 -29.02 -19.52 41.43
CA ILE A 1179 -27.87 -19.49 40.52
C ILE A 1179 -27.44 -20.93 40.22
N GLU A 1180 -27.49 -21.31 38.95
CA GLU A 1180 -27.06 -22.63 38.49
C GLU A 1180 -25.54 -22.80 38.57
N MET A 1181 -25.09 -24.02 38.84
CA MET A 1181 -23.68 -24.39 38.76
C MET A 1181 -23.19 -24.25 37.32
N THR A 1182 -22.30 -23.29 37.07
CA THR A 1182 -21.69 -23.10 35.74
C THR A 1182 -20.44 -23.96 35.59
N PRO A 1183 -20.06 -24.34 34.35
CA PRO A 1183 -18.82 -25.10 34.10
C PRO A 1183 -17.58 -24.41 34.69
N TYR A 1184 -17.49 -23.08 34.63
CA TYR A 1184 -16.37 -22.32 35.18
C TYR A 1184 -16.27 -22.43 36.71
N ILE A 1185 -17.38 -22.27 37.43
CA ILE A 1185 -17.42 -22.46 38.89
C ILE A 1185 -17.06 -23.91 39.25
N ALA A 1186 -17.60 -24.88 38.51
CA ALA A 1186 -17.27 -26.29 38.73
C ALA A 1186 -15.76 -26.55 38.54
N ASN A 1187 -15.13 -25.98 37.51
CA ASN A 1187 -13.69 -26.14 37.26
C ASN A 1187 -12.84 -25.60 38.42
N THR A 1188 -13.19 -24.42 38.95
CA THR A 1188 -12.47 -23.81 40.08
C THR A 1188 -12.57 -24.67 41.34
N LEU A 1189 -13.75 -25.22 41.62
CA LEU A 1189 -13.98 -26.10 42.76
C LEU A 1189 -13.32 -27.47 42.58
N ILE A 1190 -13.38 -28.06 41.38
CA ILE A 1190 -12.68 -29.32 41.04
C ILE A 1190 -11.19 -29.16 41.31
N GLN A 1191 -10.57 -28.08 40.83
CA GLN A 1191 -9.16 -27.78 41.06
C GLN A 1191 -8.85 -27.57 42.56
N GLY A 1192 -9.71 -26.86 43.29
CA GLY A 1192 -9.55 -26.65 44.72
C GLY A 1192 -9.59 -27.93 45.54
N TRP A 1193 -10.60 -28.78 45.34
CA TRP A 1193 -10.73 -30.05 46.06
C TRP A 1193 -9.65 -31.07 45.64
N ALA A 1194 -9.19 -31.02 44.39
CA ALA A 1194 -8.07 -31.83 43.92
C ALA A 1194 -6.76 -31.42 44.61
N ALA A 1195 -6.52 -30.12 44.83
CA ALA A 1195 -5.34 -29.61 45.55
C ALA A 1195 -5.32 -30.01 47.02
N GLU A 1196 -6.48 -30.16 47.67
CA GLU A 1196 -6.61 -30.72 49.03
C GLU A 1196 -6.59 -32.27 49.06
N GLY A 1197 -6.52 -32.94 47.91
CA GLY A 1197 -6.49 -34.40 47.79
C GLY A 1197 -7.85 -35.09 47.94
N ASN A 1198 -8.97 -34.36 47.88
CA ASN A 1198 -10.32 -34.92 48.01
C ASN A 1198 -11.01 -35.11 46.64
N ILE A 1199 -10.66 -36.21 45.97
CA ILE A 1199 -11.13 -36.52 44.61
C ILE A 1199 -12.63 -36.82 44.58
N SER A 1200 -13.18 -37.49 45.60
CA SER A 1200 -14.60 -37.85 45.64
C SER A 1200 -15.50 -36.62 45.54
N LYS A 1201 -15.19 -35.56 46.30
CA LYS A 1201 -15.94 -34.30 46.23
C LYS A 1201 -15.75 -33.58 44.89
N ALA A 1202 -14.54 -33.62 44.31
CA ALA A 1202 -14.32 -33.08 42.97
C ALA A 1202 -15.21 -33.80 41.94
N TYR A 1203 -15.36 -35.13 42.06
CA TYR A 1203 -16.21 -35.94 41.17
C TYR A 1203 -17.70 -35.70 41.36
N GLU A 1204 -18.16 -35.47 42.60
CA GLU A 1204 -19.52 -35.02 42.87
C GLU A 1204 -19.84 -33.68 42.18
N ILE A 1205 -18.92 -32.72 42.24
CA ILE A 1205 -19.07 -31.41 41.61
C ILE A 1205 -19.08 -31.54 40.08
N TYR A 1206 -18.22 -32.38 39.50
CA TYR A 1206 -18.24 -32.70 38.07
C TYR A 1206 -19.55 -33.33 37.61
N ASN A 1207 -20.15 -34.21 38.42
CA ASN A 1207 -21.45 -34.80 38.14
C ASN A 1207 -22.63 -33.84 38.32
N SER A 1208 -22.48 -32.81 39.16
CA SER A 1208 -23.48 -31.76 39.29
C SER A 1208 -23.67 -30.93 38.00
N VAL A 1209 -22.67 -30.91 37.11
CA VAL A 1209 -22.78 -30.32 35.77
C VAL A 1209 -23.28 -31.40 34.81
N GLY A 1210 -24.51 -31.26 34.31
CA GLY A 1210 -25.11 -32.19 33.36
C GLY A 1210 -24.29 -32.32 32.06
N ILE A 1211 -24.28 -33.52 31.47
CA ILE A 1211 -23.43 -33.91 30.33
C ILE A 1211 -23.54 -32.93 29.14
N GLU A 1212 -24.73 -32.39 28.87
CA GLU A 1212 -24.96 -31.43 27.78
C GLU A 1212 -24.24 -30.08 28.00
N LYS A 1213 -24.14 -29.65 29.27
CA LYS A 1213 -23.55 -28.37 29.69
C LYS A 1213 -22.04 -28.45 29.95
N ARG A 1214 -21.43 -29.64 29.91
CA ARG A 1214 -19.99 -29.82 30.12
C ARG A 1214 -19.19 -29.23 28.96
N GLU A 1215 -18.19 -28.42 29.30
CA GLU A 1215 -17.22 -27.85 28.36
C GLU A 1215 -15.93 -28.69 28.34
N PRO A 1216 -15.12 -28.65 27.25
CA PRO A 1216 -13.83 -29.35 27.21
C PRO A 1216 -12.91 -29.02 28.39
N SER A 1217 -12.95 -27.78 28.90
CA SER A 1217 -12.21 -27.35 30.09
C SER A 1217 -12.64 -28.06 31.38
N THR A 1218 -13.91 -28.50 31.46
CA THR A 1218 -14.42 -29.26 32.61
C THR A 1218 -13.96 -30.71 32.57
N TYR A 1219 -13.93 -31.31 31.37
CA TYR A 1219 -13.27 -32.60 31.16
C TYR A 1219 -11.78 -32.51 31.47
N GLU A 1220 -11.09 -31.46 31.00
CA GLU A 1220 -9.67 -31.22 31.28
C GLU A 1220 -9.38 -31.08 32.78
N ALA A 1221 -10.14 -30.25 33.51
CA ALA A 1221 -9.94 -30.04 34.94
C ALA A 1221 -10.11 -31.33 35.74
N MET A 1222 -11.11 -32.15 35.39
CA MET A 1222 -11.34 -33.43 36.04
C MET A 1222 -10.27 -34.48 35.66
N THR A 1223 -9.90 -34.57 34.38
CA THR A 1223 -8.81 -35.46 33.94
C THR A 1223 -7.50 -35.12 34.65
N ARG A 1224 -7.17 -33.83 34.82
CA ARG A 1224 -6.01 -33.38 35.60
C ARG A 1224 -6.12 -33.79 37.07
N ALA A 1225 -7.29 -33.61 37.70
CA ALA A 1225 -7.53 -34.00 39.08
C ALA A 1225 -7.31 -35.50 39.32
N PHE A 1226 -7.79 -36.36 38.42
CA PHE A 1226 -7.56 -37.82 38.50
C PHE A 1226 -6.10 -38.20 38.27
N ILE A 1227 -5.40 -37.51 37.36
CA ILE A 1227 -3.96 -37.74 37.13
C ILE A 1227 -3.14 -37.35 38.36
N THR A 1228 -3.45 -36.22 39.01
CA THR A 1228 -2.78 -35.80 40.26
C THR A 1228 -3.04 -36.77 41.42
N ALA A 1229 -4.13 -37.53 41.36
CA ALA A 1229 -4.50 -38.56 42.32
C ALA A 1229 -3.98 -39.97 41.97
N GLU A 1230 -3.23 -40.10 40.87
CA GLU A 1230 -2.76 -41.38 40.30
C GLU A 1230 -3.87 -42.35 39.81
N GLU A 1231 -5.13 -41.90 39.71
CA GLU A 1231 -6.27 -42.71 39.25
C GLU A 1231 -6.44 -42.68 37.70
N ARG A 1232 -5.50 -43.31 36.98
CA ARG A 1232 -5.46 -43.26 35.50
C ARG A 1232 -6.66 -43.91 34.79
N SER A 1233 -7.28 -44.93 35.37
CA SER A 1233 -8.46 -45.60 34.79
C SER A 1233 -9.69 -44.68 34.76
N SER A 1234 -9.90 -43.94 35.85
CA SER A 1234 -10.97 -42.95 35.97
C SER A 1234 -10.74 -41.79 35.00
N ALA A 1235 -9.49 -41.33 34.86
CA ALA A 1235 -9.10 -40.32 33.88
C ALA A 1235 -9.41 -40.74 32.43
N ALA A 1236 -9.11 -41.99 32.04
CA ALA A 1236 -9.42 -42.51 30.71
C ALA A 1236 -10.94 -42.58 30.45
N GLY A 1237 -11.74 -42.92 31.46
CA GLY A 1237 -13.21 -42.91 31.36
C GLY A 1237 -13.78 -41.53 31.06
N VAL A 1238 -13.26 -40.48 31.71
CA VAL A 1238 -13.65 -39.07 31.46
C VAL A 1238 -13.27 -38.63 30.03
N VAL A 1239 -12.10 -39.05 29.54
CA VAL A 1239 -11.66 -38.77 28.15
C VAL A 1239 -12.52 -39.51 27.13
N GLN A 1240 -12.92 -40.75 27.38
CA GLN A 1240 -13.82 -41.49 26.50
C GLN A 1240 -15.22 -40.86 26.44
N GLU A 1241 -15.74 -40.39 27.58
CA GLU A 1241 -16.99 -39.63 27.64
C GLU A 1241 -16.88 -38.35 26.80
N MET A 1242 -15.76 -37.63 26.89
CA MET A 1242 -15.50 -36.45 26.07
C MET A 1242 -15.43 -36.78 24.57
N LEU A 1243 -14.76 -37.86 24.16
CA LEU A 1243 -14.67 -38.26 22.76
C LEU A 1243 -16.03 -38.63 22.16
N SER A 1244 -16.93 -39.21 22.96
CA SER A 1244 -18.30 -39.52 22.53
C SER A 1244 -19.12 -38.28 22.11
N ARG A 1245 -18.69 -37.08 22.54
CA ARG A 1245 -19.29 -35.79 22.17
C ARG A 1245 -18.79 -35.22 20.84
N GLY A 1246 -17.75 -35.80 20.24
CA GLY A 1246 -17.23 -35.38 18.95
C GLY A 1246 -16.56 -34.00 18.94
N TYR A 1247 -15.84 -33.62 19.99
CA TYR A 1247 -15.07 -32.37 20.00
C TYR A 1247 -13.93 -32.39 18.96
N PRO A 1248 -13.53 -31.22 18.40
CA PRO A 1248 -12.44 -31.14 17.43
C PRO A 1248 -11.14 -31.78 17.95
N ALA A 1249 -10.44 -32.48 17.07
CA ALA A 1249 -9.21 -33.21 17.40
C ALA A 1249 -8.13 -32.33 18.07
N ALA A 1250 -8.06 -31.03 17.73
CA ALA A 1250 -7.11 -30.10 18.34
C ALA A 1250 -7.37 -29.82 19.84
N VAL A 1251 -8.63 -29.91 20.27
CA VAL A 1251 -9.04 -29.68 21.67
C VAL A 1251 -9.03 -31.01 22.43
N ALA A 1252 -9.59 -32.06 21.82
CA ALA A 1252 -9.60 -33.39 22.39
C ALA A 1252 -8.20 -33.99 22.54
N GLY A 1253 -7.31 -33.75 21.56
CA GLY A 1253 -5.94 -34.26 21.53
C GLY A 1253 -5.14 -33.86 22.77
N LYS A 1254 -5.19 -32.58 23.17
CA LYS A 1254 -4.50 -32.11 24.39
C LYS A 1254 -4.91 -32.86 25.65
N ILE A 1255 -6.19 -33.22 25.76
CA ILE A 1255 -6.73 -33.91 26.94
C ILE A 1255 -6.45 -35.42 26.87
N VAL A 1256 -6.48 -36.00 25.66
CA VAL A 1256 -6.11 -37.39 25.38
C VAL A 1256 -4.63 -37.62 25.68
N ASP A 1257 -3.76 -36.70 25.26
CA ASP A 1257 -2.31 -36.78 25.45
C ASP A 1257 -1.93 -36.78 26.94
N MET A 1258 -2.71 -36.10 27.81
CA MET A 1258 -2.47 -36.08 29.26
C MET A 1258 -2.58 -37.47 29.91
N VAL A 1259 -3.35 -38.39 29.35
CA VAL A 1259 -3.55 -39.75 29.91
C VAL A 1259 -2.45 -40.74 29.44
N GLY A 1260 -1.62 -40.32 28.47
CA GLY A 1260 -0.56 -41.14 27.87
C GLY A 1260 -1.06 -41.91 26.67
N GLY A 1261 -0.49 -41.62 25.49
CA GLY A 1261 -0.85 -42.22 24.22
C GLY A 1261 -0.56 -43.72 24.13
N SER A 1262 -1.50 -44.55 24.58
CA SER A 1262 -1.58 -45.96 24.17
C SER A 1262 -3.04 -46.35 23.96
N THR A 1263 -3.43 -46.38 22.68
CA THR A 1263 -4.54 -47.18 22.12
C THR A 1263 -5.87 -47.08 22.87
N ILE A 1264 -6.62 -46.00 22.63
CA ILE A 1264 -8.09 -46.06 22.73
C ILE A 1264 -8.58 -46.35 21.31
N ALA A 1265 -8.87 -47.62 21.03
CA ALA A 1265 -9.40 -48.07 19.75
C ALA A 1265 -10.74 -47.37 19.47
N THR A 1266 -10.77 -46.51 18.45
CA THR A 1266 -12.01 -45.97 17.90
C THR A 1266 -12.64 -47.01 16.98
N PRO A 1267 -13.88 -47.49 17.24
CA PRO A 1267 -14.63 -48.22 16.22
C PRO A 1267 -15.11 -47.21 15.17
N ILE A 1268 -14.67 -47.41 13.93
CA ILE A 1268 -15.17 -46.71 12.76
C ILE A 1268 -16.65 -47.11 12.59
N ALA A 1269 -17.55 -46.15 12.76
CA ALA A 1269 -18.94 -46.29 12.34
C ALA A 1269 -19.16 -45.43 11.10
N THR A 1270 -19.22 -46.12 9.95
CA THR A 1270 -19.85 -45.67 8.71
C THR A 1270 -21.29 -45.23 8.98
N TYR A 1271 -21.67 -44.01 8.62
CA TYR A 1271 -22.78 -43.67 7.72
C TYR A 1271 -22.75 -42.18 7.38
#